data_AF-A0A175W1G5-F1
#
_entry.id   AF-A0A175W1G5-F1
#
_cell.length_a   1.000
_cell.length_b   1.000
_cell.length_c   1.000
_cell.angle_alpha   90.00
_cell.angle_beta   90.00
_cell.angle_gamma   90.00
#
_symmetry.space_group_name_H-M   'P 1'
#
loop_
_entity.id
_entity.type
_entity.pdbx_description
1 polymer ?
#
loop_
_entity_poly.entity_id
_entity_poly.type
_entity_poly.pdbx_seq_one_letter_code
_entity_poly.pdbx_strand_id
1 'polypeptide(L)'
;MAGQATVHEKGFTLLYEGPSPKVDIVFVHGFTGHPKSTWTLRGAKAQSAGPSRRKKHGADDEPIDTARRFKILRSGLFERSSSARSGATPSILASGPAPATGGANSGNEVGPDASQRGEVYWPQDLAPTTVPNSRIFTYGYDTNVRHMFAGPVSGKNVYDHAWDFLCSLEALRRDPKERRRPVLFVPHSLGGIVVKEALRRSRGCGQTKPHLHTIFEATVGALFFGTPHGGADPRGFFHHVLSVSAQALGVQVNKQIVNTLMPDAEHLTELKNEFSAMCHERKWQVYSFQEEYGVSALFQKKVVDDQSSCLNDPMVETKQHISSNHMDMCRFSGLQDPEYSKVAAAMTLMLGSICDNTDTINARLPLAHRQSQTTYSITDDEGVAGEPPILRAQSKDRPSLQEARLYRDGAAMEGDSAIPADIRQSLIDQLYFDKIDERLISLTPAQGKTCRWFLAKEEYMSWRGPTRQADHGGFLWIKGHPGTGKSTLMKLLFEEAKLGSRNDPSQITLSFFFLARGTLEEKSTTGLYRSLLHKLFEKAPDLKASLEWLEADGARVMLSNGWHKEALKQTLAAAIRKLGHRSLTIFVDALDECNDDEAEDMIFFFEDLCELAQEIQVRLRICFSSRHYPHIEIRKGIKVILEDEIGHEEDIKHYIKSKLRLRKTKGAESLHSEILEKSSMIFLWVVLVIDILNSEYPGKPIEKMRQRLREIPQKLADLFEMILARDEENPELLQLCLQWILFATRPLKPQELYFAIQFGLDEKCSGFWDQETVDMDEMKTFVRSASKGLAEVARNKASEVQFIHESVRDFLLGKYGGQWSEAVSSNFVGHGHQVLRDCCLAQVLDATVSQNVDIPEDSGESRFGSETRQPPLATMNLKFPFLEYSVANVLCHANGAQLHGMEQGVFLDCFPLRRWIFLNNIFEKFVIRRYQGTASLLYVLAERNLASLIKVYPGDESCFDVSVKNGRYGPSIFAALATGSDDAVQALLETLARAQPPESPFHDLYKQYPEKKLMKLDFSFCFSKRRGVLSYIAEHGDEILISLFLHSTRVDINSPHSKGCTPLWHAVAGRHDSVARILLENGAIVDIQDSSRRTALARAAEGGDEAVVRLLLENGANVDIQDSSGWTALTLAALGGNEAVVRLLLENGANVDIQDSDGRTALAQAAEGGNEAVVRLLLENGANVDIQNSYGWTALALAARGGHEAVVRLLLENGANVDIQDSSGWTALTLAALGGNEAVVRLLLENGANVDIQDSSGWIALARDAEGGHEAIVRLLRDKGAKVDV
;
A
#
# COMPACT_ATOMS: atom_id res chain seq x y z
N MET A 1 40.03 -14.38 19.40
CA MET A 1 38.72 -14.93 19.02
C MET A 1 37.73 -14.57 20.12
N ALA A 2 37.05 -13.42 20.03
CA ALA A 2 35.92 -13.14 20.91
C ALA A 2 34.79 -14.09 20.49
N GLY A 3 34.31 -14.95 21.38
CA GLY A 3 33.14 -15.78 21.09
C GLY A 3 31.99 -14.89 20.65
N GLN A 4 31.25 -15.27 19.59
CA GLN A 4 30.06 -14.54 19.19
C GLN A 4 29.10 -14.47 20.38
N ALA A 5 28.82 -13.26 20.87
CA ALA A 5 27.86 -13.08 21.95
C ALA A 5 26.50 -13.60 21.49
N THR A 6 25.83 -14.39 22.32
CA THR A 6 24.47 -14.86 22.01
C THR A 6 23.54 -13.66 22.09
N VAL A 7 23.15 -13.13 20.92
CA VAL A 7 22.22 -12.01 20.84
C VAL A 7 20.84 -12.48 21.29
N HIS A 8 20.35 -11.91 22.40
CA HIS A 8 19.02 -12.21 22.91
C HIS A 8 17.94 -11.48 22.11
N GLU A 9 16.79 -12.12 21.94
CA GLU A 9 15.62 -11.57 21.23
C GLU A 9 14.98 -10.38 21.98
N LYS A 10 15.04 -10.40 23.31
CA LYS A 10 14.47 -9.38 24.20
C LYS A 10 15.50 -8.93 25.24
N GLY A 11 15.44 -7.65 25.62
CA GLY A 11 16.37 -7.02 26.53
C GLY A 11 17.69 -6.61 25.86
N PHE A 12 18.63 -6.14 26.68
CA PHE A 12 19.95 -5.72 26.23
C PHE A 12 20.91 -6.91 26.10
N THR A 13 21.69 -6.93 25.03
CA THR A 13 22.86 -7.79 24.86
C THR A 13 24.09 -6.91 24.70
N LEU A 14 25.12 -7.13 25.52
CA LEU A 14 26.45 -6.54 25.34
C LEU A 14 27.18 -7.27 24.21
N LEU A 15 27.57 -6.53 23.17
CA LEU A 15 28.24 -7.08 21.99
C LEU A 15 29.76 -6.88 22.02
N TYR A 16 30.18 -5.74 22.56
CA TYR A 16 31.58 -5.35 22.63
C TYR A 16 31.80 -4.40 23.80
N GLU A 17 32.91 -4.56 24.50
CA GLU A 17 33.37 -3.61 25.51
C GLU A 17 34.86 -3.37 25.29
N GLY A 18 35.22 -2.15 24.88
CA GLY A 18 36.60 -1.73 24.75
C GLY A 18 37.32 -1.68 26.10
N PRO A 19 38.65 -1.67 26.13
CA PRO A 19 39.44 -1.68 27.39
C PRO A 19 39.23 -0.43 28.26
N SER A 20 38.78 0.68 27.68
CA SER A 20 38.43 1.91 28.40
C SER A 20 37.29 2.62 27.65
N PRO A 21 36.04 2.14 27.81
CA PRO A 21 34.93 2.62 27.01
C PRO A 21 34.58 4.07 27.41
N LYS A 22 34.74 5.00 26.46
CA LYS A 22 34.43 6.43 26.60
C LYS A 22 32.99 6.76 26.18
N VAL A 23 32.34 5.89 25.41
CA VAL A 23 30.98 6.08 24.88
C VAL A 23 30.23 4.75 24.86
N ASP A 24 28.93 4.79 25.14
CA ASP A 24 28.03 3.66 24.89
C ASP A 24 27.31 3.86 23.55
N ILE A 25 27.28 2.82 22.70
CA ILE A 25 26.54 2.83 21.43
C ILE A 25 25.42 1.79 21.54
N VAL A 26 24.17 2.21 21.35
CA VAL A 26 22.99 1.37 21.59
C VAL A 26 22.21 1.17 20.29
N PHE A 27 22.22 -0.06 19.79
CA PHE A 27 21.49 -0.50 18.61
C PHE A 27 20.07 -0.93 18.95
N VAL A 28 19.05 -0.31 18.34
CA VAL A 28 17.64 -0.62 18.58
C VAL A 28 16.99 -1.03 17.27
N HIS A 29 16.54 -2.27 17.16
CA HIS A 29 16.04 -2.82 15.88
C HIS A 29 14.59 -2.40 15.57
N GLY A 30 14.19 -2.61 14.31
CA GLY A 30 12.87 -2.29 13.77
C GLY A 30 11.84 -3.42 13.92
N PHE A 31 11.09 -3.74 12.86
CA PHE A 31 10.05 -4.79 12.89
C PHE A 31 10.55 -6.24 12.71
N THR A 32 11.82 -6.45 12.37
CA THR A 32 12.32 -7.70 11.78
C THR A 32 12.51 -8.86 12.77
N GLY A 33 11.79 -8.88 13.89
CA GLY A 33 11.77 -9.96 14.89
C GLY A 33 12.96 -9.94 15.82
N HIS A 34 14.16 -10.21 15.29
CA HIS A 34 15.36 -10.45 16.08
C HIS A 34 16.47 -9.42 15.78
N PRO A 35 17.14 -8.84 16.80
CA PRO A 35 18.18 -7.83 16.58
C PRO A 35 19.29 -8.30 15.63
N LYS A 36 19.75 -9.55 15.79
CA LYS A 36 20.75 -10.15 14.89
C LYS A 36 20.32 -10.13 13.41
N SER A 37 19.05 -10.35 13.10
CA SER A 37 18.55 -10.41 11.72
C SER A 37 18.48 -9.03 11.03
N THR A 38 18.34 -7.96 11.81
CA THR A 38 18.30 -6.58 11.31
C THR A 38 19.67 -6.15 10.81
N TRP A 39 20.72 -6.43 11.58
CA TRP A 39 22.06 -5.87 11.35
C TRP A 39 23.06 -6.86 10.72
N THR A 40 22.63 -8.08 10.36
CA THR A 40 23.52 -9.07 9.73
C THR A 40 23.33 -9.12 8.22
N LEU A 41 24.41 -8.93 7.46
CA LEU A 41 24.46 -9.32 6.06
C LEU A 41 24.76 -10.83 5.97
N ARG A 42 23.81 -11.62 5.47
CA ARG A 42 24.00 -13.06 5.25
C ARG A 42 24.57 -13.29 3.85
N GLY A 43 25.68 -14.00 3.74
CA GLY A 43 26.19 -14.46 2.44
C GLY A 43 25.14 -15.34 1.75
N ALA A 44 25.01 -15.22 0.42
CA ALA A 44 24.11 -16.07 -0.36
C ALA A 44 24.32 -17.54 0.01
N LYS A 45 23.23 -18.26 0.37
CA LYS A 45 23.27 -19.69 0.67
C LYS A 45 23.91 -20.41 -0.53
N ALA A 46 25.20 -20.70 -0.46
CA ALA A 46 25.76 -21.82 -1.19
C ALA A 46 24.93 -23.03 -0.77
N GLN A 47 24.26 -23.66 -1.74
CA GLN A 47 23.57 -24.92 -1.52
C GLN A 47 24.56 -25.84 -0.82
N SER A 48 24.35 -26.06 0.47
CA SER A 48 25.15 -26.99 1.26
C SER A 48 24.81 -28.38 0.72
N ALA A 49 25.60 -28.82 -0.26
CA ALA A 49 25.83 -30.23 -0.51
C ALA A 49 26.44 -30.79 0.78
N GLY A 50 25.56 -31.25 1.68
CA GLY A 50 25.95 -32.02 2.83
C GLY A 50 26.74 -33.24 2.35
N PRO A 51 27.84 -33.60 3.03
CA PRO A 51 28.76 -34.60 2.54
C PRO A 51 28.07 -35.97 2.61
N SER A 52 27.70 -36.52 1.46
CA SER A 52 27.30 -37.91 1.35
C SER A 52 28.49 -38.77 1.78
N ARG A 53 28.40 -39.24 3.03
CA ARG A 53 29.28 -40.25 3.60
C ARG A 53 29.25 -41.48 2.70
N ARG A 54 30.38 -41.72 2.04
CA ARG A 54 30.78 -43.02 1.49
C ARG A 54 30.57 -44.13 2.54
N LYS A 55 29.49 -44.90 2.38
CA LYS A 55 29.35 -46.32 2.77
C LYS A 55 28.84 -47.00 1.50
N LYS A 56 29.64 -47.68 0.68
CA LYS A 56 30.24 -49.02 0.85
C LYS A 56 29.28 -50.06 1.45
N HIS A 57 28.84 -50.95 0.56
CA HIS A 57 28.11 -52.24 0.66
C HIS A 57 26.79 -52.14 -0.11
N GLY A 58 26.38 -53.03 -1.03
CA GLY A 58 26.92 -54.20 -1.74
C GLY A 58 26.04 -54.35 -3.01
N ALA A 59 26.56 -54.73 -4.17
CA ALA A 59 26.53 -56.11 -4.69
C ALA A 59 25.15 -56.77 -4.50
N ASP A 60 24.34 -56.82 -5.57
CA ASP A 60 23.93 -58.07 -6.24
C ASP A 60 22.97 -57.77 -7.43
N ASP A 61 23.15 -58.58 -8.49
CA ASP A 61 22.27 -58.90 -9.64
C ASP A 61 21.80 -57.80 -10.61
N GLU A 62 21.76 -57.93 -11.94
CA GLU A 62 22.35 -58.78 -13.00
C GLU A 62 21.81 -58.16 -14.35
N PRO A 63 22.24 -58.59 -15.55
CA PRO A 63 22.37 -57.70 -16.72
C PRO A 63 21.25 -57.80 -17.77
N ILE A 64 21.03 -56.71 -18.53
CA ILE A 64 20.46 -56.78 -19.88
C ILE A 64 21.31 -55.93 -20.85
N ASP A 65 21.99 -56.68 -21.69
CA ASP A 65 22.65 -56.32 -22.94
C ASP A 65 21.68 -55.63 -23.92
N THR A 66 22.13 -54.58 -24.60
CA THR A 66 21.88 -54.43 -26.05
C THR A 66 22.81 -53.37 -26.61
N ALA A 67 23.98 -53.83 -27.03
CA ALA A 67 24.80 -53.13 -28.02
C ALA A 67 24.02 -52.91 -29.32
N ARG A 68 23.75 -51.64 -29.68
CA ARG A 68 23.54 -51.23 -31.08
C ARG A 68 24.55 -50.15 -31.47
N ARG A 69 25.63 -50.65 -32.08
CA ARG A 69 26.49 -49.93 -33.02
C ARG A 69 25.64 -49.20 -34.07
N PHE A 70 25.87 -47.90 -34.27
CA PHE A 70 25.94 -47.34 -35.63
C PHE A 70 27.05 -46.30 -35.70
N LYS A 71 27.90 -46.51 -36.71
CA LYS A 71 29.15 -45.82 -37.00
C LYS A 71 28.91 -44.40 -37.52
N ILE A 72 29.73 -43.48 -37.00
CA ILE A 72 30.58 -42.51 -37.71
C ILE A 72 30.25 -42.31 -39.19
N LEU A 73 29.66 -41.16 -39.52
CA LEU A 73 29.86 -40.49 -40.80
C LEU A 73 30.94 -39.40 -40.61
N ARG A 74 32.09 -39.61 -41.24
CA ARG A 74 33.11 -38.60 -41.53
C ARG A 74 33.14 -38.39 -43.04
N SER A 75 32.81 -37.18 -43.46
CA SER A 75 33.25 -36.50 -44.68
C SER A 75 33.18 -35.01 -44.30
N GLY A 76 34.15 -34.14 -44.52
CA GLY A 76 35.28 -34.18 -45.41
C GLY A 76 35.33 -32.81 -46.08
N LEU A 77 36.36 -32.04 -45.73
CA LEU A 77 37.04 -31.07 -46.60
C LEU A 77 36.25 -29.84 -47.06
N PHE A 78 36.58 -28.69 -46.48
CA PHE A 78 37.06 -27.56 -47.29
C PHE A 78 38.18 -26.83 -46.54
N GLU A 79 39.33 -26.81 -47.18
CA GLU A 79 40.59 -26.24 -46.76
C GLU A 79 40.93 -25.10 -47.76
N ARG A 80 41.69 -24.10 -47.28
CA ARG A 80 42.50 -23.10 -48.02
C ARG A 80 41.90 -21.74 -48.38
N SER A 81 42.43 -20.69 -47.75
CA SER A 81 43.41 -19.71 -48.28
C SER A 81 43.43 -18.50 -47.33
N SER A 82 44.51 -18.13 -46.62
CA SER A 82 45.85 -17.64 -46.97
C SER A 82 45.90 -16.21 -47.56
N SER A 83 46.25 -15.26 -46.67
CA SER A 83 47.16 -14.11 -46.83
C SER A 83 46.83 -12.93 -47.77
N ALA A 84 46.73 -11.74 -47.16
CA ALA A 84 47.31 -10.46 -47.59
C ALA A 84 47.48 -9.58 -46.32
N ARG A 85 48.69 -9.18 -45.89
CA ARG A 85 49.46 -7.97 -46.30
C ARG A 85 48.64 -6.67 -46.23
N SER A 86 49.12 -5.50 -45.81
CA SER A 86 50.31 -4.99 -45.11
C SER A 86 50.18 -3.45 -45.16
N GLY A 87 50.67 -2.73 -44.14
CA GLY A 87 50.92 -1.27 -44.16
C GLY A 87 49.84 -0.44 -43.44
N ALA A 88 50.13 0.69 -42.77
CA ALA A 88 51.38 1.40 -42.50
C ALA A 88 51.18 2.37 -41.31
N THR A 89 52.27 2.60 -40.56
CA THR A 89 52.59 3.63 -39.54
C THR A 89 52.51 5.10 -40.06
N PRO A 90 52.38 6.17 -39.24
CA PRO A 90 53.36 6.69 -38.23
C PRO A 90 52.72 7.21 -36.90
N SER A 91 53.30 7.19 -35.69
CA SER A 91 54.56 7.69 -35.07
C SER A 91 54.65 9.21 -34.76
N ILE A 92 54.44 9.62 -33.50
CA ILE A 92 55.01 10.80 -32.77
C ILE A 92 54.97 10.43 -31.25
N LEU A 93 56.08 10.06 -30.58
CA LEU A 93 57.02 10.89 -29.77
C LEU A 93 56.34 11.62 -28.58
N ALA A 94 56.79 11.61 -27.31
CA ALA A 94 58.10 11.36 -26.71
C ALA A 94 58.06 11.13 -25.16
N SER A 95 59.17 10.54 -24.63
CA SER A 95 59.81 10.64 -23.27
C SER A 95 59.00 10.24 -22.02
N GLY A 96 59.35 9.28 -21.14
CA GLY A 96 60.65 8.78 -20.58
C GLY A 96 60.74 9.15 -19.07
N PRO A 97 61.37 8.41 -18.11
CA PRO A 97 62.21 7.20 -18.20
C PRO A 97 61.81 6.04 -17.23
N ALA A 98 62.51 4.91 -17.38
CA ALA A 98 62.46 3.67 -16.59
C ALA A 98 63.23 3.74 -15.26
N PRO A 99 63.01 2.76 -14.37
CA PRO A 99 64.12 1.84 -14.07
C PRO A 99 63.71 0.36 -14.18
N ALA A 100 64.69 -0.45 -14.55
CA ALA A 100 64.62 -1.88 -14.77
C ALA A 100 64.93 -2.67 -13.50
N THR A 101 64.20 -3.77 -13.28
CA THR A 101 64.74 -5.02 -12.72
C THR A 101 63.89 -6.20 -13.22
N GLY A 102 64.56 -7.28 -13.65
CA GLY A 102 63.99 -8.51 -14.21
C GLY A 102 62.89 -9.15 -13.36
N GLY A 103 61.99 -9.96 -13.91
CA GLY A 103 62.26 -11.04 -14.84
C GLY A 103 62.05 -12.36 -14.11
N ALA A 104 60.81 -12.86 -14.08
CA ALA A 104 60.45 -14.27 -13.88
C ALA A 104 58.92 -14.44 -13.99
N ASN A 105 58.47 -14.92 -15.14
CA ASN A 105 57.21 -15.65 -15.25
C ASN A 105 57.39 -17.00 -14.56
N SER A 106 56.71 -17.23 -13.43
CA SER A 106 56.17 -18.54 -13.05
C SER A 106 55.67 -18.48 -11.61
N GLY A 107 54.39 -18.74 -11.39
CA GLY A 107 53.85 -18.99 -10.06
C GLY A 107 52.49 -18.38 -9.88
N ASN A 108 51.47 -19.11 -10.32
CA ASN A 108 50.11 -18.99 -9.81
C ASN A 108 50.15 -19.16 -8.28
N GLU A 109 50.30 -18.06 -7.54
CA GLU A 109 49.69 -17.98 -6.22
C GLU A 109 48.25 -17.54 -6.45
N VAL A 110 47.39 -18.56 -6.51
CA VAL A 110 45.95 -18.42 -6.35
C VAL A 110 45.73 -17.66 -5.05
N GLY A 111 45.46 -16.36 -5.17
CA GLY A 111 44.91 -15.54 -4.10
C GLY A 111 43.64 -16.22 -3.58
N PRO A 112 43.39 -16.16 -2.26
CA PRO A 112 42.42 -17.04 -1.62
C PRO A 112 41.07 -16.89 -2.30
N ASP A 113 40.56 -18.05 -2.72
CA ASP A 113 39.22 -18.26 -3.27
C ASP A 113 38.21 -17.33 -2.61
N ALA A 114 37.44 -16.60 -3.42
CA ALA A 114 36.31 -15.79 -3.01
C ALA A 114 35.13 -16.62 -2.44
N SER A 115 35.37 -17.84 -1.94
CA SER A 115 34.38 -18.79 -1.42
C SER A 115 34.26 -18.80 0.13
N GLN A 116 34.88 -17.85 0.84
CA GLN A 116 34.67 -17.65 2.29
C GLN A 116 34.28 -16.19 2.64
N ARG A 117 33.18 -15.66 2.10
CA ARG A 117 32.54 -14.46 2.69
C ARG A 117 31.56 -14.90 3.77
N GLY A 118 31.99 -14.84 5.04
CA GLY A 118 31.15 -15.11 6.21
C GLY A 118 30.05 -14.06 6.40
N GLU A 119 29.07 -14.39 7.25
CA GLU A 119 28.05 -13.42 7.69
C GLU A 119 28.71 -12.27 8.46
N VAL A 120 28.31 -11.02 8.19
CA VAL A 120 28.83 -9.83 8.87
C VAL A 120 27.71 -9.22 9.72
N TYR A 121 27.85 -9.31 11.04
CA TYR A 121 26.99 -8.66 12.03
C TYR A 121 27.68 -7.39 12.52
N TRP A 122 27.48 -6.29 11.79
CA TRP A 122 28.31 -5.10 11.94
C TRP A 122 28.31 -4.41 13.31
N PRO A 123 27.27 -4.48 14.17
CA PRO A 123 27.36 -3.96 15.52
C PRO A 123 28.47 -4.62 16.35
N GLN A 124 28.79 -5.89 16.05
CA GLN A 124 29.89 -6.62 16.69
C GLN A 124 31.16 -6.64 15.83
N ASP A 125 31.01 -6.68 14.50
CA ASP A 125 32.15 -6.95 13.61
C ASP A 125 32.84 -5.67 13.10
N LEU A 126 32.09 -4.58 12.89
CA LEU A 126 32.60 -3.35 12.27
C LEU A 126 32.64 -2.16 13.24
N ALA A 127 31.56 -1.95 14.01
CA ALA A 127 31.43 -0.82 14.93
C ALA A 127 32.57 -0.74 15.97
N PRO A 128 33.08 -1.85 16.55
CA PRO A 128 34.27 -1.80 17.41
C PRO A 128 35.53 -1.28 16.71
N THR A 129 35.67 -1.49 15.40
CA THR A 129 36.84 -0.99 14.66
C THR A 129 36.72 0.50 14.38
N THR A 130 35.50 0.98 14.11
CA THR A 130 35.21 2.40 13.88
C THR A 130 35.30 3.22 15.17
N VAL A 131 34.83 2.67 16.30
CA VAL A 131 34.87 3.33 17.60
C VAL A 131 35.43 2.37 18.65
N PRO A 132 36.75 2.16 18.72
CA PRO A 132 37.37 1.13 19.58
C PRO A 132 37.22 1.39 21.08
N ASN A 133 37.16 2.66 21.49
CA ASN A 133 36.93 3.01 22.89
C ASN A 133 35.44 3.14 23.21
N SER A 134 34.64 2.17 22.77
CA SER A 134 33.19 2.14 23.00
C SER A 134 32.75 0.88 23.75
N ARG A 135 31.56 0.95 24.33
CA ARG A 135 30.79 -0.22 24.76
C ARG A 135 29.54 -0.29 23.91
N ILE A 136 29.34 -1.40 23.21
CA ILE A 136 28.30 -1.54 22.20
C ILE A 136 27.26 -2.54 22.69
N PHE A 137 26.01 -2.09 22.67
CA PHE A 137 24.85 -2.90 23.00
C PHE A 137 23.90 -3.02 21.83
N THR A 138 23.15 -4.12 21.80
CA THR A 138 21.89 -4.18 21.06
C THR A 138 20.74 -4.42 22.02
N TYR A 139 19.60 -3.80 21.76
CA TYR A 139 18.39 -3.97 22.52
C TYR A 139 17.32 -4.64 21.67
N GLY A 140 16.87 -5.81 22.12
CA GLY A 140 15.73 -6.52 21.59
C GLY A 140 14.46 -6.21 22.37
N TYR A 141 13.34 -6.10 21.68
CA TYR A 141 12.01 -6.09 22.26
C TYR A 141 11.09 -6.88 21.34
N ASP A 142 9.89 -7.22 21.81
CA ASP A 142 8.94 -7.98 21.00
C ASP A 142 8.41 -7.12 19.83
N THR A 143 8.68 -7.51 18.59
CA THR A 143 8.27 -6.73 17.40
C THR A 143 7.08 -7.33 16.65
N ASN A 144 6.36 -8.28 17.25
CA ASN A 144 5.05 -8.78 16.79
C ASN A 144 5.01 -9.45 15.41
N VAL A 145 5.80 -10.53 15.27
CA VAL A 145 5.62 -11.54 14.22
C VAL A 145 5.90 -12.90 14.87
N ARG A 146 4.84 -13.63 15.28
CA ARG A 146 4.96 -15.00 15.82
C ARG A 146 4.09 -15.97 15.04
N HIS A 147 4.62 -17.17 14.84
CA HIS A 147 3.87 -18.34 14.38
C HIS A 147 2.84 -18.71 15.46
N MET A 148 1.65 -19.16 15.07
CA MET A 148 0.51 -19.49 15.95
C MET A 148 0.85 -20.45 17.12
N PHE A 149 1.93 -21.24 17.01
CA PHE A 149 2.38 -22.20 18.03
C PHE A 149 3.39 -21.63 19.05
N ALA A 150 3.83 -20.37 18.95
CA ALA A 150 4.86 -19.79 19.82
C ALA A 150 4.31 -19.00 21.04
N GLY A 151 3.05 -19.22 21.42
CA GLY A 151 2.40 -18.58 22.56
C GLY A 151 1.85 -17.17 22.29
N PRO A 152 1.17 -16.54 23.28
CA PRO A 152 0.40 -15.31 23.08
C PRO A 152 1.26 -14.08 22.72
N VAL A 153 0.72 -13.22 21.86
CA VAL A 153 1.31 -11.94 21.44
C VAL A 153 1.29 -10.95 22.60
N SER A 154 2.39 -10.21 22.81
CA SER A 154 2.46 -9.18 23.84
C SER A 154 1.55 -7.99 23.51
N GLY A 155 0.64 -7.63 24.41
CA GLY A 155 -0.24 -6.46 24.27
C GLY A 155 0.43 -5.10 24.51
N LYS A 156 1.76 -5.04 24.61
CA LYS A 156 2.52 -3.81 24.84
C LYS A 156 2.45 -2.88 23.62
N ASN A 157 2.26 -1.60 23.87
CA ASN A 157 2.30 -0.56 22.83
C ASN A 157 3.69 0.10 22.74
N VAL A 158 3.85 1.09 21.87
CA VAL A 158 5.13 1.80 21.68
C VAL A 158 5.61 2.48 22.97
N TYR A 159 4.70 3.00 23.79
CA TYR A 159 5.02 3.65 25.07
C TYR A 159 5.56 2.66 26.10
N ASP A 160 4.96 1.47 26.18
CA ASP A 160 5.41 0.40 27.07
C ASP A 160 6.82 -0.05 26.68
N HIS A 161 7.07 -0.25 25.39
CA HIS A 161 8.40 -0.60 24.89
C HIS A 161 9.43 0.49 25.14
N ALA A 162 9.06 1.76 24.96
CA ALA A 162 9.92 2.90 25.26
C ALA A 162 10.23 3.01 26.76
N TRP A 163 9.24 2.74 27.61
CA TRP A 163 9.41 2.75 29.06
C TRP A 163 10.30 1.60 29.55
N ASP A 164 10.08 0.39 29.04
CA ASP A 164 10.91 -0.78 29.32
C ASP A 164 12.36 -0.58 28.86
N PHE A 165 12.54 -0.02 27.66
CA PHE A 165 13.84 0.32 27.11
C PHE A 165 14.57 1.33 28.00
N LEU A 166 13.90 2.42 28.39
CA LEU A 166 14.45 3.44 29.26
C LEU A 166 14.86 2.87 30.62
N CYS A 167 13.97 2.10 31.26
CA CYS A 167 14.25 1.49 32.56
C CYS A 167 15.41 0.47 32.49
N SER A 168 15.47 -0.32 31.42
CA SER A 168 16.54 -1.29 31.22
C SER A 168 17.89 -0.61 30.95
N LEU A 169 17.89 0.48 30.18
CA LEU A 169 19.09 1.25 29.90
C LEU A 169 19.62 1.97 31.15
N GLU A 170 18.73 2.55 31.96
CA GLU A 170 19.13 3.13 33.24
C GLU A 170 19.69 2.06 34.18
N ALA A 171 19.03 0.90 34.28
CA ALA A 171 19.50 -0.18 35.15
C ALA A 171 20.92 -0.64 34.78
N LEU A 172 21.23 -0.73 33.48
CA LEU A 172 22.58 -1.05 32.98
C LEU A 172 23.61 0.03 33.33
N ARG A 173 23.20 1.29 33.36
CA ARG A 173 24.09 2.44 33.56
C ARG A 173 24.00 3.03 34.96
N ARG A 174 23.47 2.26 35.91
CA ARG A 174 23.20 2.75 37.27
C ARG A 174 24.49 3.07 38.03
N ASP A 175 25.61 2.41 37.70
CA ASP A 175 26.93 2.72 38.25
C ASP A 175 27.33 4.19 37.97
N PRO A 176 27.78 4.97 38.97
CA PRO A 176 28.14 6.37 38.78
C PRO A 176 29.15 6.66 37.66
N LYS A 177 30.10 5.73 37.41
CA LYS A 177 31.10 5.86 36.33
C LYS A 177 30.46 5.71 34.95
N GLU A 178 29.45 4.86 34.85
CA GLU A 178 28.74 4.58 33.60
C GLU A 178 27.64 5.61 33.35
N ARG A 179 26.98 6.07 34.40
CA ARG A 179 25.85 7.02 34.34
C ARG A 179 26.18 8.28 33.53
N ARG A 180 27.42 8.79 33.65
CA ARG A 180 27.90 10.00 32.97
C ARG A 180 28.50 9.75 31.58
N ARG A 181 28.71 8.48 31.19
CA ARG A 181 29.36 8.15 29.92
C ARG A 181 28.45 8.55 28.75
N PRO A 182 28.91 9.31 27.74
CA PRO A 182 28.13 9.61 26.54
C PRO A 182 27.38 8.41 25.93
N VAL A 183 26.17 8.63 25.42
CA VAL A 183 25.35 7.61 24.74
C VAL A 183 24.99 8.06 23.32
N LEU A 184 25.29 7.21 22.35
CA LEU A 184 24.87 7.35 20.96
C LEU A 184 23.83 6.27 20.63
N PHE A 185 22.67 6.65 20.10
CA PHE A 185 21.66 5.69 19.67
C PHE A 185 21.77 5.41 18.17
N VAL A 186 21.67 4.13 17.80
CA VAL A 186 21.61 3.69 16.40
C VAL A 186 20.33 2.86 16.19
N PRO A 187 19.18 3.53 16.00
CA PRO A 187 17.92 2.85 15.75
C PRO A 187 17.60 2.61 14.26
N HIS A 188 16.86 1.53 13.97
CA HIS A 188 16.25 1.26 12.66
C HIS A 188 14.73 1.26 12.75
N SER A 189 14.06 1.89 11.78
CA SER A 189 12.60 1.84 11.60
C SER A 189 11.86 2.19 12.91
N LEU A 190 10.94 1.33 13.39
CA LEU A 190 10.21 1.46 14.66
C LEU A 190 11.11 1.73 15.87
N GLY A 191 12.33 1.17 15.90
CA GLY A 191 13.27 1.39 17.00
C GLY A 191 13.58 2.87 17.22
N GLY A 192 13.50 3.68 16.17
CA GLY A 192 13.71 5.13 16.27
C GLY A 192 12.57 5.84 16.98
N ILE A 193 11.34 5.37 16.84
CA ILE A 193 10.19 5.89 17.58
C ILE A 193 10.30 5.53 19.07
N VAL A 194 10.68 4.29 19.37
CA VAL A 194 10.93 3.80 20.74
C VAL A 194 11.99 4.65 21.44
N VAL A 195 13.11 4.93 20.77
CA VAL A 195 14.20 5.78 21.31
C VAL A 195 13.73 7.21 21.56
N LYS A 196 13.01 7.83 20.60
CA LYS A 196 12.49 9.19 20.78
C LYS A 196 11.54 9.28 21.97
N GLU A 197 10.61 8.34 22.10
CA GLU A 197 9.65 8.33 23.21
C GLU A 197 10.35 8.11 24.56
N ALA A 198 11.34 7.22 24.60
CA ALA A 198 12.15 7.00 25.80
C ALA A 198 12.90 8.28 26.22
N LEU A 199 13.45 9.04 25.27
CA LEU A 199 14.14 10.30 25.55
C LEU A 199 13.18 11.40 26.01
N ARG A 200 11.98 11.49 25.42
CA ARG A 200 10.92 12.39 25.89
C ARG A 200 10.55 12.11 27.35
N ARG A 201 10.36 10.84 27.70
CA ARG A 201 10.08 10.38 29.07
C ARG A 201 11.24 10.68 30.02
N SER A 202 12.47 10.41 29.60
CA SER A 202 13.68 10.69 30.38
C SER A 202 13.83 12.19 30.68
N ARG A 203 13.59 13.07 29.69
CA ARG A 203 13.54 14.52 29.89
C ARG A 203 12.51 14.92 30.94
N GLY A 204 11.29 14.39 30.84
CA GLY A 204 10.21 14.63 31.81
C GLY A 204 10.48 14.09 33.23
N CYS A 205 11.41 13.16 33.39
CA CYS A 205 11.78 12.58 34.69
C CYS A 205 12.72 13.46 35.53
N GLY A 206 13.14 14.65 35.06
CA GLY A 206 14.12 15.50 35.75
C GLY A 206 13.79 15.82 37.20
N GLN A 207 12.50 16.01 37.52
CA GLN A 207 12.05 16.31 38.88
C GLN A 207 11.64 15.06 39.68
N THR A 208 11.04 14.06 39.01
CA THR A 208 10.37 12.92 39.68
C THR A 208 11.27 11.69 39.82
N LYS A 209 12.11 11.41 38.81
CA LYS A 209 13.01 10.25 38.75
C LYS A 209 14.37 10.66 38.18
N PRO A 210 15.22 11.38 38.95
CA PRO A 210 16.46 11.97 38.43
C PRO A 210 17.43 10.95 37.82
N HIS A 211 17.42 9.71 38.33
CA HIS A 211 18.23 8.61 37.76
C HIS A 211 17.84 8.30 36.31
N LEU A 212 16.55 8.29 35.96
CA LEU A 212 16.10 8.13 34.58
C LEU A 212 16.46 9.35 33.71
N HIS A 213 16.43 10.56 34.28
CA HIS A 213 16.79 11.79 33.56
C HIS A 213 18.25 11.81 33.09
N THR A 214 19.14 11.11 33.81
CA THR A 214 20.56 11.05 33.43
C THR A 214 20.80 10.42 32.06
N ILE A 215 19.87 9.61 31.54
CA ILE A 215 19.94 9.09 30.16
C ILE A 215 19.80 10.22 29.15
N PHE A 216 18.80 11.10 29.32
CA PHE A 216 18.64 12.31 28.50
C PHE A 216 19.90 13.20 28.58
N GLU A 217 20.46 13.39 29.78
CA GLU A 217 21.68 14.17 29.95
C GLU A 217 22.90 13.52 29.27
N ALA A 218 23.05 12.20 29.33
CA ALA A 218 24.18 11.49 28.77
C ALA A 218 24.09 11.29 27.24
N THR A 219 22.91 11.47 26.64
CA THR A 219 22.72 11.31 25.20
C THR A 219 23.47 12.39 24.43
N VAL A 220 24.18 11.99 23.36
CA VAL A 220 24.92 12.92 22.48
C VAL A 220 24.29 13.07 21.09
N GLY A 221 23.47 12.10 20.67
CA GLY A 221 22.77 12.15 19.39
C GLY A 221 22.23 10.79 18.97
N ALA A 222 21.77 10.71 17.71
CA ALA A 222 21.24 9.47 17.13
C ALA A 222 21.54 9.35 15.63
N LEU A 223 21.76 8.11 15.16
CA LEU A 223 21.83 7.73 13.74
C LEU A 223 20.60 6.89 13.39
N PHE A 224 19.57 7.51 12.81
CA PHE A 224 18.34 6.84 12.40
C PHE A 224 18.51 6.17 11.04
N PHE A 225 18.01 4.95 10.91
CA PHE A 225 17.90 4.24 9.63
C PHE A 225 16.42 4.04 9.29
N GLY A 226 15.92 4.76 8.29
CA GLY A 226 14.54 4.66 7.80
C GLY A 226 13.47 4.85 8.88
N THR A 227 13.74 5.64 9.92
CA THR A 227 12.74 5.86 10.99
C THR A 227 11.60 6.73 10.47
N PRO A 228 10.32 6.31 10.57
CA PRO A 228 9.18 7.10 10.09
C PRO A 228 8.84 8.25 11.06
N HIS A 229 9.62 9.32 11.06
CA HIS A 229 9.40 10.48 11.92
C HIS A 229 8.04 11.13 11.72
N GLY A 230 7.53 11.16 10.49
CA GLY A 230 6.19 11.65 10.14
C GLY A 230 5.14 10.55 9.96
N GLY A 231 5.43 9.31 10.40
CA GLY A 231 4.57 8.15 10.17
C GLY A 231 4.69 7.56 8.76
N ALA A 232 4.41 6.27 8.62
CA ALA A 232 4.44 5.55 7.35
C ALA A 232 3.37 4.48 7.41
N ASP A 233 2.60 4.28 6.32
CA ASP A 233 1.60 3.21 6.26
C ASP A 233 2.29 1.85 6.18
N PRO A 234 2.29 1.05 7.26
CA PRO A 234 3.04 -0.18 7.30
C PRO A 234 2.18 -1.36 6.77
N ARG A 235 0.92 -1.15 6.38
CA ARG A 235 -0.01 -2.24 6.00
C ARG A 235 0.52 -3.03 4.80
N GLY A 236 1.06 -2.34 3.80
CA GLY A 236 1.73 -3.00 2.68
C GLY A 236 2.93 -3.84 3.14
N PHE A 237 3.76 -3.29 4.04
CA PHE A 237 4.93 -3.99 4.61
C PHE A 237 4.52 -5.21 5.43
N PHE A 238 3.49 -5.12 6.28
CA PHE A 238 2.98 -6.23 7.07
C PHE A 238 2.39 -7.33 6.19
N HIS A 239 1.62 -6.99 5.16
CA HIS A 239 1.08 -7.98 4.22
C HIS A 239 2.20 -8.84 3.59
N HIS A 240 3.40 -8.27 3.41
CA HIS A 240 4.57 -8.99 2.90
C HIS A 240 5.37 -9.75 3.97
N VAL A 241 5.57 -9.19 5.17
CA VAL A 241 6.16 -9.99 6.27
C VAL A 241 5.27 -11.21 6.55
N LEU A 242 3.94 -11.05 6.46
CA LEU A 242 2.98 -12.13 6.47
C LEU A 242 3.19 -13.09 5.28
N SER A 243 3.44 -12.60 4.06
CA SER A 243 3.61 -13.47 2.87
C SER A 243 4.95 -14.19 2.76
N VAL A 244 6.06 -13.61 3.24
CA VAL A 244 7.37 -14.29 3.35
C VAL A 244 7.34 -15.33 4.48
N SER A 245 6.60 -15.03 5.54
CA SER A 245 6.33 -15.99 6.61
C SER A 245 5.30 -17.04 6.20
N ALA A 246 4.43 -16.78 5.21
CA ALA A 246 3.29 -17.63 4.80
C ALA A 246 3.68 -18.95 4.14
N GLN A 247 4.98 -19.24 3.97
CA GLN A 247 5.40 -20.63 3.81
C GLN A 247 5.28 -21.45 5.11
N ALA A 248 4.89 -20.81 6.22
CA ALA A 248 4.49 -21.41 7.48
C ALA A 248 3.22 -20.68 8.03
N LEU A 249 2.26 -21.46 8.52
CA LEU A 249 0.90 -21.06 8.87
C LEU A 249 0.81 -19.93 9.93
N GLY A 250 0.00 -18.90 9.63
CA GLY A 250 -0.70 -18.03 10.61
C GLY A 250 0.16 -17.15 11.52
N VAL A 251 0.49 -15.94 11.07
CA VAL A 251 1.19 -14.90 11.85
C VAL A 251 0.22 -13.82 12.35
N GLN A 252 0.30 -13.45 13.64
CA GLN A 252 -0.47 -12.36 14.26
C GLN A 252 0.37 -11.08 14.44
N VAL A 253 -0.24 -9.90 14.23
CA VAL A 253 0.38 -8.56 14.39
C VAL A 253 -0.34 -7.75 15.47
N ASN A 254 0.40 -7.04 16.33
CA ASN A 254 -0.17 -6.15 17.35
C ASN A 254 -0.61 -4.81 16.72
N LYS A 255 -1.92 -4.67 16.54
CA LYS A 255 -2.60 -3.54 15.89
C LYS A 255 -2.33 -2.18 16.55
N GLN A 256 -2.04 -2.13 17.85
CA GLN A 256 -1.79 -0.85 18.55
C GLN A 256 -0.49 -0.17 18.08
N ILE A 257 0.56 -0.96 17.83
CA ILE A 257 1.83 -0.43 17.29
C ILE A 257 1.64 0.05 15.85
N VAL A 258 0.90 -0.71 15.03
CA VAL A 258 0.57 -0.36 13.64
C VAL A 258 -0.11 1.01 13.58
N ASN A 259 -1.16 1.20 14.38
CA ASN A 259 -1.90 2.47 14.42
C ASN A 259 -1.05 3.65 14.89
N THR A 260 -0.07 3.41 15.76
CA THR A 260 0.85 4.47 16.24
C THR A 260 1.81 4.95 15.15
N LEU A 261 2.00 4.17 14.09
CA LEU A 261 2.92 4.49 13.00
C LEU A 261 2.29 5.20 11.80
N MET A 262 0.97 5.37 11.77
CA MET A 262 0.29 5.94 10.61
C MET A 262 0.73 7.40 10.35
N PRO A 263 0.76 7.87 9.08
CA PRO A 263 1.18 9.23 8.74
C PRO A 263 0.37 10.35 9.42
N ASP A 264 -0.87 10.07 9.79
CA ASP A 264 -1.82 10.97 10.45
C ASP A 264 -1.78 10.85 12.00
N ALA A 265 -0.90 10.04 12.57
CA ALA A 265 -0.78 9.92 14.02
C ALA A 265 -0.23 11.22 14.64
N GLU A 266 -1.11 12.04 15.23
CA GLU A 266 -0.77 13.31 15.90
C GLU A 266 0.40 13.16 16.89
N HIS A 267 0.40 12.06 17.64
CA HIS A 267 1.46 11.73 18.59
C HIS A 267 2.85 11.64 17.93
N LEU A 268 2.98 11.12 16.70
CA LEU A 268 4.28 11.10 16.01
C LEU A 268 4.74 12.49 15.63
N THR A 269 3.81 13.37 15.24
CA THR A 269 4.10 14.77 14.93
C THR A 269 4.54 15.53 16.19
N GLU A 270 3.84 15.34 17.30
CA GLU A 270 4.25 15.86 18.61
C GLU A 270 5.64 15.35 19.01
N LEU A 271 5.84 14.03 18.95
CA LEU A 271 7.11 13.40 19.30
C LEU A 271 8.26 13.87 18.39
N LYS A 272 8.00 14.06 17.09
CA LYS A 272 8.95 14.64 16.13
C LYS A 272 9.32 16.07 16.52
N ASN A 273 8.34 16.92 16.82
CA ASN A 273 8.56 18.32 17.21
C ASN A 273 9.28 18.44 18.56
N GLU A 274 8.84 17.68 19.56
CA GLU A 274 9.49 17.61 20.87
C GLU A 274 10.92 17.08 20.76
N PHE A 275 11.16 16.04 19.94
CA PHE A 275 12.49 15.53 19.72
C PHE A 275 13.41 16.57 19.06
N SER A 276 12.92 17.33 18.08
CA SER A 276 13.70 18.43 17.50
C SER A 276 14.03 19.50 18.56
N ALA A 277 13.05 19.86 19.40
CA ALA A 277 13.28 20.79 20.50
C ALA A 277 14.31 20.27 21.52
N MET A 278 14.29 18.97 21.82
CA MET A 278 15.30 18.31 22.65
C MET A 278 16.68 18.34 22.00
N CYS A 279 16.77 18.14 20.68
CA CYS A 279 18.03 18.24 19.95
C CYS A 279 18.62 19.65 20.03
N HIS A 280 17.81 20.70 19.90
CA HIS A 280 18.27 22.08 20.10
C HIS A 280 18.72 22.36 21.53
N GLU A 281 17.93 21.92 22.51
CA GLU A 281 18.22 22.10 23.95
C GLU A 281 19.58 21.50 24.32
N ARG A 282 19.86 20.29 23.84
CA ARG A 282 21.08 19.53 24.17
C ARG A 282 22.18 19.64 23.11
N LYS A 283 21.93 20.34 22.00
CA LYS A 283 22.79 20.42 20.81
C LYS A 283 23.16 19.04 20.26
N TRP A 284 22.19 18.13 20.21
CA TRP A 284 22.39 16.81 19.62
C TRP A 284 22.55 16.91 18.11
N GLN A 285 23.51 16.17 17.58
CA GLN A 285 23.59 15.90 16.15
C GLN A 285 22.74 14.68 15.82
N VAL A 286 22.01 14.75 14.71
CA VAL A 286 21.18 13.66 14.21
C VAL A 286 21.59 13.35 12.78
N TYR A 287 21.79 12.07 12.49
CA TYR A 287 21.92 11.58 11.11
C TYR A 287 20.71 10.73 10.77
N SER A 288 20.10 10.99 9.62
CA SER A 288 18.96 10.22 9.12
C SER A 288 19.35 9.59 7.79
N PHE A 289 19.53 8.27 7.82
CA PHE A 289 19.80 7.44 6.65
C PHE A 289 18.50 6.97 6.03
N GLN A 290 18.26 7.37 4.79
CA GLN A 290 17.05 7.09 4.03
C GLN A 290 17.28 5.92 3.08
N GLU A 291 16.26 5.09 2.86
CA GLU A 291 16.33 4.11 1.76
C GLU A 291 16.41 4.85 0.43
N GLU A 292 17.35 4.47 -0.41
CA GLU A 292 17.43 4.98 -1.78
C GLU A 292 16.38 4.29 -2.66
N TYR A 293 16.21 2.99 -2.48
CA TYR A 293 15.33 2.14 -3.29
C TYR A 293 14.13 1.66 -2.48
N GLY A 294 12.97 1.53 -3.09
CA GLY A 294 11.85 0.86 -2.42
C GLY A 294 11.96 -0.66 -2.51
N VAL A 295 11.19 -1.35 -1.67
CA VAL A 295 11.22 -2.81 -1.57
C VAL A 295 10.48 -3.41 -2.76
N SER A 296 11.09 -4.33 -3.52
CA SER A 296 10.46 -4.94 -4.70
C SER A 296 9.08 -5.53 -4.45
N ALA A 297 8.87 -6.12 -3.27
CA ALA A 297 7.57 -6.66 -2.85
C ALA A 297 6.50 -5.59 -2.52
N LEU A 298 6.89 -4.34 -2.24
CA LEU A 298 5.97 -3.20 -2.05
C LEU A 298 5.78 -2.40 -3.33
N PHE A 299 5.81 -3.07 -4.48
CA PHE A 299 5.84 -2.41 -5.79
C PHE A 299 7.00 -1.42 -5.91
N GLN A 300 8.12 -1.68 -5.22
CA GLN A 300 9.25 -0.75 -5.09
C GLN A 300 8.89 0.63 -4.53
N LYS A 301 7.76 0.73 -3.80
CA LYS A 301 7.52 1.84 -2.90
C LYS A 301 8.51 1.74 -1.73
N LYS A 302 9.03 2.89 -1.30
CA LYS A 302 9.76 3.01 -0.04
C LYS A 302 8.82 2.61 1.11
N VAL A 303 9.32 1.82 2.06
CA VAL A 303 8.57 1.53 3.31
C VAL A 303 8.35 2.83 4.07
N VAL A 304 9.34 3.72 4.07
CA VAL A 304 9.25 5.05 4.66
C VAL A 304 9.68 6.07 3.60
N ASP A 305 8.77 6.95 3.22
CA ASP A 305 9.09 7.99 2.25
C ASP A 305 10.14 9.00 2.78
N ASP A 306 10.75 9.77 1.88
CA ASP A 306 11.83 10.69 2.22
C ASP A 306 11.37 11.86 3.10
N GLN A 307 10.07 12.20 3.10
CA GLN A 307 9.52 13.27 3.92
C GLN A 307 9.24 12.80 5.35
N SER A 308 8.78 11.55 5.50
CA SER A 308 8.56 10.90 6.78
C SER A 308 9.86 10.46 7.43
N SER A 309 10.87 10.05 6.66
CA SER A 309 12.16 9.60 7.17
C SER A 309 13.08 10.73 7.67
N CYS A 310 12.57 11.96 7.78
CA CYS A 310 13.33 13.09 8.31
C CYS A 310 12.59 13.93 9.36
N LEU A 311 13.36 14.58 10.22
CA LEU A 311 12.91 15.56 11.21
C LEU A 311 12.55 16.91 10.57
N ASN A 312 13.05 17.20 9.37
CA ASN A 312 12.90 18.48 8.67
C ASN A 312 13.51 19.68 9.42
N ASP A 313 14.59 19.45 10.17
CA ASP A 313 15.31 20.49 10.89
C ASP A 313 16.81 20.48 10.50
N PRO A 314 17.21 21.27 9.49
CA PRO A 314 18.57 21.25 8.95
C PRO A 314 19.63 21.79 9.91
N MET A 315 19.24 22.37 11.05
CA MET A 315 20.20 22.82 12.08
C MET A 315 20.71 21.67 12.95
N VAL A 316 19.95 20.57 13.06
CA VAL A 316 20.29 19.42 13.90
C VAL A 316 20.43 18.12 13.11
N GLU A 317 19.77 18.00 11.96
CA GLU A 317 19.70 16.78 11.15
C GLU A 317 20.56 16.87 9.88
N THR A 318 21.41 15.86 9.67
CA THR A 318 22.09 15.58 8.41
C THR A 318 21.46 14.36 7.74
N LYS A 319 20.98 14.51 6.51
CA LYS A 319 20.30 13.44 5.76
C LYS A 319 21.22 12.84 4.71
N GLN A 320 21.24 11.51 4.60
CA GLN A 320 21.98 10.80 3.56
C GLN A 320 21.18 9.59 3.08
N HIS A 321 21.28 9.25 1.79
CA HIS A 321 20.74 8.00 1.28
C HIS A 321 21.74 6.86 1.46
N ILE A 322 21.21 5.68 1.80
CA ILE A 322 21.91 4.40 1.69
C ILE A 322 21.40 3.67 0.47
N SER A 323 22.33 3.16 -0.35
CA SER A 323 22.06 2.47 -1.62
C SER A 323 21.50 1.06 -1.40
N SER A 324 20.35 0.97 -0.73
CA SER A 324 19.63 -0.24 -0.37
C SER A 324 18.17 0.08 -0.09
N ASN A 325 17.33 -0.94 -0.06
CA ASN A 325 15.94 -0.82 0.39
C ASN A 325 15.84 -0.82 1.92
N HIS A 326 14.65 -0.53 2.47
CA HIS A 326 14.42 -0.51 3.93
C HIS A 326 14.86 -1.75 4.69
N MET A 327 14.83 -2.93 4.06
CA MET A 327 15.21 -4.20 4.68
C MET A 327 16.71 -4.45 4.70
N ASP A 328 17.45 -3.84 3.77
CA ASP A 328 18.87 -4.09 3.55
C ASP A 328 19.76 -2.90 3.94
N MET A 329 19.20 -1.71 4.16
CA MET A 329 19.96 -0.49 4.51
C MET A 329 20.83 -0.57 5.77
N CYS A 330 20.60 -1.57 6.63
CA CYS A 330 21.34 -1.80 7.87
C CYS A 330 22.32 -2.98 7.76
N ARG A 331 22.57 -3.50 6.55
CA ARG A 331 23.37 -4.71 6.31
C ARG A 331 24.58 -4.37 5.45
N PHE A 332 25.77 -4.41 6.05
CA PHE A 332 27.02 -4.01 5.40
C PHE A 332 27.95 -5.19 5.19
N SER A 333 28.71 -5.15 4.10
CA SER A 333 29.62 -6.22 3.70
C SER A 333 30.99 -6.20 4.38
N GLY A 334 31.37 -5.08 5.00
CA GLY A 334 32.65 -4.93 5.71
C GLY A 334 33.06 -3.47 5.91
N LEU A 335 34.27 -3.25 6.45
CA LEU A 335 34.82 -1.89 6.68
C LEU A 335 35.02 -1.09 5.40
N GLN A 336 35.25 -1.76 4.28
CA GLN A 336 35.46 -1.15 2.96
C GLN A 336 34.15 -0.99 2.16
N ASP A 337 33.02 -1.34 2.77
CA ASP A 337 31.71 -1.11 2.17
C ASP A 337 31.50 0.42 2.04
N PRO A 338 31.22 0.96 0.84
CA PRO A 338 31.00 2.38 0.63
C PRO A 338 29.86 2.94 1.49
N GLU A 339 28.81 2.14 1.72
CA GLU A 339 27.66 2.54 2.52
C GLU A 339 28.01 2.52 4.01
N TYR A 340 28.76 1.52 4.46
CA TYR A 340 29.30 1.53 5.82
C TYR A 340 30.25 2.71 6.04
N SER A 341 31.03 3.11 5.04
CA SER A 341 31.95 4.25 5.14
C SER A 341 31.23 5.56 5.44
N LYS A 342 30.01 5.76 4.90
CA LYS A 342 29.14 6.89 5.25
C LYS A 342 28.72 6.85 6.72
N VAL A 343 28.28 5.67 7.19
CA VAL A 343 27.88 5.45 8.59
C VAL A 343 29.07 5.65 9.54
N ALA A 344 30.23 5.10 9.20
CA ALA A 344 31.46 5.24 9.98
C ALA A 344 31.93 6.69 10.06
N ALA A 345 31.84 7.44 8.95
CA ALA A 345 32.14 8.87 8.94
C ALA A 345 31.17 9.65 9.85
N ALA A 346 29.87 9.37 9.80
CA ALA A 346 28.88 9.99 10.68
C ALA A 346 29.18 9.69 12.17
N MET A 347 29.45 8.43 12.52
CA MET A 347 29.84 8.05 13.89
C MET A 347 31.11 8.78 14.34
N THR A 348 32.11 8.89 13.47
CA THR A 348 33.38 9.57 13.75
C THR A 348 33.19 11.07 13.95
N LEU A 349 32.36 11.73 13.12
CA LEU A 349 32.07 13.16 13.25
C LEU A 349 31.31 13.49 14.54
N MET A 350 30.31 12.67 14.88
CA MET A 350 29.54 12.86 16.11
C MET A 350 30.36 12.63 17.37
N LEU A 351 31.33 11.70 17.33
CA LEU A 351 32.11 11.27 18.49
C LEU A 351 33.52 11.85 18.55
N GLY A 352 34.01 12.51 17.51
CA GLY A 352 35.40 12.99 17.41
C GLY A 352 35.82 13.83 18.62
N SER A 353 34.96 14.74 19.09
CA SER A 353 35.23 15.57 20.28
C SER A 353 35.29 14.79 21.60
N ILE A 354 34.69 13.61 21.67
CA ILE A 354 34.62 12.74 22.86
C ILE A 354 35.78 11.75 22.86
N CYS A 355 36.17 11.26 21.69
CA CYS A 355 37.27 10.33 21.51
C CYS A 355 38.64 11.02 21.69
N ASP A 356 38.79 12.25 21.17
CA ASP A 356 40.06 13.00 21.16
C ASP A 356 40.42 13.65 22.50
N ASN A 357 39.44 13.92 23.37
CA ASN A 357 39.72 14.56 24.65
C ASN A 357 40.21 13.54 25.70
N THR A 358 41.53 13.51 25.88
CA THR A 358 42.17 13.25 27.16
C THR A 358 42.10 14.52 28.00
N ASP A 359 41.41 14.47 29.13
CA ASP A 359 41.32 15.51 30.17
C ASP A 359 40.65 16.84 29.79
N THR A 360 39.31 16.93 29.92
CA THR A 360 38.55 18.10 30.44
C THR A 360 37.05 18.05 30.06
N ILE A 361 36.26 17.18 30.71
CA ILE A 361 34.77 17.29 30.70
C ILE A 361 34.28 17.45 32.15
N ASN A 362 34.61 18.59 32.75
CA ASN A 362 33.99 19.05 34.00
C ASN A 362 33.45 20.50 33.89
N ALA A 363 33.28 21.04 32.69
CA ALA A 363 32.97 22.47 32.52
C ALA A 363 31.92 22.79 31.45
N ARG A 364 30.88 21.96 31.26
CA ARG A 364 29.68 22.35 30.49
C ARG A 364 28.40 21.66 31.01
N LEU A 365 27.99 21.98 32.23
CA LEU A 365 26.59 21.86 32.68
C LEU A 365 26.24 23.15 33.43
N PRO A 366 25.39 24.03 32.88
CA PRO A 366 24.96 25.25 33.57
C PRO A 366 24.04 24.89 34.74
N LEU A 367 24.50 25.19 35.95
CA LEU A 367 23.68 25.31 37.14
C LEU A 367 22.66 26.43 36.92
N ALA A 368 21.37 26.09 36.78
CA ALA A 368 20.28 27.07 36.80
C ALA A 368 19.31 26.76 37.96
N HIS A 369 19.48 27.54 39.03
CA HIS A 369 18.53 28.03 40.03
C HIS A 369 17.22 27.25 40.25
N ARG A 370 17.03 26.58 41.41
CA ARG A 370 16.56 27.13 42.72
C ARG A 370 15.31 28.02 42.65
N GLN A 371 14.29 27.56 43.39
CA GLN A 371 13.10 28.25 43.92
C GLN A 371 12.01 28.49 42.88
N SER A 372 10.77 28.02 43.05
CA SER A 372 9.91 28.25 44.21
C SER A 372 9.04 27.04 44.56
N GLN A 373 8.97 26.77 45.87
CA GLN A 373 7.96 25.95 46.52
C GLN A 373 6.60 26.65 46.46
N THR A 374 5.55 25.92 46.09
CA THR A 374 4.18 26.18 46.54
C THR A 374 3.50 24.84 46.77
N THR A 375 3.66 24.36 48.00
CA THR A 375 2.81 23.36 48.64
C THR A 375 1.39 23.90 48.75
N TYR A 376 0.42 23.20 48.14
CA TYR A 376 -0.96 23.18 48.61
C TYR A 376 -1.31 21.72 48.94
N SER A 377 -1.39 21.47 50.24
CA SER A 377 -1.92 20.27 50.87
C SER A 377 -3.21 20.65 51.59
N ILE A 378 -4.32 20.05 51.19
CA ILE A 378 -5.58 19.90 51.95
C ILE A 378 -6.12 18.54 51.47
N THR A 379 -5.76 17.40 52.07
CA THR A 379 -6.43 16.68 53.18
C THR A 379 -7.95 16.55 53.04
N ASP A 380 -8.35 15.32 52.69
CA ASP A 380 -9.32 14.46 53.37
C ASP A 380 -10.67 15.04 53.85
N ASP A 381 -11.73 14.51 53.23
CA ASP A 381 -13.02 14.11 53.84
C ASP A 381 -13.69 13.19 52.79
N GLU A 382 -13.61 11.86 52.90
CA GLU A 382 -14.54 11.00 53.66
C GLU A 382 -15.99 11.50 53.71
N GLY A 383 -16.91 10.69 53.16
CA GLY A 383 -18.25 10.65 53.73
C GLY A 383 -19.43 10.42 52.78
N VAL A 384 -19.88 9.16 52.80
CA VAL A 384 -21.29 8.76 52.94
C VAL A 384 -22.10 8.50 51.66
N ALA A 385 -22.36 7.21 51.51
CA ALA A 385 -23.41 6.57 50.72
C ALA A 385 -24.83 6.98 51.14
N GLY A 386 -25.73 6.97 50.16
CA GLY A 386 -27.18 7.06 50.36
C GLY A 386 -27.96 6.66 49.12
N GLU A 387 -28.29 5.37 48.99
CA GLU A 387 -29.57 4.90 48.42
C GLU A 387 -30.67 5.10 49.48
N PRO A 388 -31.97 5.30 49.16
CA PRO A 388 -32.81 4.44 48.29
C PRO A 388 -33.95 5.25 47.57
N PRO A 389 -35.19 4.78 47.31
CA PRO A 389 -35.71 3.56 46.64
C PRO A 389 -36.84 3.78 45.57
N ILE A 390 -37.16 2.68 44.85
CA ILE A 390 -38.51 2.13 44.49
C ILE A 390 -39.49 2.94 43.61
N LEU A 391 -39.97 2.30 42.51
CA LEU A 391 -41.38 2.01 42.11
C LEU A 391 -41.39 1.62 40.61
N ARG A 392 -41.46 0.33 40.23
CA ARG A 392 -42.67 -0.51 40.03
C ARG A 392 -43.80 0.12 39.18
N ALA A 393 -43.97 -0.48 37.99
CA ALA A 393 -45.20 -1.14 37.51
C ALA A 393 -46.03 -0.47 36.40
N GLN A 394 -46.36 -1.32 35.40
CA GLN A 394 -47.57 -1.36 34.56
C GLN A 394 -47.69 -0.32 33.44
N SER A 395 -48.30 -0.55 32.28
CA SER A 395 -48.82 -1.69 31.49
C SER A 395 -49.56 -1.06 30.29
N LYS A 396 -49.78 -1.82 29.19
CA LYS A 396 -50.58 -1.48 27.97
C LYS A 396 -49.82 -0.69 26.91
N ASP A 397 -49.87 -0.97 25.60
CA ASP A 397 -50.88 -1.62 24.75
C ASP A 397 -50.24 -2.40 23.58
N ARG A 398 -50.97 -3.40 23.09
CA ARG A 398 -50.80 -4.14 21.82
C ARG A 398 -51.50 -3.37 20.67
N PRO A 399 -51.07 -3.49 19.40
CA PRO A 399 -51.58 -4.58 18.54
C PRO A 399 -50.55 -5.25 17.64
N SER A 400 -50.94 -6.47 17.27
CA SER A 400 -50.33 -7.43 16.35
C SER A 400 -50.52 -7.07 14.87
N LEU A 401 -49.50 -7.30 14.05
CA LEU A 401 -49.67 -7.75 12.68
C LEU A 401 -48.67 -8.88 12.41
N GLN A 402 -49.26 -10.05 12.21
CA GLN A 402 -48.69 -11.34 11.85
C GLN A 402 -48.19 -11.25 10.42
N GLU A 403 -46.87 -11.41 10.18
CA GLU A 403 -46.26 -11.99 8.97
C GLU A 403 -44.73 -11.79 8.99
N ALA A 404 -44.03 -12.62 9.78
CA ALA A 404 -42.61 -12.97 9.60
C ALA A 404 -42.20 -13.97 10.71
N ARG A 405 -42.92 -15.09 10.78
CA ARG A 405 -42.57 -16.24 11.63
C ARG A 405 -42.07 -17.37 10.75
N LEU A 406 -40.87 -17.23 10.22
CA LEU A 406 -40.00 -18.31 9.75
C LEU A 406 -38.58 -17.76 9.97
N TYR A 407 -37.70 -18.52 10.64
CA TYR A 407 -36.39 -18.11 11.21
C TYR A 407 -36.39 -17.56 12.64
N ARG A 408 -36.90 -18.37 13.58
CA ARG A 408 -36.33 -18.49 14.94
C ARG A 408 -36.30 -19.96 15.30
N ASP A 409 -35.11 -20.55 15.24
CA ASP A 409 -34.62 -21.58 16.15
C ASP A 409 -33.12 -21.76 15.85
N GLY A 410 -32.31 -20.98 16.57
CA GLY A 410 -30.85 -21.00 16.54
C GLY A 410 -30.38 -20.23 17.78
N ALA A 411 -29.80 -20.96 18.72
CA ALA A 411 -29.49 -20.50 20.06
C ALA A 411 -28.65 -19.22 20.10
N ALA A 412 -28.90 -18.41 21.13
CA ALA A 412 -28.19 -17.19 21.45
C ALA A 412 -26.67 -17.42 21.54
N MET A 413 -25.96 -17.05 20.49
CA MET A 413 -24.55 -16.73 20.53
C MET A 413 -24.46 -15.21 20.63
N GLU A 414 -24.22 -14.71 21.85
CA GLU A 414 -23.73 -13.33 22.06
C GLU A 414 -22.34 -13.23 21.43
N GLY A 415 -22.30 -12.98 20.12
CA GLY A 415 -21.09 -12.64 19.38
C GLY A 415 -20.95 -11.13 19.31
N ASP A 416 -19.85 -10.58 19.82
CA ASP A 416 -19.46 -9.17 19.71
C ASP A 416 -19.63 -8.65 18.26
N SER A 417 -20.72 -7.91 18.00
CA SER A 417 -21.06 -7.34 16.68
C SER A 417 -20.28 -6.07 16.34
N ALA A 418 -19.37 -5.63 17.22
CA ALA A 418 -18.62 -4.39 17.07
C ALA A 418 -17.48 -4.51 16.06
N ILE A 419 -17.28 -3.45 15.26
CA ILE A 419 -16.16 -3.37 14.31
C ILE A 419 -14.82 -3.44 15.08
N PRO A 420 -13.91 -4.36 14.70
CA PRO A 420 -12.54 -4.38 15.20
C PRO A 420 -11.85 -3.02 15.03
N ALA A 421 -11.11 -2.58 16.05
CA ALA A 421 -10.53 -1.22 16.09
C ALA A 421 -9.56 -0.93 14.93
N ASP A 422 -8.87 -1.94 14.40
CA ASP A 422 -8.00 -1.84 13.22
C ASP A 422 -8.77 -1.63 11.91
N ILE A 423 -9.89 -2.33 11.75
CA ILE A 423 -10.79 -2.14 10.61
C ILE A 423 -11.34 -0.72 10.66
N ARG A 424 -11.78 -0.28 11.85
CA ARG A 424 -12.25 1.07 12.09
C ARG A 424 -11.20 2.12 11.73
N GLN A 425 -9.96 1.97 12.19
CA GLN A 425 -8.89 2.91 11.84
C GLN A 425 -8.57 2.88 10.35
N SER A 426 -8.52 1.69 9.73
CA SER A 426 -8.28 1.59 8.29
C SER A 426 -9.36 2.27 7.45
N LEU A 427 -10.62 2.21 7.87
CA LEU A 427 -11.72 2.95 7.24
C LEU A 427 -11.53 4.46 7.38
N ILE A 428 -11.09 4.92 8.56
CA ILE A 428 -10.80 6.34 8.80
C ILE A 428 -9.64 6.82 7.91
N ASP A 429 -8.58 6.02 7.76
CA ASP A 429 -7.44 6.37 6.91
C ASP A 429 -7.86 6.52 5.44
N GLN A 430 -8.80 5.69 4.96
CA GLN A 430 -9.34 5.78 3.61
C GLN A 430 -10.13 7.08 3.34
N LEU A 431 -10.48 7.86 4.37
CA LEU A 431 -11.11 9.17 4.18
C LEU A 431 -10.12 10.20 3.61
N TYR A 432 -8.82 10.05 3.85
CA TYR A 432 -7.79 10.95 3.31
C TYR A 432 -7.52 10.71 1.80
N PHE A 433 -7.12 11.77 1.09
CA PHE A 433 -6.59 11.72 -0.27
C PHE A 433 -5.59 12.87 -0.52
N ASP A 434 -4.59 12.65 -1.38
CA ASP A 434 -3.37 13.49 -1.49
C ASP A 434 -3.60 14.98 -1.78
N LYS A 435 -4.73 15.34 -2.42
CA LYS A 435 -5.07 16.72 -2.82
C LYS A 435 -6.22 17.35 -2.03
N ILE A 436 -6.52 16.84 -0.84
CA ILE A 436 -7.68 17.24 -0.01
C ILE A 436 -7.80 18.75 0.28
N ASP A 437 -6.70 19.51 0.21
CA ASP A 437 -6.65 20.97 0.44
C ASP A 437 -5.85 21.74 -0.64
N GLU A 438 -5.51 21.11 -1.78
CA GLU A 438 -4.65 21.70 -2.82
C GLU A 438 -5.21 23.02 -3.36
N ARG A 439 -6.53 23.07 -3.59
CA ARG A 439 -7.22 24.30 -4.00
C ARG A 439 -7.11 25.42 -2.97
N LEU A 440 -7.32 25.13 -1.69
CA LEU A 440 -7.21 26.13 -0.62
C LEU A 440 -5.79 26.71 -0.54
N ILE A 441 -4.76 25.85 -0.71
CA ILE A 441 -3.35 26.24 -0.69
C ILE A 441 -3.00 27.14 -1.89
N SER A 442 -3.49 26.81 -3.09
CA SER A 442 -3.17 27.53 -4.33
C SER A 442 -3.87 28.89 -4.47
N LEU A 443 -4.96 29.15 -3.74
CA LEU A 443 -5.66 30.44 -3.77
C LEU A 443 -4.80 31.59 -3.25
N THR A 444 -4.81 32.73 -3.97
CA THR A 444 -4.14 33.96 -3.53
C THR A 444 -4.87 34.54 -2.31
N PRO A 445 -4.19 34.84 -1.19
CA PRO A 445 -4.82 35.44 -0.03
C PRO A 445 -5.29 36.87 -0.32
N ALA A 446 -6.35 37.31 0.37
CA ALA A 446 -6.84 38.69 0.28
C ALA A 446 -5.73 39.67 0.70
N GLN A 447 -5.48 40.69 -0.12
CA GLN A 447 -4.39 41.65 0.13
C GLN A 447 -4.86 42.81 1.01
N GLY A 448 -4.18 43.03 2.14
CA GLY A 448 -4.39 44.20 3.00
C GLY A 448 -5.82 44.29 3.55
N LYS A 449 -6.60 45.25 3.03
CA LYS A 449 -7.98 45.52 3.45
C LYS A 449 -9.06 44.85 2.58
N THR A 450 -8.67 44.23 1.47
CA THR A 450 -9.60 43.61 0.52
C THR A 450 -10.46 42.54 1.21
N CYS A 451 -11.74 42.49 0.86
CA CYS A 451 -12.79 41.61 1.40
C CYS A 451 -13.09 41.77 2.90
N ARG A 452 -12.30 42.53 3.69
CA ARG A 452 -12.49 42.66 5.14
C ARG A 452 -13.78 43.38 5.53
N TRP A 453 -14.36 44.18 4.63
CA TRP A 453 -15.67 44.81 4.83
C TRP A 453 -16.77 43.78 5.10
N PHE A 454 -16.65 42.57 4.53
CA PHE A 454 -17.64 41.51 4.68
C PHE A 454 -17.77 41.02 6.14
N LEU A 455 -16.67 41.08 6.92
CA LEU A 455 -16.67 40.70 8.33
C LEU A 455 -17.57 41.60 9.19
N ALA A 456 -17.83 42.83 8.73
CA ALA A 456 -18.68 43.81 9.40
C ALA A 456 -20.10 43.89 8.80
N LYS A 457 -20.44 43.02 7.85
CA LYS A 457 -21.77 42.97 7.20
C LYS A 457 -22.80 42.37 8.15
N GLU A 458 -24.00 42.96 8.23
CA GLU A 458 -25.06 42.52 9.15
C GLU A 458 -25.42 41.05 8.90
N GLU A 459 -25.55 40.67 7.64
CA GLU A 459 -25.85 39.31 7.19
C GLU A 459 -24.82 38.29 7.69
N TYR A 460 -23.53 38.60 7.58
CA TYR A 460 -22.45 37.74 8.08
C TYR A 460 -22.43 37.70 9.62
N MET A 461 -22.58 38.84 10.29
CA MET A 461 -22.64 38.90 11.75
C MET A 461 -23.86 38.16 12.31
N SER A 462 -25.01 38.27 11.64
CA SER A 462 -26.24 37.56 11.95
C SER A 462 -26.05 36.05 11.82
N TRP A 463 -25.43 35.59 10.73
CA TRP A 463 -25.10 34.17 10.51
C TRP A 463 -24.09 33.63 11.53
N ARG A 464 -23.10 34.45 11.94
CA ARG A 464 -22.12 34.09 12.98
C ARG A 464 -22.72 34.06 14.38
N GLY A 465 -23.70 34.92 14.66
CA GLY A 465 -24.29 35.10 15.99
C GLY A 465 -25.14 33.90 16.47
N PRO A 466 -25.34 33.75 17.80
CA PRO A 466 -26.12 32.64 18.36
C PRO A 466 -27.65 32.83 18.23
N THR A 467 -28.12 34.06 18.00
CA THR A 467 -29.53 34.45 18.23
C THR A 467 -30.48 34.22 17.06
N ARG A 468 -29.98 34.09 15.81
CA ARG A 468 -30.82 34.06 14.59
C ARG A 468 -30.72 32.77 13.78
N GLN A 469 -30.09 31.71 14.30
CA GLN A 469 -29.88 30.46 13.54
C GLN A 469 -31.20 29.82 13.04
N ALA A 470 -32.29 29.95 13.80
CA ALA A 470 -33.61 29.46 13.41
C ALA A 470 -34.18 30.18 12.17
N ASP A 471 -33.85 31.46 11.99
CA ASP A 471 -34.39 32.30 10.91
C ASP A 471 -33.77 31.94 9.56
N HIS A 472 -32.48 31.61 9.55
CA HIS A 472 -31.72 31.33 8.33
C HIS A 472 -31.27 29.87 8.19
N GLY A 473 -31.73 28.96 9.05
CA GLY A 473 -31.43 27.53 8.95
C GLY A 473 -29.94 27.15 9.08
N GLY A 474 -29.08 28.05 9.54
CA GLY A 474 -27.62 27.84 9.57
C GLY A 474 -26.87 28.12 8.25
N PHE A 475 -27.56 28.53 7.17
CA PHE A 475 -26.94 28.73 5.86
C PHE A 475 -26.58 30.18 5.54
N LEU A 476 -25.42 30.37 4.92
CA LEU A 476 -25.00 31.60 4.24
C LEU A 476 -24.53 31.24 2.82
N TRP A 477 -25.14 31.80 1.79
CA TRP A 477 -24.80 31.53 0.40
C TRP A 477 -24.31 32.80 -0.30
N ILE A 478 -23.03 32.81 -0.65
CA ILE A 478 -22.37 33.89 -1.38
C ILE A 478 -22.42 33.56 -2.87
N LYS A 479 -23.25 34.31 -3.62
CA LYS A 479 -23.39 34.16 -5.07
C LYS A 479 -22.64 35.28 -5.80
N GLY A 480 -22.26 34.99 -7.03
CA GLY A 480 -21.79 36.02 -7.95
C GLY A 480 -21.30 35.51 -9.29
N HIS A 481 -21.14 36.41 -10.24
CA HIS A 481 -20.62 36.18 -11.58
C HIS A 481 -19.19 35.59 -11.58
N PRO A 482 -18.78 34.92 -12.67
CA PRO A 482 -17.40 34.45 -12.80
C PRO A 482 -16.39 35.59 -12.65
N GLY A 483 -15.34 35.38 -11.84
CA GLY A 483 -14.28 36.37 -11.66
C GLY A 483 -14.56 37.51 -10.69
N THR A 484 -15.61 37.43 -9.85
CA THR A 484 -15.91 38.47 -8.83
C THR A 484 -15.17 38.32 -7.50
N GLY A 485 -14.32 37.30 -7.34
CA GLY A 485 -13.46 37.16 -6.15
C GLY A 485 -14.05 36.33 -5.01
N LYS A 486 -15.09 35.52 -5.27
CA LYS A 486 -15.72 34.62 -4.29
C LYS A 486 -14.71 33.74 -3.52
N SER A 487 -13.84 33.02 -4.21
CA SER A 487 -12.86 32.13 -3.56
C SER A 487 -11.86 32.88 -2.68
N THR A 488 -11.47 34.09 -3.07
CA THR A 488 -10.61 34.97 -2.25
C THR A 488 -11.32 35.38 -0.96
N LEU A 489 -12.60 35.75 -1.05
CA LEU A 489 -13.43 36.04 0.11
C LEU A 489 -13.62 34.79 0.99
N MET A 490 -13.96 33.64 0.41
CA MET A 490 -14.16 32.39 1.17
C MET A 490 -12.90 31.96 1.92
N LYS A 491 -11.73 32.09 1.30
CA LYS A 491 -10.45 31.84 1.97
C LYS A 491 -10.26 32.77 3.18
N LEU A 492 -10.51 34.08 3.01
CA LEU A 492 -10.44 35.04 4.12
C LEU A 492 -11.41 34.68 5.25
N LEU A 493 -12.67 34.36 4.93
CA LEU A 493 -13.68 34.01 5.93
C LEU A 493 -13.32 32.73 6.70
N PHE A 494 -12.77 31.73 6.01
CA PHE A 494 -12.27 30.52 6.64
C PHE A 494 -11.08 30.79 7.57
N GLU A 495 -10.10 31.58 7.11
CA GLU A 495 -8.92 31.95 7.91
C GLU A 495 -9.30 32.74 9.17
N GLU A 496 -10.20 33.72 9.05
CA GLU A 496 -10.70 34.51 10.19
C GLU A 496 -11.55 33.66 11.16
N ALA A 497 -12.36 32.74 10.63
CA ALA A 497 -13.11 31.79 11.46
C ALA A 497 -12.19 30.84 12.24
N LYS A 498 -11.13 30.34 11.60
CA LYS A 498 -10.11 29.47 12.21
C LYS A 498 -9.26 30.21 13.24
N LEU A 499 -8.92 31.48 12.99
CA LEU A 499 -8.23 32.33 13.98
C LEU A 499 -9.09 32.54 15.22
N GLY A 500 -10.39 32.79 15.04
CA GLY A 500 -11.33 32.97 16.16
C GLY A 500 -11.56 31.70 16.99
N SER A 501 -11.41 30.51 16.42
CA SER A 501 -11.59 29.22 17.12
C SER A 501 -10.29 28.57 17.62
N ARG A 502 -9.11 29.14 17.30
CA ARG A 502 -7.81 28.51 17.55
C ARG A 502 -7.58 28.05 19.00
N ASN A 503 -8.19 28.73 19.97
CA ASN A 503 -8.06 28.43 21.40
C ASN A 503 -9.33 27.86 22.04
N ASP A 504 -10.37 27.56 21.24
CA ASP A 504 -11.65 27.07 21.73
C ASP A 504 -11.99 25.71 21.07
N PRO A 505 -11.72 24.58 21.74
CA PRO A 505 -12.03 23.26 21.21
C PRO A 505 -13.54 23.02 21.05
N SER A 506 -14.39 23.89 21.60
CA SER A 506 -15.83 23.86 21.35
C SER A 506 -16.24 24.43 19.97
N GLN A 507 -15.32 25.06 19.24
CA GLN A 507 -15.57 25.65 17.91
C GLN A 507 -14.77 24.90 16.83
N ILE A 508 -15.43 24.00 16.10
CA ILE A 508 -14.83 23.28 14.98
C ILE A 508 -15.11 24.04 13.68
N THR A 509 -14.06 24.35 12.92
CA THR A 509 -14.17 24.99 11.59
C THR A 509 -13.51 24.12 10.54
N LEU A 510 -14.26 23.72 9.51
CA LEU A 510 -13.84 22.86 8.41
C LEU A 510 -14.06 23.57 7.06
N SER A 511 -13.38 23.10 6.02
CA SER A 511 -13.58 23.60 4.67
C SER A 511 -13.35 22.54 3.59
N PHE A 512 -14.03 22.74 2.46
CA PHE A 512 -13.79 22.04 1.21
C PHE A 512 -13.92 23.02 0.04
N PHE A 513 -12.98 23.00 -0.89
CA PHE A 513 -12.96 23.91 -2.04
C PHE A 513 -12.95 23.05 -3.29
N PHE A 514 -14.07 23.02 -4.02
CA PHE A 514 -14.16 22.24 -5.26
C PHE A 514 -13.18 22.78 -6.32
N LEU A 515 -12.69 21.87 -7.16
CA LEU A 515 -11.77 22.21 -8.25
C LEU A 515 -12.07 21.39 -9.50
N ALA A 516 -12.63 22.01 -10.55
CA ALA A 516 -12.93 21.34 -11.83
C ALA A 516 -11.73 20.68 -12.53
N ARG A 517 -10.49 21.05 -12.19
CA ARG A 517 -9.26 20.40 -12.69
C ARG A 517 -8.62 19.40 -11.73
N GLY A 518 -9.19 19.25 -10.54
CA GLY A 518 -8.66 18.38 -9.51
C GLY A 518 -8.87 16.89 -9.84
N THR A 519 -8.58 16.03 -8.87
CA THR A 519 -8.93 14.62 -8.94
C THR A 519 -10.44 14.41 -8.93
N LEU A 520 -10.89 13.16 -9.11
CA LEU A 520 -12.31 12.82 -8.98
C LEU A 520 -12.86 13.21 -7.60
N GLU A 521 -12.04 13.11 -6.54
CA GLU A 521 -12.38 13.53 -5.19
C GLU A 521 -12.55 15.05 -5.07
N GLU A 522 -11.68 15.86 -5.69
CA GLU A 522 -11.76 17.32 -5.61
C GLU A 522 -12.98 17.92 -6.33
N LYS A 523 -13.68 17.12 -7.16
CA LYS A 523 -14.86 17.53 -7.94
C LYS A 523 -16.18 16.93 -7.45
N SER A 524 -16.12 15.96 -6.54
CA SER A 524 -17.30 15.17 -6.15
C SER A 524 -17.73 15.43 -4.72
N THR A 525 -19.02 15.24 -4.47
CA THR A 525 -19.59 15.29 -3.12
C THR A 525 -19.01 14.20 -2.21
N THR A 526 -18.65 13.05 -2.79
CA THR A 526 -17.91 11.98 -2.08
C THR A 526 -16.60 12.49 -1.50
N GLY A 527 -15.79 13.23 -2.27
CA GLY A 527 -14.55 13.83 -1.77
C GLY A 527 -14.79 14.89 -0.70
N LEU A 528 -15.86 15.68 -0.85
CA LEU A 528 -16.30 16.62 0.20
C LEU A 528 -16.60 15.90 1.51
N TYR A 529 -17.45 14.86 1.50
CA TYR A 529 -17.82 14.16 2.74
C TYR A 529 -16.63 13.43 3.38
N ARG A 530 -15.77 12.82 2.55
CA ARG A 530 -14.50 12.23 3.00
C ARG A 530 -13.62 13.26 3.70
N SER A 531 -13.45 14.44 3.10
CA SER A 531 -12.66 15.53 3.67
C SER A 531 -13.23 16.04 4.99
N LEU A 532 -14.54 16.25 5.05
CA LEU A 532 -15.21 16.71 6.26
C LEU A 532 -15.08 15.70 7.39
N LEU A 533 -15.34 14.41 7.14
CA LEU A 533 -15.20 13.36 8.15
C LEU A 533 -13.76 13.18 8.62
N HIS A 534 -12.79 13.17 7.70
CA HIS A 534 -11.38 13.07 8.04
C HIS A 534 -10.95 14.19 9.00
N LYS A 535 -11.20 15.44 8.62
CA LYS A 535 -10.84 16.63 9.43
C LYS A 535 -11.67 16.72 10.72
N LEU A 536 -12.92 16.24 10.71
CA LEU A 536 -13.76 16.20 11.91
C LEU A 536 -13.22 15.19 12.93
N PHE A 537 -12.86 13.97 12.49
CA PHE A 537 -12.27 12.96 13.37
C PHE A 537 -10.86 13.31 13.85
N GLU A 538 -10.11 14.11 13.09
CA GLU A 538 -8.85 14.69 13.54
C GLU A 538 -9.08 15.69 14.68
N LYS A 539 -10.05 16.61 14.53
CA LYS A 539 -10.35 17.64 15.54
C LYS A 539 -11.11 17.13 16.77
N ALA A 540 -11.85 16.05 16.61
CA ALA A 540 -12.71 15.47 17.63
C ALA A 540 -12.63 13.93 17.57
N PRO A 541 -11.55 13.32 18.10
CA PRO A 541 -11.30 11.88 17.98
C PRO A 541 -12.39 10.99 18.61
N ASP A 542 -13.13 11.49 19.59
CA ASP A 542 -14.26 10.80 20.19
C ASP A 542 -15.42 10.58 19.20
N LEU A 543 -15.54 11.42 18.17
CA LEU A 543 -16.54 11.26 17.12
C LEU A 543 -16.28 10.07 16.21
N LYS A 544 -15.10 9.43 16.27
CA LYS A 544 -14.83 8.15 15.60
C LYS A 544 -15.83 7.05 16.00
N ALA A 545 -16.51 7.21 17.14
CA ALA A 545 -17.65 6.39 17.57
C ALA A 545 -18.90 6.53 16.66
N SER A 546 -18.93 7.45 15.71
CA SER A 546 -20.02 7.55 14.73
C SER A 546 -20.05 6.42 13.72
N LEU A 547 -19.05 5.52 13.73
CA LEU A 547 -19.00 4.28 12.95
C LEU A 547 -19.73 3.09 13.61
N GLU A 548 -20.32 3.27 14.81
CA GLU A 548 -21.00 2.18 15.56
C GLU A 548 -22.22 1.58 14.85
N TRP A 549 -22.82 2.29 13.89
CA TRP A 549 -23.93 1.75 13.10
C TRP A 549 -23.51 0.63 12.14
N LEU A 550 -22.21 0.51 11.85
CA LEU A 550 -21.68 -0.40 10.85
C LEU A 550 -21.25 -1.71 11.53
N GLU A 551 -21.75 -2.83 11.01
CA GLU A 551 -21.39 -4.18 11.50
C GLU A 551 -20.02 -4.61 10.97
N ALA A 552 -19.38 -5.59 11.63
CA ALA A 552 -18.04 -6.06 11.28
C ALA A 552 -17.91 -6.53 9.82
N ASP A 553 -18.91 -7.24 9.29
CA ASP A 553 -18.90 -7.71 7.90
C ASP A 553 -19.10 -6.56 6.90
N GLY A 554 -20.02 -5.63 7.21
CA GLY A 554 -20.19 -4.41 6.42
C GLY A 554 -18.91 -3.57 6.36
N ALA A 555 -18.18 -3.48 7.48
CA ALA A 555 -16.91 -2.78 7.56
C ALA A 555 -15.81 -3.42 6.69
N ARG A 556 -15.76 -4.77 6.62
CA ARG A 556 -14.84 -5.49 5.72
C ARG A 556 -15.15 -5.25 4.26
N VAL A 557 -16.44 -5.26 3.89
CA VAL A 557 -16.86 -4.97 2.51
C VAL A 557 -16.50 -3.53 2.13
N MET A 558 -16.78 -2.56 3.00
CA MET A 558 -16.45 -1.15 2.76
C MET A 558 -14.94 -0.91 2.65
N LEU A 559 -14.12 -1.57 3.47
CA LEU A 559 -12.66 -1.52 3.32
C LEU A 559 -12.19 -2.00 1.94
N SER A 560 -12.83 -3.02 1.38
CA SER A 560 -12.46 -3.61 0.09
C SER A 560 -12.95 -2.79 -1.12
N ASN A 561 -14.09 -2.11 -0.99
CA ASN A 561 -14.75 -1.41 -2.09
C ASN A 561 -14.58 0.13 -2.02
N GLY A 562 -14.07 0.65 -0.90
CA GLY A 562 -14.05 2.08 -0.61
C GLY A 562 -15.37 2.60 -0.04
N TRP A 563 -15.37 3.89 0.33
CA TRP A 563 -16.52 4.55 0.92
C TRP A 563 -17.59 4.87 -0.11
N HIS A 564 -18.80 4.35 0.09
CA HIS A 564 -19.98 4.75 -0.67
C HIS A 564 -20.57 6.07 -0.13
N LYS A 565 -21.19 6.86 -1.02
CA LYS A 565 -21.78 8.17 -0.72
C LYS A 565 -22.76 8.13 0.47
N GLU A 566 -23.67 7.15 0.49
CA GLU A 566 -24.68 7.03 1.56
C GLU A 566 -24.06 6.63 2.91
N ALA A 567 -23.01 5.79 2.92
CA ALA A 567 -22.29 5.46 4.14
C ALA A 567 -21.55 6.68 4.73
N LEU A 568 -21.00 7.55 3.86
CA LEU A 568 -20.39 8.81 4.26
C LEU A 568 -21.43 9.77 4.86
N LYS A 569 -22.58 9.94 4.19
CA LYS A 569 -23.70 10.77 4.69
C LYS A 569 -24.19 10.27 6.06
N GLN A 570 -24.45 8.96 6.20
CA GLN A 570 -24.88 8.35 7.45
C GLN A 570 -23.87 8.57 8.58
N THR A 571 -22.58 8.40 8.29
CA THR A 571 -21.49 8.60 9.27
C THR A 571 -21.37 10.07 9.68
N LEU A 572 -21.53 11.02 8.75
CA LEU A 572 -21.49 12.44 9.05
C LEU A 572 -22.70 12.87 9.90
N ALA A 573 -23.90 12.37 9.57
CA ALA A 573 -25.09 12.60 10.38
C ALA A 573 -24.94 12.02 11.80
N ALA A 574 -24.36 10.82 11.93
CA ALA A 574 -24.06 10.22 13.23
C ALA A 574 -23.00 11.01 14.02
N ALA A 575 -21.97 11.56 13.34
CA ALA A 575 -20.97 12.41 13.97
C ALA A 575 -21.56 13.72 14.49
N ILE A 576 -22.48 14.34 13.72
CA ILE A 576 -23.18 15.56 14.13
C ILE A 576 -24.06 15.30 15.37
N ARG A 577 -24.75 14.16 15.45
CA ARG A 577 -25.50 13.75 16.67
C ARG A 577 -24.63 13.64 17.91
N LYS A 578 -23.35 13.29 17.75
CA LYS A 578 -22.38 13.11 18.84
C LYS A 578 -21.55 14.38 19.13
N LEU A 579 -21.79 15.51 18.46
CA LEU A 579 -21.04 16.76 18.70
C LEU A 579 -21.18 17.30 20.13
N GLY A 580 -22.31 17.06 20.80
CA GLY A 580 -22.56 17.55 22.16
C GLY A 580 -22.56 19.09 22.21
N HIS A 581 -21.73 19.68 23.07
CA HIS A 581 -21.64 21.14 23.22
C HIS A 581 -20.78 21.83 22.15
N ARG A 582 -20.14 21.06 21.26
CA ARG A 582 -19.30 21.59 20.19
C ARG A 582 -20.15 22.16 19.06
N SER A 583 -19.73 23.29 18.53
CA SER A 583 -20.29 23.90 17.34
C SER A 583 -19.42 23.59 16.11
N LEU A 584 -20.06 23.43 14.96
CA LEU A 584 -19.42 23.07 13.70
C LEU A 584 -19.73 24.13 12.64
N THR A 585 -18.70 24.66 11.99
CA THR A 585 -18.80 25.61 10.89
C THR A 585 -18.10 25.05 9.66
N ILE A 586 -18.80 24.97 8.53
CA ILE A 586 -18.30 24.37 7.30
C ILE A 586 -18.31 25.42 6.19
N PHE A 587 -17.18 25.59 5.51
CA PHE A 587 -17.07 26.43 4.32
C PHE A 587 -16.93 25.54 3.08
N VAL A 588 -17.82 25.71 2.10
CA VAL A 588 -17.78 24.98 0.83
C VAL A 588 -17.73 25.99 -0.30
N ASP A 589 -16.59 26.09 -0.97
CA ASP A 589 -16.36 27.02 -2.07
C ASP A 589 -16.59 26.36 -3.42
N ALA A 590 -17.07 27.15 -4.39
CA ALA A 590 -17.19 26.79 -5.79
C ALA A 590 -18.11 25.58 -6.05
N LEU A 591 -19.32 25.60 -5.48
CA LEU A 591 -20.32 24.54 -5.71
C LEU A 591 -20.61 24.30 -7.20
N ASP A 592 -20.49 25.33 -8.03
CA ASP A 592 -20.66 25.26 -9.49
C ASP A 592 -19.60 24.42 -10.22
N GLU A 593 -18.56 23.96 -9.52
CA GLU A 593 -17.54 23.04 -10.05
C GLU A 593 -17.88 21.56 -9.74
N CYS A 594 -18.98 21.30 -9.02
CA CYS A 594 -19.55 19.99 -8.78
C CYS A 594 -20.65 19.69 -9.82
N ASN A 595 -20.96 18.42 -10.10
CA ASN A 595 -22.12 18.06 -10.91
C ASN A 595 -23.41 18.61 -10.28
N ASP A 596 -24.32 19.14 -11.10
CA ASP A 596 -25.56 19.78 -10.63
C ASP A 596 -26.47 18.83 -9.82
N ASP A 597 -26.65 17.58 -10.28
CA ASP A 597 -27.45 16.58 -9.56
C ASP A 597 -26.80 16.23 -8.21
N GLU A 598 -25.46 16.16 -8.18
CA GLU A 598 -24.72 15.94 -6.93
C GLU A 598 -24.83 17.14 -5.98
N ALA A 599 -24.75 18.37 -6.51
CA ALA A 599 -24.82 19.59 -5.73
C ALA A 599 -26.22 19.79 -5.12
N GLU A 600 -27.29 19.50 -5.88
CA GLU A 600 -28.67 19.53 -5.39
C GLU A 600 -28.90 18.52 -4.25
N ASP A 601 -28.49 17.25 -4.45
CA ASP A 601 -28.57 16.20 -3.42
C ASP A 601 -27.72 16.56 -2.18
N MET A 602 -26.55 17.17 -2.37
CA MET A 602 -25.70 17.61 -1.27
C MET A 602 -26.35 18.74 -0.46
N ILE A 603 -26.97 19.71 -1.13
CA ILE A 603 -27.69 20.80 -0.46
C ILE A 603 -28.87 20.24 0.33
N PHE A 604 -29.67 19.35 -0.27
CA PHE A 604 -30.76 18.67 0.42
C PHE A 604 -30.28 17.95 1.69
N PHE A 605 -29.20 17.17 1.58
CA PHE A 605 -28.61 16.50 2.74
C PHE A 605 -28.10 17.48 3.81
N PHE A 606 -27.50 18.60 3.43
CA PHE A 606 -27.08 19.60 4.41
C PHE A 606 -28.27 20.31 5.08
N GLU A 607 -29.39 20.50 4.38
CA GLU A 607 -30.63 21.01 4.97
C GLU A 607 -31.13 20.06 6.07
N ASP A 608 -31.19 18.75 5.77
CA ASP A 608 -31.54 17.72 6.74
C ASP A 608 -30.60 17.71 7.95
N LEU A 609 -29.29 17.89 7.74
CA LEU A 609 -28.31 17.99 8.81
C LEU A 609 -28.50 19.23 9.70
N CYS A 610 -28.88 20.37 9.10
CA CYS A 610 -29.17 21.59 9.85
C CYS A 610 -30.47 21.47 10.66
N GLU A 611 -31.50 20.83 10.12
CA GLU A 611 -32.75 20.53 10.85
C GLU A 611 -32.48 19.57 12.02
N LEU A 612 -31.73 18.49 11.77
CA LEU A 612 -31.26 17.57 12.81
C LEU A 612 -30.47 18.29 13.89
N ALA A 613 -29.53 19.18 13.51
CA ALA A 613 -28.73 19.95 14.46
C ALA A 613 -29.58 20.87 15.34
N GLN A 614 -30.64 21.47 14.77
CA GLN A 614 -31.60 22.28 15.55
C GLN A 614 -32.37 21.43 16.56
N GLU A 615 -32.83 20.24 16.17
CA GLU A 615 -33.55 19.30 17.05
C GLU A 615 -32.70 18.93 18.27
N ILE A 616 -31.43 18.59 18.07
CA ILE A 616 -30.50 18.20 19.14
C ILE A 616 -29.78 19.38 19.80
N GLN A 617 -30.14 20.62 19.45
CA GLN A 617 -29.56 21.87 19.96
C GLN A 617 -28.03 22.01 19.73
N VAL A 618 -27.51 21.46 18.64
CA VAL A 618 -26.13 21.63 18.19
C VAL A 618 -26.02 22.80 17.21
N ARG A 619 -25.02 23.65 17.39
CA ARG A 619 -24.79 24.79 16.48
C ARG A 619 -24.02 24.35 15.23
N LEU A 620 -24.74 24.04 14.16
CA LEU A 620 -24.21 23.79 12.80
C LEU A 620 -24.40 25.01 11.88
N ARG A 621 -23.31 25.48 11.27
CA ARG A 621 -23.30 26.60 10.32
C ARG A 621 -22.61 26.20 9.02
N ILE A 622 -23.21 26.52 7.89
CA ILE A 622 -22.69 26.15 6.57
C ILE A 622 -22.65 27.39 5.68
N CYS A 623 -21.50 27.66 5.08
CA CYS A 623 -21.29 28.74 4.14
C CYS A 623 -20.94 28.19 2.77
N PHE A 624 -21.76 28.52 1.77
CA PHE A 624 -21.58 28.14 0.39
C PHE A 624 -21.12 29.33 -0.44
N SER A 625 -20.27 29.08 -1.43
CA SER A 625 -20.06 30.01 -2.54
C SER A 625 -20.35 29.34 -3.88
N SER A 626 -20.94 30.09 -4.81
CA SER A 626 -21.16 29.59 -6.18
C SER A 626 -21.37 30.71 -7.20
N ARG A 627 -21.41 30.34 -8.48
CA ARG A 627 -22.10 31.13 -9.51
C ARG A 627 -23.61 31.21 -9.25
N HIS A 628 -24.31 32.01 -10.05
CA HIS A 628 -25.77 32.06 -9.99
C HIS A 628 -26.35 30.71 -10.44
N TYR A 629 -26.88 29.94 -9.48
CA TYR A 629 -27.78 28.82 -9.76
C TYR A 629 -29.22 29.34 -9.92
N PRO A 630 -29.84 29.19 -11.10
CA PRO A 630 -31.25 29.51 -11.30
C PRO A 630 -32.21 28.43 -10.79
N HIS A 631 -31.77 27.16 -10.74
CA HIS A 631 -32.63 26.01 -10.40
C HIS A 631 -32.42 25.48 -8.98
N ILE A 632 -31.21 25.65 -8.42
CA ILE A 632 -30.90 25.19 -7.07
C ILE A 632 -31.21 26.30 -6.05
N GLU A 633 -32.15 26.03 -5.15
CA GLU A 633 -32.54 26.91 -4.06
C GLU A 633 -32.33 26.27 -2.69
N ILE A 634 -31.98 27.08 -1.70
CA ILE A 634 -31.96 26.68 -0.28
C ILE A 634 -33.25 27.21 0.36
N ARG A 635 -33.97 26.35 1.11
CA ARG A 635 -35.26 26.62 1.76
C ARG A 635 -35.17 27.74 2.79
N LYS A 636 -34.11 27.74 3.61
CA LYS A 636 -33.80 28.75 4.63
C LYS A 636 -32.33 29.09 4.59
N GLY A 637 -31.99 30.35 4.32
CA GLY A 637 -30.60 30.78 4.22
C GLY A 637 -30.46 32.25 3.89
N ILE A 638 -29.36 32.85 4.33
CA ILE A 638 -28.98 34.21 3.95
C ILE A 638 -28.28 34.15 2.60
N LYS A 639 -28.81 34.86 1.59
CA LYS A 639 -28.20 34.96 0.25
C LYS A 639 -27.54 36.34 0.13
N VAL A 640 -26.26 36.36 -0.27
CA VAL A 640 -25.50 37.59 -0.54
C VAL A 640 -24.98 37.52 -1.97
N ILE A 641 -25.28 38.54 -2.77
CA ILE A 641 -24.81 38.66 -4.17
C ILE A 641 -23.67 39.66 -4.18
N LEU A 642 -22.44 39.23 -4.46
CA LEU A 642 -21.25 40.09 -4.31
C LEU A 642 -21.27 41.33 -5.20
N GLU A 643 -21.88 41.24 -6.37
CA GLU A 643 -21.94 42.35 -7.33
C GLU A 643 -22.82 43.51 -6.85
N ASP A 644 -23.75 43.23 -5.94
CA ASP A 644 -24.68 44.22 -5.38
C ASP A 644 -24.10 44.91 -4.12
N GLU A 645 -22.91 44.49 -3.67
CA GLU A 645 -22.33 44.95 -2.42
C GLU A 645 -21.40 46.16 -2.59
N ILE A 646 -21.69 47.24 -1.87
CA ILE A 646 -20.90 48.49 -1.88
C ILE A 646 -19.44 48.24 -1.45
N GLY A 647 -19.22 47.31 -0.51
CA GLY A 647 -17.86 46.98 -0.07
C GLY A 647 -17.02 46.33 -1.18
N HIS A 648 -17.66 45.56 -2.07
CA HIS A 648 -17.01 44.96 -3.24
C HIS A 648 -16.65 46.03 -4.29
N GLU A 649 -17.54 46.99 -4.52
CA GLU A 649 -17.26 48.16 -5.37
C GLU A 649 -16.03 48.94 -4.87
N GLU A 650 -15.94 49.19 -3.56
CA GLU A 650 -14.80 49.89 -2.97
C GLU A 650 -13.49 49.10 -3.05
N ASP A 651 -13.53 47.77 -2.98
CA ASP A 651 -12.36 46.91 -3.22
C ASP A 651 -11.86 47.01 -4.67
N ILE A 652 -12.77 46.98 -5.65
CA ILE A 652 -12.43 47.16 -7.06
C ILE A 652 -11.83 48.55 -7.29
N LYS A 653 -12.46 49.60 -6.76
CA LYS A 653 -11.99 50.98 -6.86
C LYS A 653 -10.60 51.15 -6.24
N HIS A 654 -10.36 50.53 -5.08
CA HIS A 654 -9.04 50.50 -4.46
C HIS A 654 -8.02 49.79 -5.34
N TYR A 655 -8.37 48.64 -5.91
CA TYR A 655 -7.52 47.89 -6.83
C TYR A 655 -7.13 48.73 -8.05
N ILE A 656 -8.12 49.35 -8.73
CA ILE A 656 -7.91 50.26 -9.88
C ILE A 656 -6.91 51.34 -9.51
N LYS A 657 -7.13 52.05 -8.40
CA LYS A 657 -6.25 53.14 -7.96
C LYS A 657 -4.83 52.66 -7.64
N SER A 658 -4.68 51.46 -7.08
CA SER A 658 -3.39 50.91 -6.68
C SER A 658 -2.53 50.42 -7.85
N LYS A 659 -3.17 49.80 -8.87
CA LYS A 659 -2.52 49.21 -10.04
C LYS A 659 -2.41 50.19 -11.20
N LEU A 660 -3.45 50.98 -11.46
CA LEU A 660 -3.44 52.05 -12.44
C LEU A 660 -2.96 53.37 -11.81
N ARG A 661 -1.67 53.41 -11.49
CA ARG A 661 -1.02 54.58 -10.88
C ARG A 661 -0.95 55.74 -11.87
N LEU A 662 -1.85 56.71 -11.72
CA LEU A 662 -1.91 57.95 -12.47
C LEU A 662 -1.61 59.14 -11.56
N ARG A 663 -1.12 60.24 -12.14
CA ARG A 663 -0.98 61.51 -11.40
C ARG A 663 -2.38 61.98 -10.97
N LYS A 664 -2.55 62.34 -9.69
CA LYS A 664 -3.81 62.86 -9.12
C LYS A 664 -4.30 64.07 -9.92
N THR A 665 -5.23 63.83 -10.83
CA THR A 665 -5.86 64.83 -11.71
C THR A 665 -7.34 64.48 -11.80
N LYS A 666 -8.21 65.46 -12.13
CA LYS A 666 -9.63 65.18 -12.36
C LYS A 666 -9.83 64.12 -13.46
N GLY A 667 -9.00 64.17 -14.50
CA GLY A 667 -9.02 63.18 -15.59
C GLY A 667 -8.67 61.76 -15.14
N ALA A 668 -7.76 61.60 -14.16
CA ALA A 668 -7.41 60.30 -13.61
C ALA A 668 -8.54 59.68 -12.77
N GLU A 669 -9.16 60.47 -11.88
CA GLU A 669 -10.30 59.99 -11.08
C GLU A 669 -11.52 59.69 -11.98
N SER A 670 -11.77 60.51 -13.01
CA SER A 670 -12.79 60.21 -14.04
C SER A 670 -12.54 58.88 -14.74
N LEU A 671 -11.30 58.64 -15.21
CA LEU A 671 -10.95 57.39 -15.87
C LEU A 671 -11.10 56.19 -14.93
N HIS A 672 -10.75 56.34 -13.64
CA HIS A 672 -10.96 55.30 -12.63
C HIS A 672 -12.45 54.95 -12.48
N SER A 673 -13.34 55.96 -12.44
CA SER A 673 -14.79 55.77 -12.42
C SER A 673 -15.32 55.10 -13.70
N GLU A 674 -14.83 55.51 -14.88
CA GLU A 674 -15.22 54.92 -16.17
C GLU A 674 -14.85 53.42 -16.26
N ILE A 675 -13.68 53.04 -15.74
CA ILE A 675 -13.25 51.63 -15.67
C ILE A 675 -14.15 50.84 -14.71
N LEU A 676 -14.47 51.40 -13.54
CA LEU A 676 -15.33 50.75 -12.55
C LEU A 676 -16.74 50.51 -13.11
N GLU A 677 -17.36 51.52 -13.71
CA GLU A 677 -18.69 51.42 -14.32
C GLU A 677 -18.72 50.36 -15.44
N LYS A 678 -17.71 50.37 -16.30
CA LYS A 678 -17.63 49.43 -17.42
C LYS A 678 -17.30 47.99 -16.99
N SER A 679 -16.74 47.80 -15.80
CA SER A 679 -16.39 46.46 -15.32
C SER A 679 -17.58 45.57 -14.96
N SER A 680 -18.78 46.15 -14.80
CA SER A 680 -19.96 45.45 -14.28
C SER A 680 -19.67 44.68 -12.97
N MET A 681 -18.79 45.21 -12.11
CA MET A 681 -18.32 44.58 -10.87
C MET A 681 -17.58 43.25 -11.04
N ILE A 682 -17.11 42.93 -12.26
CA ILE A 682 -16.29 41.76 -12.54
C ILE A 682 -14.82 42.08 -12.27
N PHE A 683 -14.30 41.61 -11.14
CA PHE A 683 -12.92 41.88 -10.72
C PHE A 683 -11.88 41.40 -11.76
N LEU A 684 -12.07 40.21 -12.36
CA LEU A 684 -11.19 39.69 -13.41
C LEU A 684 -11.14 40.59 -14.65
N TRP A 685 -12.26 41.19 -15.05
CA TRP A 685 -12.31 42.13 -16.17
C TRP A 685 -11.40 43.33 -15.87
N VAL A 686 -11.44 43.84 -14.65
CA VAL A 686 -10.60 44.95 -14.20
C VAL A 686 -9.11 44.58 -14.23
N VAL A 687 -8.75 43.38 -13.78
CA VAL A 687 -7.36 42.88 -13.83
C VAL A 687 -6.87 42.87 -15.29
N LEU A 688 -7.61 42.23 -16.18
CA LEU A 688 -7.27 42.13 -17.60
C LEU A 688 -7.15 43.50 -18.28
N VAL A 689 -8.12 44.38 -18.06
CA VAL A 689 -8.14 45.72 -18.68
C VAL A 689 -7.02 46.61 -18.16
N ILE A 690 -6.73 46.57 -16.86
CA ILE A 690 -5.59 47.33 -16.31
C ILE A 690 -4.27 46.82 -16.88
N ASP A 691 -4.12 45.51 -17.08
CA ASP A 691 -2.92 44.93 -17.68
C ASP A 691 -2.79 45.35 -19.16
N ILE A 692 -3.87 45.31 -19.93
CA ILE A 692 -3.92 45.84 -21.32
C ILE A 692 -3.50 47.32 -21.33
N LEU A 693 -4.12 48.16 -20.50
CA LEU A 693 -3.86 49.59 -20.47
C LEU A 693 -2.44 49.93 -20.02
N ASN A 694 -1.89 49.22 -19.02
CA ASN A 694 -0.51 49.42 -18.58
C ASN A 694 0.51 48.95 -19.63
N SER A 695 0.20 47.87 -20.35
CA SER A 695 1.07 47.31 -21.40
C SER A 695 1.08 48.19 -22.66
N GLU A 696 -0.08 48.60 -23.17
CA GLU A 696 -0.21 49.40 -24.39
C GLU A 696 0.19 50.87 -24.17
N TYR A 697 0.03 51.38 -22.94
CA TYR A 697 0.28 52.78 -22.60
C TYR A 697 1.24 52.94 -21.41
N PRO A 698 2.52 52.56 -21.53
CA PRO A 698 3.50 52.68 -20.43
C PRO A 698 3.70 54.13 -19.97
N GLY A 699 3.57 55.10 -20.89
CA GLY A 699 3.60 56.54 -20.58
C GLY A 699 2.31 57.10 -19.96
N LYS A 700 1.25 56.28 -19.86
CA LYS A 700 -0.05 56.58 -19.26
C LYS A 700 -0.78 57.87 -19.74
N PRO A 701 -0.82 58.18 -21.05
CA PRO A 701 -1.65 59.28 -21.57
C PRO A 701 -3.15 59.02 -21.37
N ILE A 702 -3.76 59.74 -20.43
CA ILE A 702 -5.16 59.54 -19.98
C ILE A 702 -6.16 59.50 -21.15
N GLU A 703 -6.06 60.42 -22.12
CA GLU A 703 -7.04 60.48 -23.22
C GLU A 703 -6.92 59.32 -24.20
N LYS A 704 -5.70 58.85 -24.49
CA LYS A 704 -5.51 57.65 -25.32
C LYS A 704 -6.02 56.40 -24.61
N MET A 705 -5.79 56.30 -23.31
CA MET A 705 -6.31 55.20 -22.49
C MET A 705 -7.84 55.22 -22.45
N ARG A 706 -8.47 56.41 -22.35
CA ARG A 706 -9.93 56.56 -22.45
C ARG A 706 -10.44 56.13 -23.82
N GLN A 707 -9.77 56.53 -24.90
CA GLN A 707 -10.13 56.08 -26.24
C GLN A 707 -10.08 54.56 -26.37
N ARG A 708 -9.00 53.95 -25.88
CA ARG A 708 -8.87 52.49 -25.87
C ARG A 708 -9.95 51.82 -25.02
N LEU A 709 -10.21 52.35 -23.83
CA LEU A 709 -11.25 51.84 -22.94
C LEU A 709 -12.62 51.80 -23.62
N ARG A 710 -12.93 52.73 -24.53
CA ARG A 710 -14.19 52.71 -25.31
C ARG A 710 -14.29 51.51 -26.25
N GLU A 711 -13.18 51.07 -26.83
CA GLU A 711 -13.10 49.92 -27.75
C GLU A 711 -13.18 48.57 -27.03
N ILE A 712 -12.71 48.51 -25.78
CA ILE A 712 -12.74 47.29 -24.97
C ILE A 712 -14.21 46.90 -24.67
N PRO A 713 -14.66 45.66 -24.91
CA PRO A 713 -16.04 45.27 -24.63
C PRO A 713 -16.32 45.09 -23.12
N GLN A 714 -17.58 45.25 -22.72
CA GLN A 714 -18.02 45.15 -21.32
C GLN A 714 -18.20 43.71 -20.84
N LYS A 715 -18.65 42.79 -21.72
CA LYS A 715 -18.82 41.38 -21.33
C LYS A 715 -17.46 40.68 -21.28
N LEU A 716 -17.24 39.87 -20.26
CA LEU A 716 -15.99 39.13 -20.08
C LEU A 716 -15.69 38.16 -21.24
N ALA A 717 -16.71 37.51 -21.81
CA ALA A 717 -16.55 36.64 -22.97
C ALA A 717 -16.02 37.41 -24.20
N ASP A 718 -16.67 38.53 -24.54
CA ASP A 718 -16.26 39.39 -25.64
C ASP A 718 -14.85 39.97 -25.40
N LEU A 719 -14.48 40.22 -24.13
CA LEU A 719 -13.11 40.64 -23.77
C LEU A 719 -12.10 39.52 -24.05
N PHE A 720 -12.40 38.27 -23.74
CA PHE A 720 -11.54 37.15 -24.11
C PHE A 720 -11.41 37.01 -25.62
N GLU A 721 -12.50 37.16 -26.39
CA GLU A 721 -12.44 37.19 -27.87
C GLU A 721 -11.51 38.29 -28.36
N MET A 722 -11.64 39.51 -27.83
CA MET A 722 -10.76 40.63 -28.17
C MET A 722 -9.29 40.35 -27.82
N ILE A 723 -9.00 39.73 -26.67
CA ILE A 723 -7.63 39.37 -26.27
C ILE A 723 -7.05 38.33 -27.23
N LEU A 724 -7.83 37.30 -27.57
CA LEU A 724 -7.40 36.25 -28.49
C LEU A 724 -7.21 36.79 -29.92
N ALA A 725 -7.97 37.82 -30.32
CA ALA A 725 -7.87 38.49 -31.62
C ALA A 725 -6.85 39.65 -31.69
N ARG A 726 -6.19 40.01 -30.58
CA ARG A 726 -5.38 41.25 -30.48
C ARG A 726 -4.30 41.42 -31.55
N ASP A 727 -3.64 40.33 -31.93
CA ASP A 727 -2.51 40.29 -32.87
C ASP A 727 -2.62 38.98 -33.68
N GLU A 728 -2.59 39.04 -35.02
CA GLU A 728 -2.58 37.86 -35.92
C GLU A 728 -1.20 37.17 -35.98
N GLU A 729 -0.23 37.62 -35.20
CA GLU A 729 1.08 37.00 -35.15
C GLU A 729 1.02 35.61 -34.49
N ASN A 730 1.33 34.57 -35.28
CA ASN A 730 1.40 33.15 -34.89
C ASN A 730 0.11 32.60 -34.23
N PRO A 731 -1.05 32.55 -34.93
CA PRO A 731 -2.28 31.97 -34.39
C PRO A 731 -2.11 30.50 -33.95
N GLU A 732 -1.24 29.77 -34.65
CA GLU A 732 -0.86 28.40 -34.34
C GLU A 732 -0.15 28.28 -32.98
N LEU A 733 0.76 29.21 -32.66
CA LEU A 733 1.45 29.25 -31.36
C LEU A 733 0.44 29.41 -30.21
N LEU A 734 -0.50 30.35 -30.36
CA LEU A 734 -1.57 30.56 -29.39
C LEU A 734 -2.43 29.31 -29.25
N GLN A 735 -2.83 28.70 -30.36
CA GLN A 735 -3.63 27.48 -30.39
C GLN A 735 -2.94 26.34 -29.65
N LEU A 736 -1.69 26.03 -29.99
CA LEU A 736 -0.89 25.00 -29.33
C LEU A 736 -0.73 25.28 -27.83
N CYS A 737 -0.42 26.52 -27.46
CA CYS A 737 -0.29 26.92 -26.06
C CYS A 737 -1.57 26.66 -25.27
N LEU A 738 -2.72 27.04 -25.80
CA LEU A 738 -4.01 26.86 -25.13
C LEU A 738 -4.42 25.38 -25.08
N GLN A 739 -4.22 24.62 -26.17
CA GLN A 739 -4.51 23.18 -26.22
C GLN A 739 -3.70 22.41 -25.17
N TRP A 740 -2.41 22.71 -25.04
CA TRP A 740 -1.56 22.10 -24.01
C TRP A 740 -2.04 22.40 -22.59
N ILE A 741 -2.42 23.65 -22.29
CA ILE A 741 -2.93 24.04 -20.97
C ILE A 741 -4.33 23.46 -20.68
N LEU A 742 -5.11 23.16 -21.72
CA LEU A 742 -6.45 22.60 -21.62
C LEU A 742 -6.46 21.09 -21.41
N PHE A 743 -5.64 20.35 -22.17
CA PHE A 743 -5.77 18.90 -22.38
C PHE A 743 -4.57 18.06 -21.92
N ALA A 744 -3.50 18.67 -21.39
CA ALA A 744 -2.44 17.91 -20.74
C ALA A 744 -2.99 17.08 -19.58
N THR A 745 -2.45 15.87 -19.39
CA THR A 745 -2.88 14.93 -18.33
C THR A 745 -2.52 15.43 -16.93
N ARG A 746 -1.55 16.34 -16.85
CA ARG A 746 -1.21 17.14 -15.66
C ARG A 746 -0.76 18.55 -16.10
N PRO A 747 -0.82 19.56 -15.21
CA PRO A 747 -0.16 20.83 -15.46
C PRO A 747 1.31 20.63 -15.85
N LEU A 748 1.73 21.31 -16.92
CA LEU A 748 3.10 21.25 -17.41
C LEU A 748 3.96 22.28 -16.72
N LYS A 749 5.25 21.98 -16.54
CA LYS A 749 6.25 22.98 -16.16
C LYS A 749 6.55 23.91 -17.36
N PRO A 750 7.07 25.12 -17.14
CA PRO A 750 7.35 26.09 -18.20
C PRO A 750 8.22 25.52 -19.32
N GLN A 751 9.27 24.79 -18.95
CA GLN A 751 10.16 24.14 -19.90
C GLN A 751 9.50 22.98 -20.65
N GLU A 752 8.60 22.22 -20.01
CA GLU A 752 7.85 21.16 -20.67
C GLU A 752 6.91 21.78 -21.72
N LEU A 753 6.17 22.82 -21.35
CA LEU A 753 5.26 23.52 -22.27
C LEU A 753 6.01 24.17 -23.44
N TYR A 754 7.17 24.79 -23.17
CA TYR A 754 8.00 25.39 -24.22
C TYR A 754 8.35 24.36 -25.30
N PHE A 755 8.99 23.25 -24.93
CA PHE A 755 9.37 22.21 -25.89
C PHE A 755 8.16 21.53 -26.53
N ALA A 756 7.09 21.30 -25.77
CA ALA A 756 5.86 20.72 -26.29
C ALA A 756 5.24 21.55 -27.42
N ILE A 757 5.31 22.88 -27.32
CA ILE A 757 4.89 23.80 -28.37
C ILE A 757 5.88 23.81 -29.54
N GLN A 758 7.19 23.79 -29.28
CA GLN A 758 8.18 23.73 -30.36
C GLN A 758 7.98 22.50 -31.26
N PHE A 759 7.73 21.32 -30.68
CA PHE A 759 7.39 20.11 -31.45
C PHE A 759 6.09 20.22 -32.23
N GLY A 760 5.11 21.00 -31.73
CA GLY A 760 3.87 21.27 -32.44
C GLY A 760 4.03 22.21 -33.63
N LEU A 761 5.03 23.11 -33.58
CA LEU A 761 5.32 24.06 -34.66
C LEU A 761 6.30 23.49 -35.71
N ASP A 762 7.28 22.69 -35.27
CA ASP A 762 8.25 22.02 -36.13
C ASP A 762 8.54 20.61 -35.61
N GLU A 763 8.06 19.61 -36.34
CA GLU A 763 8.31 18.19 -36.04
C GLU A 763 9.80 17.83 -36.05
N LYS A 764 10.66 18.63 -36.71
CA LYS A 764 12.12 18.44 -36.78
C LYS A 764 12.86 19.18 -35.67
N CYS A 765 12.15 19.84 -34.76
CA CYS A 765 12.76 20.47 -33.59
C CYS A 765 13.48 19.43 -32.73
N SER A 766 14.54 19.84 -32.04
CA SER A 766 15.20 19.01 -31.04
C SER A 766 14.60 19.29 -29.67
N GLY A 767 14.31 18.23 -28.91
CA GLY A 767 13.90 18.35 -27.51
C GLY A 767 15.05 18.65 -26.55
N PHE A 768 16.27 18.82 -27.07
CA PHE A 768 17.46 19.10 -26.26
C PHE A 768 17.44 20.53 -25.75
N TRP A 769 17.47 20.67 -24.42
CA TRP A 769 17.54 21.95 -23.76
C TRP A 769 18.98 22.36 -23.45
N ASP A 770 19.49 23.27 -24.27
CA ASP A 770 20.71 24.00 -23.96
C ASP A 770 20.41 25.21 -23.06
N GLN A 771 20.74 25.09 -21.77
CA GLN A 771 20.50 26.12 -20.75
C GLN A 771 21.31 27.41 -20.99
N GLU A 772 22.33 27.38 -21.85
CA GLU A 772 23.07 28.59 -22.24
C GLU A 772 22.30 29.41 -23.30
N THR A 773 21.37 28.77 -24.02
CA THR A 773 20.62 29.41 -25.12
C THR A 773 19.26 29.94 -24.71
N VAL A 774 18.55 29.24 -23.84
CA VAL A 774 17.22 29.62 -23.37
C VAL A 774 17.16 29.40 -21.86
N ASP A 775 17.02 30.49 -21.11
CA ASP A 775 16.93 30.43 -19.67
C ASP A 775 15.47 30.22 -19.17
N MET A 776 15.33 29.90 -17.88
CA MET A 776 14.03 29.63 -17.27
C MET A 776 13.11 30.86 -17.18
N ASP A 777 13.65 32.08 -17.12
CA ASP A 777 12.85 33.29 -17.02
C ASP A 777 12.33 33.74 -18.40
N GLU A 778 13.09 33.46 -19.46
CA GLU A 778 12.63 33.53 -20.85
C GLU A 778 11.47 32.57 -21.09
N MET A 779 11.55 31.32 -20.61
CA MET A 779 10.44 30.35 -20.72
C MET A 779 9.19 30.81 -19.95
N LYS A 780 9.32 31.37 -18.74
CA LYS A 780 8.18 31.94 -18.02
C LYS A 780 7.56 33.13 -18.76
N THR A 781 8.39 33.94 -19.40
CA THR A 781 7.95 35.07 -20.23
C THR A 781 7.23 34.55 -21.48
N PHE A 782 7.77 33.50 -22.10
CA PHE A 782 7.18 32.81 -23.24
C PHE A 782 5.79 32.26 -22.93
N VAL A 783 5.57 31.63 -21.77
CA VAL A 783 4.24 31.17 -21.34
C VAL A 783 3.24 32.33 -21.37
N ARG A 784 3.60 33.47 -20.78
CA ARG A 784 2.74 34.65 -20.75
C ARG A 784 2.50 35.23 -22.13
N SER A 785 3.51 35.33 -22.99
CA SER A 785 3.36 35.89 -24.34
C SER A 785 2.57 34.96 -25.25
N ALA A 786 2.86 33.65 -25.25
CA ALA A 786 2.21 32.64 -26.08
C ALA A 786 0.71 32.50 -25.74
N SER A 787 0.35 32.63 -24.45
CA SER A 787 -1.05 32.62 -24.03
C SER A 787 -1.75 33.99 -24.13
N LYS A 788 -1.08 35.03 -24.68
CA LYS A 788 -1.54 36.43 -24.65
C LYS A 788 -1.94 36.95 -23.26
N GLY A 789 -1.24 36.50 -22.22
CA GLY A 789 -1.47 36.85 -20.82
C GLY A 789 -2.55 36.05 -20.10
N LEU A 790 -3.20 35.09 -20.76
CA LEU A 790 -4.25 34.26 -20.16
C LEU A 790 -3.72 33.11 -19.29
N ALA A 791 -2.43 32.83 -19.35
CA ALA A 791 -1.75 31.84 -18.54
C ALA A 791 -0.54 32.42 -17.81
N GLU A 792 -0.19 31.79 -16.70
CA GLU A 792 0.97 32.13 -15.90
C GLU A 792 1.61 30.88 -15.29
N VAL A 793 2.81 31.09 -14.75
CA VAL A 793 3.53 30.07 -13.98
C VAL A 793 3.23 30.29 -12.51
N ALA A 794 2.65 29.29 -11.86
CA ALA A 794 2.29 29.32 -10.45
C ALA A 794 3.52 29.62 -9.58
N ARG A 795 3.33 30.43 -8.54
CA ARG A 795 4.41 30.80 -7.59
C ARG A 795 4.66 29.75 -6.51
N ASN A 796 4.19 28.52 -6.72
CA ASN A 796 4.38 27.40 -5.80
C ASN A 796 5.69 26.65 -6.09
N LYS A 797 6.05 25.70 -5.22
CA LYS A 797 7.27 24.87 -5.39
C LYS A 797 7.24 24.05 -6.68
N ALA A 798 6.06 23.70 -7.19
CA ALA A 798 5.91 22.93 -8.42
C ALA A 798 6.23 23.76 -9.67
N SER A 799 6.01 25.09 -9.62
CA SER A 799 6.23 26.03 -10.72
C SER A 799 5.55 25.58 -12.01
N GLU A 800 4.27 25.23 -11.94
CA GLU A 800 3.47 24.70 -13.05
C GLU A 800 2.72 25.80 -13.80
N VAL A 801 2.42 25.56 -15.08
CA VAL A 801 1.64 26.46 -15.92
C VAL A 801 0.14 26.25 -15.67
N GLN A 802 -0.57 27.36 -15.47
CA GLN A 802 -2.01 27.39 -15.27
C GLN A 802 -2.63 28.61 -15.94
N PHE A 803 -3.95 28.62 -16.13
CA PHE A 803 -4.64 29.86 -16.47
C PHE A 803 -4.64 30.83 -15.29
N ILE A 804 -4.64 32.13 -15.58
CA ILE A 804 -4.73 33.18 -14.55
C ILE A 804 -6.05 33.10 -13.76
N HIS A 805 -7.08 32.48 -14.36
CA HIS A 805 -8.40 32.30 -13.75
C HIS A 805 -9.17 31.16 -14.44
N GLU A 806 -9.98 30.40 -13.69
CA GLU A 806 -10.72 29.24 -14.23
C GLU A 806 -11.72 29.65 -15.33
N SER A 807 -12.34 30.83 -15.22
CA SER A 807 -13.26 31.36 -16.25
C SER A 807 -12.65 31.48 -17.65
N VAL A 808 -11.32 31.54 -17.78
CA VAL A 808 -10.64 31.45 -19.08
C VAL A 808 -10.88 30.08 -19.71
N ARG A 809 -10.77 29.00 -18.91
CA ARG A 809 -11.02 27.62 -19.36
C ARG A 809 -12.46 27.47 -19.86
N ASP A 810 -13.44 27.91 -19.07
CA ASP A 810 -14.85 27.78 -19.41
C ASP A 810 -15.18 28.51 -20.71
N PHE A 811 -14.62 29.70 -20.88
CA PHE A 811 -14.77 30.46 -22.11
C PHE A 811 -14.22 29.68 -23.31
N LEU A 812 -13.02 29.09 -23.17
CA LEU A 812 -12.36 28.32 -24.22
C LEU A 812 -13.12 27.02 -24.57
N LEU A 813 -13.61 26.27 -23.57
CA LEU A 813 -14.35 25.02 -23.78
C LEU A 813 -15.80 25.24 -24.21
N GLY A 814 -16.44 26.34 -23.79
CA GLY A 814 -17.85 26.62 -24.06
C GLY A 814 -18.09 27.29 -25.42
N LYS A 815 -17.75 28.58 -25.54
CA LYS A 815 -18.06 29.37 -26.75
C LYS A 815 -16.94 29.32 -27.79
N TYR A 816 -15.69 29.38 -27.37
CA TYR A 816 -14.56 29.52 -28.28
C TYR A 816 -14.24 28.22 -29.03
N GLY A 817 -14.43 27.06 -28.38
CA GLY A 817 -14.24 25.74 -29.00
C GLY A 817 -15.08 25.52 -30.26
N GLY A 818 -16.25 26.17 -30.38
CA GLY A 818 -17.08 26.13 -31.58
C GLY A 818 -16.54 26.98 -32.74
N GLN A 819 -15.86 28.10 -32.46
CA GLN A 819 -15.33 29.01 -33.50
C GLN A 819 -14.06 28.49 -34.18
N TRP A 820 -13.21 27.70 -33.49
CA TRP A 820 -12.13 26.97 -34.17
C TRP A 820 -12.66 25.90 -35.14
N SER A 821 -13.95 25.54 -35.04
CA SER A 821 -14.54 24.46 -35.84
C SER A 821 -14.98 24.83 -37.26
N GLU A 822 -14.98 26.11 -37.65
CA GLU A 822 -15.28 26.47 -39.04
C GLU A 822 -14.22 25.95 -40.02
N ALA A 823 -12.97 25.78 -39.58
CA ALA A 823 -11.88 25.23 -40.39
C ALA A 823 -11.61 23.74 -40.13
N VAL A 824 -11.86 23.24 -38.91
CA VAL A 824 -11.56 21.86 -38.49
C VAL A 824 -12.73 21.38 -37.66
N SER A 825 -13.61 20.54 -38.21
CA SER A 825 -14.58 19.64 -37.54
C SER A 825 -14.99 19.96 -36.10
N SER A 826 -16.29 19.97 -35.78
CA SER A 826 -16.92 20.21 -34.46
C SER A 826 -16.32 19.49 -33.22
N ASN A 827 -15.32 18.63 -33.40
CA ASN A 827 -14.60 17.87 -32.40
C ASN A 827 -13.30 18.57 -31.90
N PHE A 828 -13.45 19.70 -31.22
CA PHE A 828 -12.32 20.47 -30.67
C PHE A 828 -11.44 19.64 -29.69
N VAL A 829 -12.07 18.89 -28.78
CA VAL A 829 -11.36 18.11 -27.75
C VAL A 829 -10.58 16.94 -28.36
N GLY A 830 -11.19 16.20 -29.29
CA GLY A 830 -10.52 15.11 -29.99
C GLY A 830 -9.33 15.60 -30.79
N HIS A 831 -9.48 16.72 -31.51
CA HIS A 831 -8.38 17.35 -32.23
C HIS A 831 -7.26 17.81 -31.29
N GLY A 832 -7.59 18.44 -30.16
CA GLY A 832 -6.61 18.82 -29.15
C GLY A 832 -5.78 17.64 -28.65
N HIS A 833 -6.42 16.53 -28.29
CA HIS A 833 -5.70 15.32 -27.89
C HIS A 833 -4.85 14.70 -29.01
N GLN A 834 -5.32 14.76 -30.26
CA GLN A 834 -4.52 14.33 -31.41
C GLN A 834 -3.25 15.18 -31.59
N VAL A 835 -3.35 16.51 -31.49
CA VAL A 835 -2.19 17.41 -31.57
C VAL A 835 -1.19 17.11 -30.44
N LEU A 836 -1.68 16.95 -29.20
CA LEU A 836 -0.83 16.61 -28.05
C LEU A 836 -0.14 15.24 -28.23
N ARG A 837 -0.85 14.24 -28.78
CA ARG A 837 -0.28 12.94 -29.16
C ARG A 837 0.84 13.11 -30.19
N ASP A 838 0.63 13.91 -31.23
CA ASP A 838 1.61 14.11 -32.31
C ASP A 838 2.87 14.79 -31.81
N CYS A 839 2.74 15.82 -30.98
CA CYS A 839 3.87 16.46 -30.30
C CYS A 839 4.67 15.47 -29.43
N CYS A 840 3.96 14.63 -28.65
CA CYS A 840 4.61 13.60 -27.85
C CYS A 840 5.31 12.55 -28.72
N LEU A 841 4.70 12.15 -29.83
CA LEU A 841 5.27 11.19 -30.77
C LEU A 841 6.54 11.75 -31.44
N ALA A 842 6.53 13.02 -31.85
CA ALA A 842 7.70 13.71 -32.39
C ALA A 842 8.88 13.68 -31.40
N GLN A 843 8.63 13.98 -30.12
CA GLN A 843 9.65 13.86 -29.06
C GLN A 843 10.16 12.42 -28.85
N VAL A 844 9.29 11.40 -28.98
CA VAL A 844 9.69 9.98 -28.89
C VAL A 844 10.56 9.54 -30.07
N LEU A 845 10.32 10.12 -31.24
CA LEU A 845 11.06 9.86 -32.49
C LEU A 845 12.32 10.72 -32.64
N ASP A 846 12.50 11.74 -31.81
CA ASP A 846 13.66 12.63 -31.81
C ASP A 846 14.98 11.84 -31.72
N ALA A 847 15.79 11.95 -32.77
CA ALA A 847 17.07 11.26 -32.89
C ALA A 847 18.13 11.81 -31.92
N THR A 848 18.00 13.08 -31.50
CA THR A 848 18.98 13.73 -30.62
C THR A 848 18.99 13.12 -29.22
N VAL A 849 17.88 12.49 -28.79
CA VAL A 849 17.80 11.70 -27.55
C VAL A 849 18.81 10.56 -27.57
N SER A 850 18.94 9.84 -28.69
CA SER A 850 19.91 8.74 -28.80
C SER A 850 21.36 9.22 -28.85
N GLN A 851 21.60 10.44 -29.36
CA GLN A 851 22.93 11.00 -29.53
C GLN A 851 23.52 11.56 -28.23
N ASN A 852 22.67 11.97 -27.28
CA ASN A 852 23.06 12.68 -26.06
C ASN A 852 22.97 11.84 -24.77
N VAL A 853 22.48 10.60 -24.88
CA VAL A 853 22.32 9.68 -23.75
C VAL A 853 23.19 8.44 -24.02
N ASP A 854 24.20 8.21 -23.18
CA ASP A 854 24.93 6.93 -23.16
C ASP A 854 23.98 5.85 -22.65
N ILE A 855 23.35 5.12 -23.57
CA ILE A 855 22.41 4.07 -23.22
C ILE A 855 23.15 2.73 -23.20
N PRO A 856 23.17 1.98 -22.09
CA PRO A 856 23.64 0.60 -22.08
C PRO A 856 22.81 -0.23 -23.07
N GLU A 857 23.45 -0.89 -24.04
CA GLU A 857 22.80 -1.94 -24.83
C GLU A 857 22.36 -3.04 -23.86
N ASP A 858 21.05 -3.11 -23.61
CA ASP A 858 20.47 -4.16 -22.80
C ASP A 858 20.58 -5.47 -23.60
N SER A 859 21.64 -6.25 -23.37
CA SER A 859 21.77 -7.60 -23.89
C SER A 859 20.61 -8.40 -23.30
N GLY A 860 19.54 -8.57 -24.07
CA GLY A 860 18.22 -9.07 -23.68
C GLY A 860 18.14 -10.52 -23.18
N GLU A 861 19.16 -11.03 -22.50
CA GLU A 861 19.20 -12.42 -22.01
C GLU A 861 19.57 -12.59 -20.53
N SER A 862 19.91 -11.53 -19.78
CA SER A 862 20.13 -11.70 -18.34
C SER A 862 18.78 -11.80 -17.59
N ARG A 863 18.40 -13.02 -17.24
CA ARG A 863 17.33 -13.28 -16.26
C ARG A 863 17.72 -12.60 -14.95
N PHE A 864 17.03 -11.51 -14.60
CA PHE A 864 16.98 -10.90 -13.26
C PHE A 864 18.29 -11.01 -12.47
N GLY A 865 19.34 -10.32 -12.92
CA GLY A 865 20.63 -10.42 -12.23
C GLY A 865 21.77 -9.69 -12.94
N SER A 866 21.72 -8.36 -13.01
CA SER A 866 22.91 -7.53 -12.88
C SER A 866 22.50 -6.07 -12.70
N GLU A 867 23.17 -5.40 -11.77
CA GLU A 867 23.07 -3.97 -11.48
C GLU A 867 23.56 -3.16 -12.69
N THR A 868 22.71 -2.97 -13.70
CA THR A 868 22.99 -2.01 -14.78
C THR A 868 22.72 -0.60 -14.25
N ARG A 869 23.80 0.12 -13.94
CA ARG A 869 23.86 1.55 -13.57
C ARG A 869 22.80 2.34 -14.34
N GLN A 870 21.84 2.92 -13.62
CA GLN A 870 20.88 3.87 -14.18
C GLN A 870 21.63 5.07 -14.78
N PRO A 871 21.29 5.55 -15.99
CA PRO A 871 21.56 6.95 -16.33
C PRO A 871 20.79 7.82 -15.31
N PRO A 872 21.37 8.90 -14.75
CA PRO A 872 20.67 9.67 -13.73
C PRO A 872 19.42 10.31 -14.36
N LEU A 873 18.23 9.88 -13.95
CA LEU A 873 16.93 10.42 -14.39
C LEU A 873 16.91 11.96 -14.31
N ALA A 874 17.55 12.52 -13.28
CA ALA A 874 17.70 13.96 -13.11
C ALA A 874 18.47 14.62 -14.26
N THR A 875 19.55 14.00 -14.74
CA THR A 875 20.32 14.50 -15.88
C THR A 875 19.53 14.43 -17.17
N MET A 876 18.71 13.39 -17.34
CA MET A 876 17.85 13.27 -18.52
C MET A 876 16.76 14.35 -18.55
N ASN A 877 16.05 14.56 -17.43
CA ASN A 877 15.02 15.60 -17.34
C ASN A 877 15.60 17.03 -17.45
N LEU A 878 16.87 17.23 -17.12
CA LEU A 878 17.58 18.49 -17.34
C LEU A 878 17.91 18.73 -18.82
N LYS A 879 18.27 17.67 -19.56
CA LYS A 879 18.59 17.75 -21.00
C LYS A 879 17.36 17.70 -21.90
N PHE A 880 16.34 16.94 -21.52
CA PHE A 880 15.12 16.72 -22.31
C PHE A 880 13.88 16.85 -21.41
N PRO A 881 13.46 18.08 -21.08
CA PRO A 881 12.44 18.30 -20.05
C PRO A 881 11.07 17.70 -20.39
N PHE A 882 10.71 17.65 -21.68
CA PHE A 882 9.41 17.17 -22.13
C PHE A 882 9.35 15.64 -22.32
N LEU A 883 10.50 14.97 -22.45
CA LEU A 883 10.58 13.56 -22.84
C LEU A 883 9.86 12.60 -21.89
N GLU A 884 9.97 12.79 -20.56
CA GLU A 884 9.27 11.96 -19.58
C GLU A 884 7.75 12.05 -19.76
N TYR A 885 7.23 13.27 -19.92
CA TYR A 885 5.80 13.49 -20.16
C TYR A 885 5.38 12.85 -21.48
N SER A 886 6.15 13.02 -22.56
CA SER A 886 5.84 12.48 -23.88
C SER A 886 5.74 10.97 -23.87
N VAL A 887 6.74 10.30 -23.28
CA VAL A 887 6.78 8.84 -23.18
C VAL A 887 5.62 8.34 -22.31
N ALA A 888 5.35 8.99 -21.19
CA ALA A 888 4.28 8.58 -20.30
C ALA A 888 2.87 8.76 -20.90
N ASN A 889 2.65 9.79 -21.73
CA ASN A 889 1.31 10.24 -22.12
C ASN A 889 0.98 10.14 -23.61
N VAL A 890 1.90 9.75 -24.51
CA VAL A 890 1.60 9.61 -25.96
C VAL A 890 0.39 8.70 -26.22
N LEU A 891 0.33 7.54 -25.58
CA LEU A 891 -0.81 6.61 -25.70
C LEU A 891 -2.05 7.11 -24.95
N CYS A 892 -1.90 7.89 -23.88
CA CYS A 892 -3.01 8.49 -23.16
C CYS A 892 -3.72 9.55 -24.02
N HIS A 893 -2.96 10.40 -24.71
CA HIS A 893 -3.50 11.37 -25.65
C HIS A 893 -4.12 10.71 -26.89
N ALA A 894 -3.53 9.63 -27.42
CA ALA A 894 -4.18 8.84 -28.44
C ALA A 894 -5.53 8.28 -27.94
N ASN A 895 -5.57 7.72 -26.72
CA ASN A 895 -6.82 7.23 -26.14
C ASN A 895 -7.87 8.34 -25.98
N GLY A 896 -7.46 9.52 -25.50
CA GLY A 896 -8.32 10.71 -25.43
C GLY A 896 -8.85 11.13 -26.79
N ALA A 897 -8.03 11.10 -27.84
CA ALA A 897 -8.45 11.40 -29.20
C ALA A 897 -9.48 10.38 -29.72
N GLN A 898 -9.24 9.08 -29.50
CA GLN A 898 -10.17 8.00 -29.88
C GLN A 898 -11.52 8.12 -29.16
N LEU A 899 -11.49 8.39 -27.85
CA LEU A 899 -12.68 8.56 -27.03
C LEU A 899 -13.59 9.68 -27.57
N HIS A 900 -12.99 10.75 -28.06
CA HIS A 900 -13.71 11.89 -28.60
C HIS A 900 -13.97 11.78 -30.10
N GLY A 901 -13.77 10.63 -30.75
CA GLY A 901 -14.14 10.41 -32.15
C GLY A 901 -13.08 10.76 -33.19
N MET A 902 -11.81 10.93 -32.80
CA MET A 902 -10.68 10.96 -33.75
C MET A 902 -10.08 9.55 -33.87
N GLU A 903 -10.25 8.91 -35.02
CA GLU A 903 -9.80 7.53 -35.25
C GLU A 903 -8.28 7.36 -35.07
N GLN A 904 -7.87 6.34 -34.30
CA GLN A 904 -6.47 6.06 -33.96
C GLN A 904 -5.92 4.75 -34.55
N GLY A 905 -6.70 4.01 -35.35
CA GLY A 905 -6.27 2.71 -35.89
C GLY A 905 -4.93 2.78 -36.63
N VAL A 906 -4.80 3.73 -37.56
CA VAL A 906 -3.56 3.98 -38.33
C VAL A 906 -2.38 4.38 -37.44
N PHE A 907 -2.63 5.12 -36.37
CA PHE A 907 -1.59 5.48 -35.40
C PHE A 907 -1.07 4.25 -34.66
N LEU A 908 -1.96 3.33 -34.25
CA LEU A 908 -1.58 2.09 -33.57
C LEU A 908 -0.76 1.17 -34.49
N ASP A 909 -1.13 1.06 -35.77
CA ASP A 909 -0.37 0.30 -36.78
C ASP A 909 1.07 0.80 -36.94
N CYS A 910 1.26 2.12 -36.92
CA CYS A 910 2.56 2.76 -37.13
C CYS A 910 3.31 3.09 -35.83
N PHE A 911 2.78 2.73 -34.66
CA PHE A 911 3.35 3.15 -33.38
C PHE A 911 4.76 2.55 -33.17
N PRO A 912 5.79 3.35 -32.87
CA PRO A 912 7.18 2.88 -32.73
C PRO A 912 7.41 2.15 -31.39
N LEU A 913 6.72 1.03 -31.16
CA LEU A 913 6.64 0.32 -29.87
C LEU A 913 8.00 0.00 -29.27
N ARG A 914 8.95 -0.53 -30.06
CA ARG A 914 10.30 -0.87 -29.55
C ARG A 914 11.06 0.35 -29.03
N ARG A 915 10.99 1.47 -29.77
CA ARG A 915 11.59 2.74 -29.36
C ARG A 915 10.91 3.28 -28.11
N TRP A 916 9.59 3.20 -28.05
CA TRP A 916 8.83 3.62 -26.88
C TRP A 916 9.14 2.76 -25.65
N ILE A 917 9.17 1.43 -25.75
CA ILE A 917 9.54 0.51 -24.67
C ILE A 917 10.91 0.87 -24.11
N PHE A 918 11.87 1.09 -25.00
CA PHE A 918 13.23 1.50 -24.64
C PHE A 918 13.24 2.78 -23.81
N LEU A 919 12.57 3.84 -24.28
CA LEU A 919 12.47 5.11 -23.55
C LEU A 919 11.69 4.95 -22.23
N ASN A 920 10.58 4.22 -22.23
CA ASN A 920 9.79 3.95 -21.04
C ASN A 920 10.63 3.24 -19.97
N ASN A 921 11.44 2.27 -20.35
CA ASN A 921 12.31 1.53 -19.43
C ASN A 921 13.41 2.39 -18.81
N ILE A 922 13.82 3.47 -19.49
CA ILE A 922 14.75 4.46 -18.92
C ILE A 922 14.09 5.20 -17.75
N PHE A 923 12.83 5.64 -17.92
CA PHE A 923 12.07 6.34 -16.88
C PHE A 923 11.51 5.41 -15.79
N GLU A 924 11.36 4.12 -16.10
CA GLU A 924 10.88 3.12 -15.15
C GLU A 924 11.98 2.79 -14.13
N LYS A 925 11.78 3.36 -12.93
CA LYS A 925 12.64 3.18 -11.75
C LYS A 925 12.77 1.70 -11.38
N PHE A 926 11.72 0.93 -11.65
CA PHE A 926 11.54 -0.39 -11.09
C PHE A 926 11.77 -1.47 -12.14
N VAL A 927 12.90 -2.18 -12.06
CA VAL A 927 13.31 -3.22 -13.03
C VAL A 927 12.18 -4.23 -13.32
N ILE A 928 11.41 -4.62 -12.30
CA ILE A 928 10.30 -5.58 -12.45
C ILE A 928 9.12 -5.06 -13.29
N ARG A 929 8.99 -3.73 -13.43
CA ARG A 929 7.94 -3.05 -14.21
C ARG A 929 8.40 -2.68 -15.62
N ARG A 930 9.69 -2.84 -15.92
CA ARG A 930 10.22 -2.62 -17.27
C ARG A 930 9.60 -3.61 -18.24
N TYR A 931 9.21 -3.12 -19.41
CA TYR A 931 8.73 -3.95 -20.48
C TYR A 931 9.89 -4.71 -21.12
N GLN A 932 9.69 -6.00 -21.41
CA GLN A 932 10.61 -6.72 -22.28
C GLN A 932 10.50 -6.12 -23.69
N GLY A 933 11.60 -6.07 -24.45
CA GLY A 933 11.59 -5.57 -25.84
C GLY A 933 10.66 -6.35 -26.79
N THR A 934 10.15 -7.49 -26.35
CA THR A 934 9.17 -8.34 -27.03
C THR A 934 7.72 -8.13 -26.60
N ALA A 935 7.43 -7.25 -25.62
CA ALA A 935 6.06 -7.01 -25.18
C ALA A 935 5.19 -6.47 -26.33
N SER A 936 3.95 -6.96 -26.45
CA SER A 936 3.02 -6.48 -27.48
C SER A 936 2.39 -5.14 -27.12
N LEU A 937 1.88 -4.42 -28.13
CA LEU A 937 1.19 -3.15 -27.90
C LEU A 937 -0.11 -3.39 -27.14
N LEU A 938 -0.88 -4.44 -27.45
CA LEU A 938 -2.10 -4.77 -26.70
C LEU A 938 -1.83 -5.00 -25.20
N TYR A 939 -0.71 -5.66 -24.86
CA TYR A 939 -0.30 -5.83 -23.46
C TYR A 939 -0.07 -4.47 -22.78
N VAL A 940 0.62 -3.53 -23.43
CA VAL A 940 0.87 -2.18 -22.91
C VAL A 940 -0.43 -1.40 -22.75
N LEU A 941 -1.34 -1.48 -23.73
CA LEU A 941 -2.64 -0.81 -23.66
C LEU A 941 -3.50 -1.36 -22.51
N ALA A 942 -3.47 -2.68 -22.30
CA ALA A 942 -4.20 -3.36 -21.24
C ALA A 942 -3.67 -3.00 -19.84
N GLU A 943 -2.34 -3.01 -19.63
CA GLU A 943 -1.74 -2.61 -18.36
C GLU A 943 -2.01 -1.14 -17.99
N ARG A 944 -2.23 -0.29 -18.99
CA ARG A 944 -2.44 1.16 -18.83
C ARG A 944 -3.90 1.61 -18.86
N ASN A 945 -4.86 0.67 -18.83
CA ASN A 945 -6.30 0.93 -18.93
C ASN A 945 -6.74 1.77 -20.15
N LEU A 946 -6.14 1.56 -21.33
CA LEU A 946 -6.41 2.36 -22.53
C LEU A 946 -7.53 1.74 -23.39
N ALA A 947 -8.72 1.64 -22.80
CA ALA A 947 -9.86 0.91 -23.36
C ALA A 947 -10.31 1.40 -24.75
N SER A 948 -10.32 2.71 -25.00
CA SER A 948 -10.72 3.26 -26.30
C SER A 948 -9.77 2.83 -27.41
N LEU A 949 -8.46 2.74 -27.13
CA LEU A 949 -7.48 2.22 -28.09
C LEU A 949 -7.59 0.71 -28.28
N ILE A 950 -7.83 -0.06 -27.22
CA ILE A 950 -8.03 -1.51 -27.31
C ILE A 950 -9.17 -1.83 -28.31
N LYS A 951 -10.27 -1.08 -28.27
CA LYS A 951 -11.44 -1.28 -29.15
C LYS A 951 -11.17 -1.09 -30.64
N VAL A 952 -10.11 -0.37 -31.00
CA VAL A 952 -9.69 -0.10 -32.39
C VAL A 952 -8.31 -0.68 -32.68
N TYR A 953 -7.83 -1.60 -31.83
CA TYR A 953 -6.53 -2.22 -32.01
C TYR A 953 -6.51 -3.07 -33.29
N PRO A 954 -5.56 -2.83 -34.21
CA PRO A 954 -5.58 -3.45 -35.54
C PRO A 954 -4.99 -4.87 -35.59
N GLY A 955 -4.29 -5.32 -34.53
CA GLY A 955 -3.64 -6.63 -34.52
C GLY A 955 -4.59 -7.80 -34.22
N ASP A 956 -4.34 -8.94 -34.85
CA ASP A 956 -5.09 -10.20 -34.66
C ASP A 956 -4.76 -10.96 -33.36
N GLU A 957 -4.03 -10.34 -32.43
CA GLU A 957 -3.59 -11.03 -31.21
C GLU A 957 -4.75 -11.22 -30.23
N SER A 958 -4.91 -12.45 -29.72
CA SER A 958 -5.91 -12.73 -28.68
C SER A 958 -5.50 -12.10 -27.36
N CYS A 959 -6.47 -11.61 -26.58
CA CYS A 959 -6.22 -11.12 -25.22
C CYS A 959 -5.70 -12.21 -24.26
N PHE A 960 -5.83 -13.48 -24.65
CA PHE A 960 -5.29 -14.66 -23.98
C PHE A 960 -3.96 -15.16 -24.56
N ASP A 961 -3.40 -14.50 -25.58
CA ASP A 961 -2.19 -14.98 -26.24
C ASP A 961 -0.98 -14.99 -25.29
N VAL A 962 -0.27 -16.12 -25.33
CA VAL A 962 0.96 -16.38 -24.57
C VAL A 962 2.14 -16.65 -25.49
N SER A 963 1.95 -16.61 -26.82
CA SER A 963 3.00 -16.86 -27.81
C SER A 963 4.10 -15.80 -27.71
N VAL A 964 3.70 -14.54 -27.59
CA VAL A 964 4.58 -13.42 -27.34
C VAL A 964 5.22 -13.56 -25.95
N LYS A 965 6.50 -13.21 -25.82
CA LYS A 965 7.11 -12.97 -24.50
C LYS A 965 6.57 -11.64 -23.98
N ASN A 966 5.29 -11.63 -23.62
CA ASN A 966 4.65 -10.54 -22.93
C ASN A 966 5.27 -10.36 -21.55
N GLY A 967 5.04 -9.20 -20.94
CA GLY A 967 5.63 -8.83 -19.65
C GLY A 967 5.26 -9.78 -18.51
N ARG A 968 5.52 -9.35 -17.27
CA ARG A 968 5.35 -10.17 -16.06
C ARG A 968 3.97 -10.83 -15.90
N TYR A 969 2.92 -10.26 -16.46
CA TYR A 969 1.55 -10.78 -16.34
C TYR A 969 1.16 -11.77 -17.44
N GLY A 970 2.00 -11.96 -18.47
CA GLY A 970 1.71 -12.88 -19.57
C GLY A 970 0.60 -12.34 -20.48
N PRO A 971 -0.59 -12.95 -20.57
CA PRO A 971 -1.68 -12.45 -21.40
C PRO A 971 -2.08 -10.99 -21.10
N SER A 972 -2.53 -10.27 -22.13
CA SER A 972 -3.01 -8.88 -21.99
C SER A 972 -4.19 -8.78 -21.02
N ILE A 973 -5.08 -9.78 -20.99
CA ILE A 973 -6.18 -9.82 -20.02
C ILE A 973 -5.71 -9.88 -18.58
N PHE A 974 -4.62 -10.64 -18.29
CA PHE A 974 -4.05 -10.70 -16.95
C PHE A 974 -3.33 -9.41 -16.57
N ALA A 975 -2.77 -8.68 -17.54
CA ALA A 975 -2.23 -7.35 -17.28
C ALA A 975 -3.34 -6.36 -16.86
N ALA A 976 -4.49 -6.39 -17.53
CA ALA A 976 -5.64 -5.57 -17.16
C ALA A 976 -6.18 -5.96 -15.76
N LEU A 977 -6.35 -7.27 -15.49
CA LEU A 977 -6.83 -7.75 -14.19
C LEU A 977 -5.87 -7.44 -13.04
N ALA A 978 -4.56 -7.58 -13.25
CA ALA A 978 -3.53 -7.31 -12.23
C ALA A 978 -3.39 -5.82 -11.90
N THR A 979 -3.84 -4.94 -12.80
CA THR A 979 -3.83 -3.49 -12.61
C THR A 979 -5.17 -2.90 -12.19
N GLY A 980 -6.22 -3.74 -12.10
CA GLY A 980 -7.59 -3.27 -11.81
C GLY A 980 -8.19 -2.43 -12.94
N SER A 981 -7.78 -2.69 -14.18
CA SER A 981 -8.18 -1.93 -15.38
C SER A 981 -9.48 -2.49 -15.97
N ASP A 982 -10.61 -2.28 -15.28
CA ASP A 982 -11.91 -2.86 -15.66
C ASP A 982 -12.37 -2.44 -17.07
N ASP A 983 -12.13 -1.19 -17.48
CA ASP A 983 -12.47 -0.72 -18.84
C ASP A 983 -11.65 -1.46 -19.91
N ALA A 984 -10.38 -1.73 -19.63
CA ALA A 984 -9.54 -2.52 -20.52
C ALA A 984 -9.97 -3.98 -20.57
N VAL A 985 -10.34 -4.59 -19.44
CA VAL A 985 -10.93 -5.94 -19.42
C VAL A 985 -12.16 -5.99 -20.31
N GLN A 986 -13.08 -5.04 -20.14
CA GLN A 986 -14.30 -4.98 -20.95
C GLN A 986 -14.00 -4.78 -22.43
N ALA A 987 -13.06 -3.89 -22.78
CA ALA A 987 -12.66 -3.66 -24.17
C ALA A 987 -11.99 -4.89 -24.80
N LEU A 988 -11.18 -5.64 -24.06
CA LEU A 988 -10.56 -6.89 -24.52
C LEU A 988 -11.59 -7.99 -24.76
N LEU A 989 -12.59 -8.11 -23.89
CA LEU A 989 -13.67 -9.08 -24.07
C LEU A 989 -14.63 -8.67 -25.21
N GLU A 990 -14.91 -7.37 -25.36
CA GLU A 990 -15.74 -6.86 -26.45
C GLU A 990 -15.07 -7.09 -27.82
N THR A 991 -13.77 -6.83 -27.94
CA THR A 991 -13.01 -7.09 -29.18
C THR A 991 -12.98 -8.58 -29.52
N LEU A 992 -12.76 -9.44 -28.52
CA LEU A 992 -12.85 -10.89 -28.69
C LEU A 992 -14.26 -11.34 -29.10
N ALA A 993 -15.32 -10.72 -28.54
CA ALA A 993 -16.71 -11.02 -28.89
C ALA A 993 -17.02 -10.64 -30.35
N ARG A 994 -16.50 -9.52 -30.86
CA ARG A 994 -16.70 -9.11 -32.27
C ARG A 994 -16.11 -10.11 -33.26
N ALA A 995 -15.08 -10.87 -32.87
CA ALA A 995 -14.48 -11.91 -33.69
C ALA A 995 -15.27 -13.24 -33.67
N GLN A 996 -16.25 -13.37 -32.77
CA GLN A 996 -17.11 -14.55 -32.68
C GLN A 996 -18.40 -14.39 -33.51
N PRO A 997 -19.03 -15.49 -33.95
CA PRO A 997 -20.33 -15.44 -34.59
C PRO A 997 -21.39 -14.81 -33.67
N PRO A 998 -22.34 -14.01 -34.21
CA PRO A 998 -23.37 -13.33 -33.41
C PRO A 998 -24.28 -14.28 -32.62
N GLU A 999 -24.43 -15.53 -33.05
CA GLU A 999 -25.19 -16.58 -32.36
C GLU A 999 -24.40 -17.28 -31.23
N SER A 1000 -23.14 -16.92 -31.02
CA SER A 1000 -22.30 -17.53 -30.00
C SER A 1000 -22.79 -17.15 -28.59
N PRO A 1001 -22.84 -18.11 -27.64
CA PRO A 1001 -23.14 -17.82 -26.23
C PRO A 1001 -22.14 -16.83 -25.62
N PHE A 1002 -20.99 -16.62 -26.27
CA PHE A 1002 -19.99 -15.63 -25.92
C PHE A 1002 -20.59 -14.22 -25.73
N HIS A 1003 -21.53 -13.81 -26.58
CA HIS A 1003 -22.11 -12.45 -26.53
C HIS A 1003 -22.93 -12.17 -25.26
N ASP A 1004 -23.59 -13.18 -24.71
CA ASP A 1004 -24.36 -13.05 -23.48
C ASP A 1004 -23.45 -13.19 -22.25
N LEU A 1005 -22.42 -14.04 -22.34
CA LEU A 1005 -21.46 -14.28 -21.26
C LEU A 1005 -20.61 -13.03 -20.95
N TYR A 1006 -20.02 -12.38 -21.97
CA TYR A 1006 -19.15 -11.23 -21.69
C TYR A 1006 -19.92 -10.00 -21.20
N LYS A 1007 -21.18 -9.82 -21.61
CA LYS A 1007 -22.04 -8.72 -21.11
C LYS A 1007 -22.34 -8.83 -19.63
N GLN A 1008 -22.38 -10.06 -19.09
CA GLN A 1008 -22.55 -10.32 -17.65
C GLN A 1008 -21.26 -10.10 -16.84
N TYR A 1009 -20.10 -9.95 -17.50
CA TYR A 1009 -18.81 -9.87 -16.82
C TYR A 1009 -18.71 -8.63 -15.91
N PRO A 1010 -19.05 -7.39 -16.33
CA PRO A 1010 -18.98 -6.21 -15.46
C PRO A 1010 -19.92 -6.25 -14.26
N GLU A 1011 -21.04 -6.99 -14.35
CA GLU A 1011 -22.07 -7.02 -13.32
C GLU A 1011 -21.69 -7.94 -12.14
N LYS A 1012 -20.72 -8.83 -12.33
CA LYS A 1012 -20.28 -9.78 -11.31
C LYS A 1012 -18.94 -9.36 -10.70
N LYS A 1013 -18.78 -9.57 -9.38
CA LYS A 1013 -17.53 -9.34 -8.65
C LYS A 1013 -16.52 -10.45 -8.99
N LEU A 1014 -15.83 -10.34 -10.12
CA LEU A 1014 -15.01 -11.39 -10.75
C LEU A 1014 -13.50 -11.26 -10.49
N MET A 1015 -12.69 -12.14 -11.11
CA MET A 1015 -11.26 -12.37 -10.82
C MET A 1015 -10.48 -11.09 -10.59
N LYS A 1016 -9.82 -10.96 -9.43
CA LYS A 1016 -8.90 -9.86 -9.15
C LYS A 1016 -7.51 -10.41 -8.94
N LEU A 1017 -6.59 -9.94 -9.78
CA LEU A 1017 -5.16 -10.14 -9.58
C LEU A 1017 -4.59 -8.89 -8.94
N ASP A 1018 -3.45 -9.02 -8.28
CA ASP A 1018 -2.72 -7.87 -7.75
C ASP A 1018 -1.49 -7.57 -8.62
N PHE A 1019 -0.86 -6.42 -8.41
CA PHE A 1019 0.34 -6.04 -9.17
C PHE A 1019 1.57 -6.92 -8.86
N SER A 1020 1.50 -7.85 -7.88
CA SER A 1020 2.56 -8.82 -7.56
C SER A 1020 2.45 -10.08 -8.42
N PHE A 1021 1.29 -10.28 -9.05
CA PHE A 1021 1.02 -11.38 -9.95
C PHE A 1021 2.14 -11.55 -10.98
N CYS A 1022 2.63 -12.79 -11.11
CA CYS A 1022 3.62 -13.17 -12.11
C CYS A 1022 3.11 -14.42 -12.83
N PHE A 1023 2.96 -14.29 -14.14
CA PHE A 1023 2.50 -15.37 -14.99
C PHE A 1023 3.63 -16.33 -15.34
N SER A 1024 3.36 -17.62 -15.18
CA SER A 1024 4.23 -18.70 -15.62
C SER A 1024 3.63 -19.41 -16.82
N LYS A 1025 4.33 -19.38 -17.97
CA LYS A 1025 3.95 -20.16 -19.16
C LYS A 1025 3.83 -21.66 -18.88
N ARG A 1026 4.58 -22.19 -17.90
CA ARG A 1026 4.50 -23.60 -17.48
C ARG A 1026 3.22 -23.93 -16.70
N ARG A 1027 2.55 -22.92 -16.14
CA ARG A 1027 1.27 -23.09 -15.43
C ARG A 1027 0.08 -22.97 -16.37
N GLY A 1028 0.21 -22.18 -17.44
CA GLY A 1028 -0.87 -21.99 -18.42
C GLY A 1028 -1.98 -21.07 -17.89
N VAL A 1029 -2.72 -20.46 -18.81
CA VAL A 1029 -3.77 -19.46 -18.50
C VAL A 1029 -4.93 -20.11 -17.73
N LEU A 1030 -5.41 -21.26 -18.20
CA LEU A 1030 -6.57 -21.96 -17.65
C LEU A 1030 -6.42 -22.28 -16.15
N SER A 1031 -5.23 -22.70 -15.71
CA SER A 1031 -4.97 -23.00 -14.31
C SER A 1031 -5.03 -21.78 -13.38
N TYR A 1032 -4.65 -20.59 -13.87
CA TYR A 1032 -4.80 -19.36 -13.08
C TYR A 1032 -6.26 -18.94 -12.97
N ILE A 1033 -7.03 -19.02 -14.07
CA ILE A 1033 -8.45 -18.67 -14.03
C ILE A 1033 -9.21 -19.66 -13.11
N ALA A 1034 -8.88 -20.96 -13.21
CA ALA A 1034 -9.48 -22.01 -12.37
C ALA A 1034 -9.20 -21.83 -10.87
N GLU A 1035 -8.02 -21.38 -10.48
CA GLU A 1035 -7.69 -21.06 -9.09
C GLU A 1035 -8.55 -19.92 -8.52
N HIS A 1036 -8.92 -18.95 -9.35
CA HIS A 1036 -9.68 -17.76 -8.92
C HIS A 1036 -11.19 -17.94 -9.04
N GLY A 1037 -11.67 -19.04 -9.63
CA GLY A 1037 -13.10 -19.35 -9.68
C GLY A 1037 -13.91 -18.54 -10.68
N ASP A 1038 -13.25 -17.96 -11.70
CA ASP A 1038 -13.94 -17.10 -12.67
C ASP A 1038 -14.62 -17.92 -13.75
N GLU A 1039 -15.86 -18.32 -13.45
CA GLU A 1039 -16.72 -19.11 -14.33
C GLU A 1039 -16.94 -18.46 -15.70
N ILE A 1040 -17.13 -17.13 -15.76
CA ILE A 1040 -17.35 -16.44 -17.03
C ILE A 1040 -16.05 -16.44 -17.82
N LEU A 1041 -14.92 -16.06 -17.21
CA LEU A 1041 -13.65 -16.00 -17.92
C LEU A 1041 -13.18 -17.37 -18.40
N ILE A 1042 -13.43 -18.45 -17.64
CA ILE A 1042 -13.16 -19.82 -18.08
C ILE A 1042 -14.01 -20.16 -19.29
N SER A 1043 -15.31 -19.89 -19.23
CA SER A 1043 -16.21 -20.15 -20.35
C SER A 1043 -15.75 -19.39 -21.60
N LEU A 1044 -15.47 -18.10 -21.48
CA LEU A 1044 -14.97 -17.27 -22.59
C LEU A 1044 -13.63 -17.79 -23.14
N PHE A 1045 -12.71 -18.21 -22.26
CA PHE A 1045 -11.41 -18.74 -22.66
C PHE A 1045 -11.52 -20.08 -23.41
N LEU A 1046 -12.34 -21.02 -22.91
CA LEU A 1046 -12.57 -22.32 -23.56
C LEU A 1046 -13.27 -22.20 -24.92
N HIS A 1047 -14.18 -21.24 -25.09
CA HIS A 1047 -14.84 -21.00 -26.38
C HIS A 1047 -13.95 -20.30 -27.40
N SER A 1048 -13.05 -19.42 -26.93
CA SER A 1048 -12.21 -18.60 -27.82
C SER A 1048 -10.94 -19.30 -28.28
N THR A 1049 -10.42 -20.25 -27.50
CA THR A 1049 -9.08 -20.83 -27.73
C THR A 1049 -9.12 -22.35 -27.67
N ARG A 1050 -8.44 -23.04 -28.61
CA ARG A 1050 -8.20 -24.49 -28.50
C ARG A 1050 -7.11 -24.75 -27.46
N VAL A 1051 -7.50 -25.30 -26.32
CA VAL A 1051 -6.61 -25.50 -25.16
C VAL A 1051 -6.65 -26.94 -24.72
N ASP A 1052 -5.49 -27.48 -24.31
CA ASP A 1052 -5.44 -28.74 -23.57
C ASP A 1052 -5.89 -28.49 -22.14
N ILE A 1053 -7.14 -28.89 -21.84
CA ILE A 1053 -7.78 -28.74 -20.53
C ILE A 1053 -7.04 -29.53 -19.45
N ASN A 1054 -6.31 -30.57 -19.83
CA ASN A 1054 -5.66 -31.50 -18.92
C ASN A 1054 -4.17 -31.21 -18.69
N SER A 1055 -3.63 -30.15 -19.30
CA SER A 1055 -2.21 -29.83 -19.20
C SER A 1055 -1.80 -29.57 -17.74
N PRO A 1056 -0.94 -30.42 -17.14
CA PRO A 1056 -0.51 -30.22 -15.76
C PRO A 1056 0.62 -29.19 -15.71
N HIS A 1057 0.65 -28.37 -14.65
CA HIS A 1057 1.78 -27.47 -14.44
C HIS A 1057 2.99 -28.19 -13.81
N SER A 1058 4.04 -27.43 -13.47
CA SER A 1058 5.29 -27.95 -12.88
C SER A 1058 5.17 -28.83 -11.62
N LYS A 1059 4.05 -28.78 -10.87
CA LYS A 1059 3.78 -29.66 -9.72
C LYS A 1059 2.80 -30.78 -10.06
N GLY A 1060 2.47 -31.00 -11.33
CA GLY A 1060 1.49 -32.01 -11.75
C GLY A 1060 0.03 -31.57 -11.63
N CYS A 1061 -0.28 -30.42 -11.01
CA CYS A 1061 -1.67 -30.01 -10.81
C CYS A 1061 -2.29 -29.53 -12.13
N THR A 1062 -3.52 -29.98 -12.39
CA THR A 1062 -4.34 -29.59 -13.55
C THR A 1062 -5.22 -28.38 -13.22
N PRO A 1063 -5.86 -27.73 -14.22
CA PRO A 1063 -6.89 -26.74 -13.95
C PRO A 1063 -8.03 -27.26 -13.07
N LEU A 1064 -8.47 -28.51 -13.26
CA LEU A 1064 -9.48 -29.13 -12.40
C LEU A 1064 -9.00 -29.21 -10.94
N TRP A 1065 -7.74 -29.61 -10.73
CA TRP A 1065 -7.16 -29.61 -9.38
C TRP A 1065 -7.19 -28.23 -8.72
N HIS A 1066 -6.88 -27.16 -9.47
CA HIS A 1066 -6.93 -25.79 -8.94
C HIS A 1066 -8.34 -25.32 -8.62
N ALA A 1067 -9.32 -25.64 -9.47
CA ALA A 1067 -10.74 -25.34 -9.21
C ALA A 1067 -11.21 -25.99 -7.91
N VAL A 1068 -10.86 -27.25 -7.71
CA VAL A 1068 -11.20 -28.02 -6.50
C VAL A 1068 -10.46 -27.49 -5.27
N ALA A 1069 -9.17 -27.18 -5.39
CA ALA A 1069 -8.40 -26.61 -4.28
C ALA A 1069 -8.94 -25.23 -3.83
N GLY A 1070 -9.55 -24.47 -4.76
CA GLY A 1070 -10.21 -23.19 -4.52
C GLY A 1070 -11.69 -23.29 -4.10
N ARG A 1071 -12.29 -24.50 -4.06
CA ARG A 1071 -13.72 -24.73 -3.80
C ARG A 1071 -14.64 -24.01 -4.80
N HIS A 1072 -14.29 -24.09 -6.08
CA HIS A 1072 -15.02 -23.45 -7.18
C HIS A 1072 -15.85 -24.47 -7.96
N ASP A 1073 -16.99 -24.88 -7.40
CA ASP A 1073 -17.83 -25.98 -7.90
C ASP A 1073 -18.30 -25.76 -9.36
N SER A 1074 -18.74 -24.55 -9.69
CA SER A 1074 -19.20 -24.22 -11.04
C SER A 1074 -18.06 -24.32 -12.05
N VAL A 1075 -16.86 -23.88 -11.68
CA VAL A 1075 -15.67 -24.03 -12.51
C VAL A 1075 -15.28 -25.49 -12.67
N ALA A 1076 -15.27 -26.28 -11.59
CA ALA A 1076 -14.98 -27.70 -11.67
C ALA A 1076 -15.96 -28.40 -12.62
N ARG A 1077 -17.25 -28.06 -12.57
CA ARG A 1077 -18.28 -28.58 -13.47
C ARG A 1077 -17.99 -28.22 -14.93
N ILE A 1078 -17.72 -26.95 -15.22
CA ILE A 1078 -17.40 -26.50 -16.58
C ILE A 1078 -16.18 -27.24 -17.13
N LEU A 1079 -15.13 -27.43 -16.32
CA LEU A 1079 -13.95 -28.16 -16.75
C LEU A 1079 -14.27 -29.63 -17.07
N LEU A 1080 -15.06 -30.31 -16.25
CA LEU A 1080 -15.48 -31.70 -16.46
C LEU A 1080 -16.36 -31.85 -17.70
N GLU A 1081 -17.34 -30.96 -17.88
CA GLU A 1081 -18.21 -30.92 -19.08
C GLU A 1081 -17.40 -30.72 -20.37
N ASN A 1082 -16.26 -30.03 -20.29
CA ASN A 1082 -15.36 -29.82 -21.42
C ASN A 1082 -14.26 -30.90 -21.55
N GLY A 1083 -14.30 -31.98 -20.77
CA GLY A 1083 -13.41 -33.14 -20.92
C GLY A 1083 -12.17 -33.13 -20.01
N ALA A 1084 -12.23 -32.48 -18.86
CA ALA A 1084 -11.21 -32.65 -17.82
C ALA A 1084 -11.18 -34.09 -17.28
N ILE A 1085 -10.00 -34.69 -17.20
CA ILE A 1085 -9.78 -36.03 -16.68
C ILE A 1085 -9.72 -35.95 -15.14
N VAL A 1086 -10.65 -36.65 -14.49
CA VAL A 1086 -10.86 -36.63 -13.03
C VAL A 1086 -9.69 -37.16 -12.19
N ASP A 1087 -8.99 -38.18 -12.68
CA ASP A 1087 -8.02 -38.96 -11.89
C ASP A 1087 -6.55 -38.57 -12.11
N ILE A 1088 -6.27 -37.41 -12.74
CA ILE A 1088 -4.88 -36.95 -12.87
C ILE A 1088 -4.30 -36.66 -11.49
N GLN A 1089 -3.15 -37.29 -11.21
CA GLN A 1089 -2.43 -37.16 -9.96
C GLN A 1089 -1.37 -36.03 -10.04
N ASP A 1090 -1.28 -35.22 -8.98
CA ASP A 1090 -0.22 -34.23 -8.83
C ASP A 1090 1.16 -34.87 -8.54
N SER A 1091 2.19 -34.05 -8.31
CA SER A 1091 3.55 -34.50 -7.97
C SER A 1091 3.66 -35.26 -6.64
N SER A 1092 2.68 -35.11 -5.75
CA SER A 1092 2.53 -35.91 -4.52
C SER A 1092 1.58 -37.09 -4.72
N ARG A 1093 1.25 -37.42 -5.96
CA ARG A 1093 0.28 -38.43 -6.36
C ARG A 1093 -1.17 -38.17 -5.88
N ARG A 1094 -1.54 -36.93 -5.55
CA ARG A 1094 -2.91 -36.61 -5.10
C ARG A 1094 -3.83 -36.30 -6.27
N THR A 1095 -5.05 -36.84 -6.25
CA THR A 1095 -6.12 -36.53 -7.20
C THR A 1095 -6.92 -35.31 -6.75
N ALA A 1096 -7.76 -34.77 -7.65
CA ALA A 1096 -8.74 -33.75 -7.28
C ALA A 1096 -9.70 -34.25 -6.18
N LEU A 1097 -10.12 -35.52 -6.26
CA LEU A 1097 -10.99 -36.15 -5.26
C LEU A 1097 -10.35 -36.17 -3.86
N ALA A 1098 -9.08 -36.57 -3.77
CA ALA A 1098 -8.33 -36.55 -2.51
C ALA A 1098 -8.29 -35.15 -1.90
N ARG A 1099 -8.06 -34.12 -2.73
CA ARG A 1099 -8.04 -32.72 -2.28
C ARG A 1099 -9.42 -32.22 -1.82
N ALA A 1100 -10.49 -32.58 -2.53
CA ALA A 1100 -11.86 -32.26 -2.14
C ALA A 1100 -12.24 -32.92 -0.81
N ALA A 1101 -11.83 -34.18 -0.63
CA ALA A 1101 -12.11 -34.96 0.56
C ALA A 1101 -11.38 -34.45 1.82
N GLU A 1102 -10.12 -34.05 1.67
CA GLU A 1102 -9.35 -33.34 2.71
C GLU A 1102 -10.06 -32.03 3.12
N GLY A 1103 -10.59 -31.30 2.13
CA GLY A 1103 -11.32 -30.05 2.35
C GLY A 1103 -12.73 -30.21 2.90
N GLY A 1104 -13.28 -31.42 2.99
CA GLY A 1104 -14.66 -31.67 3.41
C GLY A 1104 -15.72 -31.16 2.44
N ASP A 1105 -15.38 -31.04 1.16
CA ASP A 1105 -16.24 -30.43 0.14
C ASP A 1105 -17.22 -31.45 -0.46
N GLU A 1106 -18.39 -31.59 0.17
CA GLU A 1106 -19.42 -32.57 -0.24
C GLU A 1106 -19.86 -32.38 -1.70
N ALA A 1107 -20.06 -31.13 -2.14
CA ALA A 1107 -20.58 -30.81 -3.46
C ALA A 1107 -19.56 -31.18 -4.56
N VAL A 1108 -18.29 -30.84 -4.36
CA VAL A 1108 -17.21 -31.20 -5.29
C VAL A 1108 -16.95 -32.70 -5.28
N VAL A 1109 -16.96 -33.36 -4.12
CA VAL A 1109 -16.80 -34.82 -4.03
C VAL A 1109 -17.89 -35.51 -4.84
N ARG A 1110 -19.17 -35.12 -4.67
CA ARG A 1110 -20.28 -35.68 -5.45
C ARG A 1110 -20.06 -35.47 -6.95
N LEU A 1111 -19.73 -34.25 -7.36
CA LEU A 1111 -19.48 -33.92 -8.76
C LEU A 1111 -18.36 -34.77 -9.38
N LEU A 1112 -17.25 -34.96 -8.66
CA LEU A 1112 -16.13 -35.78 -9.14
C LEU A 1112 -16.51 -37.26 -9.25
N LEU A 1113 -17.26 -37.80 -8.29
CA LEU A 1113 -17.74 -39.19 -8.31
C LEU A 1113 -18.73 -39.44 -9.45
N GLU A 1114 -19.67 -38.51 -9.68
CA GLU A 1114 -20.59 -38.55 -10.83
C GLU A 1114 -19.85 -38.55 -12.18
N ASN A 1115 -18.64 -37.97 -12.21
CA ASN A 1115 -17.76 -37.97 -13.39
C ASN A 1115 -16.75 -39.13 -13.39
N GLY A 1116 -16.94 -40.15 -12.54
CA GLY A 1116 -16.20 -41.41 -12.57
C GLY A 1116 -14.84 -41.37 -11.86
N ALA A 1117 -14.64 -40.46 -10.90
CA ALA A 1117 -13.41 -40.43 -10.11
C ALA A 1117 -13.18 -41.73 -9.33
N ASN A 1118 -11.96 -42.27 -9.39
CA ASN A 1118 -11.60 -43.47 -8.64
C ASN A 1118 -11.33 -43.14 -7.17
N VAL A 1119 -12.16 -43.71 -6.29
CA VAL A 1119 -12.16 -43.50 -4.83
C VAL A 1119 -10.91 -44.02 -4.11
N ASP A 1120 -10.25 -45.04 -4.66
CA ASP A 1120 -9.18 -45.79 -3.98
C ASP A 1120 -7.77 -45.37 -4.40
N ILE A 1121 -7.62 -44.31 -5.21
CA ILE A 1121 -6.30 -43.81 -5.60
C ILE A 1121 -5.53 -43.32 -4.37
N GLN A 1122 -4.37 -43.92 -4.13
CA GLN A 1122 -3.44 -43.53 -3.07
C GLN A 1122 -2.44 -42.47 -3.54
N ASP A 1123 -2.18 -41.51 -2.66
CA ASP A 1123 -1.12 -40.52 -2.81
C ASP A 1123 0.29 -41.08 -2.50
N SER A 1124 1.32 -40.23 -2.47
CA SER A 1124 2.71 -40.65 -2.22
C SER A 1124 2.92 -41.19 -0.81
N SER A 1125 2.05 -40.85 0.14
CA SER A 1125 2.05 -41.33 1.51
C SER A 1125 1.12 -42.52 1.71
N GLY A 1126 0.45 -43.00 0.65
CA GLY A 1126 -0.52 -44.09 0.72
C GLY A 1126 -1.94 -43.64 1.12
N TRP A 1127 -2.22 -42.34 1.17
CA TRP A 1127 -3.51 -41.84 1.65
C TRP A 1127 -4.54 -41.84 0.53
N THR A 1128 -5.74 -42.34 0.81
CA THR A 1128 -6.90 -42.25 -0.09
C THR A 1128 -7.76 -41.04 0.26
N ALA A 1129 -8.73 -40.72 -0.60
CA ALA A 1129 -9.76 -39.73 -0.28
C ALA A 1129 -10.50 -40.06 1.02
N LEU A 1130 -10.75 -41.36 1.28
CA LEU A 1130 -11.41 -41.83 2.50
C LEU A 1130 -10.53 -41.57 3.74
N THR A 1131 -9.23 -41.86 3.66
CA THR A 1131 -8.28 -41.59 4.76
C THR A 1131 -8.24 -40.09 5.11
N LEU A 1132 -8.17 -39.22 4.10
CA LEU A 1132 -8.15 -37.76 4.27
C LEU A 1132 -9.46 -37.23 4.89
N ALA A 1133 -10.61 -37.69 4.39
CA ALA A 1133 -11.92 -37.31 4.93
C ALA A 1133 -12.11 -37.80 6.37
N ALA A 1134 -11.61 -39.00 6.68
CA ALA A 1134 -11.71 -39.60 8.00
C ALA A 1134 -10.86 -38.87 9.05
N LEU A 1135 -9.66 -38.44 8.68
CA LEU A 1135 -8.81 -37.59 9.53
C LEU A 1135 -9.48 -36.24 9.83
N GLY A 1136 -10.08 -35.62 8.80
CA GLY A 1136 -10.76 -34.33 8.93
C GLY A 1136 -12.11 -34.39 9.66
N GLY A 1137 -12.65 -35.58 9.94
CA GLY A 1137 -13.97 -35.76 10.55
C GLY A 1137 -15.13 -35.43 9.60
N ASN A 1138 -14.90 -35.45 8.29
CA ASN A 1138 -15.85 -35.02 7.26
C ASN A 1138 -16.93 -36.10 7.00
N GLU A 1139 -17.89 -36.25 7.92
CA GLU A 1139 -18.91 -37.31 7.90
C GLU A 1139 -19.65 -37.45 6.56
N ALA A 1140 -20.12 -36.34 5.98
CA ALA A 1140 -20.86 -36.36 4.72
C ALA A 1140 -20.02 -36.88 3.54
N VAL A 1141 -18.74 -36.48 3.48
CA VAL A 1141 -17.79 -36.94 2.47
C VAL A 1141 -17.47 -38.42 2.66
N VAL A 1142 -17.24 -38.87 3.91
CA VAL A 1142 -17.00 -40.29 4.21
C VAL A 1142 -18.17 -41.13 3.72
N ARG A 1143 -19.41 -40.71 4.01
CA ARG A 1143 -20.62 -41.40 3.53
C ARG A 1143 -20.64 -41.51 2.00
N LEU A 1144 -20.42 -40.41 1.28
CA LEU A 1144 -20.40 -40.41 -0.18
C LEU A 1144 -19.32 -41.34 -0.76
N LEU A 1145 -18.12 -41.36 -0.18
CA LEU A 1145 -17.03 -42.22 -0.63
C LEU A 1145 -17.37 -43.71 -0.44
N LEU A 1146 -17.94 -44.06 0.72
CA LEU A 1146 -18.36 -45.44 1.03
C LEU A 1146 -19.51 -45.90 0.13
N GLU A 1147 -20.50 -45.05 -0.11
CA GLU A 1147 -21.60 -45.31 -1.06
C GLU A 1147 -21.10 -45.54 -2.49
N ASN A 1148 -19.95 -44.96 -2.85
CA ASN A 1148 -19.28 -45.14 -4.13
C ASN A 1148 -18.21 -46.25 -4.12
N GLY A 1149 -18.23 -47.12 -3.10
CA GLY A 1149 -17.43 -48.35 -3.07
C GLY A 1149 -15.99 -48.16 -2.61
N ALA A 1150 -15.67 -47.10 -1.86
CA ALA A 1150 -14.35 -46.92 -1.27
C ALA A 1150 -13.97 -48.11 -0.37
N ASN A 1151 -12.77 -48.66 -0.56
CA ASN A 1151 -12.27 -49.73 0.28
C ASN A 1151 -11.86 -49.20 1.66
N VAL A 1152 -12.60 -49.61 2.68
CA VAL A 1152 -12.47 -49.17 4.08
C VAL A 1152 -11.12 -49.51 4.73
N ASP A 1153 -10.45 -50.57 4.26
CA ASP A 1153 -9.27 -51.14 4.91
C ASP A 1153 -7.95 -50.83 4.19
N ILE A 1154 -7.95 -49.91 3.21
CA ILE A 1154 -6.70 -49.45 2.59
C ILE A 1154 -5.79 -48.82 3.65
N GLN A 1155 -4.56 -49.32 3.73
CA GLN A 1155 -3.53 -48.84 4.64
C GLN A 1155 -2.64 -47.80 3.95
N ASP A 1156 -2.33 -46.72 4.67
CA ASP A 1156 -1.30 -45.76 4.26
C ASP A 1156 0.12 -46.34 4.41
N SER A 1157 1.15 -45.53 4.09
CA SER A 1157 2.56 -45.94 4.18
C SER A 1157 3.02 -46.27 5.61
N ASP A 1158 2.32 -45.80 6.64
CA ASP A 1158 2.55 -46.15 8.03
C ASP A 1158 1.69 -47.34 8.48
N GLY A 1159 0.88 -47.93 7.59
CA GLY A 1159 -0.03 -49.04 7.89
C GLY A 1159 -1.37 -48.61 8.49
N ARG A 1160 -1.71 -47.32 8.51
CA ARG A 1160 -2.94 -46.82 9.14
C ARG A 1160 -4.11 -46.85 8.15
N THR A 1161 -5.26 -47.30 8.64
CA THR A 1161 -6.54 -47.27 7.90
C THR A 1161 -7.31 -45.98 8.16
N ALA A 1162 -8.36 -45.72 7.38
CA ALA A 1162 -9.28 -44.62 7.66
C ALA A 1162 -9.87 -44.69 9.08
N LEU A 1163 -10.15 -45.90 9.58
CA LEU A 1163 -10.63 -46.14 10.95
C LEU A 1163 -9.59 -45.71 12.00
N ALA A 1164 -8.32 -46.04 11.78
CA ALA A 1164 -7.23 -45.62 12.67
C ALA A 1164 -7.09 -44.10 12.74
N GLN A 1165 -7.17 -43.40 11.59
CA GLN A 1165 -7.09 -41.94 11.54
C GLN A 1165 -8.30 -41.27 12.22
N ALA A 1166 -9.52 -41.76 11.96
CA ALA A 1166 -10.73 -41.26 12.62
C ALA A 1166 -10.70 -41.49 14.14
N ALA A 1167 -10.16 -42.62 14.57
CA ALA A 1167 -10.03 -42.97 15.98
C ALA A 1167 -9.01 -42.08 16.71
N GLU A 1168 -7.88 -41.75 16.08
CA GLU A 1168 -6.90 -40.81 16.65
C GLU A 1168 -7.47 -39.38 16.75
N GLY A 1169 -8.26 -38.96 15.75
CA GLY A 1169 -8.94 -37.67 15.75
C GLY A 1169 -10.13 -37.55 16.71
N GLY A 1170 -10.64 -38.67 17.23
CA GLY A 1170 -11.84 -38.69 18.07
C GLY A 1170 -13.16 -38.49 17.29
N ASN A 1171 -13.15 -38.75 15.99
CA ASN A 1171 -14.26 -38.48 15.08
C ASN A 1171 -15.36 -39.56 15.18
N GLU A 1172 -16.15 -39.53 16.26
CA GLU A 1172 -17.16 -40.55 16.61
C GLU A 1172 -18.09 -40.93 15.44
N ALA A 1173 -18.68 -39.95 14.75
CA ALA A 1173 -19.62 -40.18 13.66
C ALA A 1173 -18.96 -40.90 12.46
N VAL A 1174 -17.72 -40.54 12.14
CA VAL A 1174 -16.93 -41.19 11.09
C VAL A 1174 -16.57 -42.62 11.48
N VAL A 1175 -16.14 -42.84 12.73
CA VAL A 1175 -15.84 -44.18 13.25
C VAL A 1175 -17.06 -45.09 13.10
N ARG A 1176 -18.25 -44.61 13.49
CA ARG A 1176 -19.50 -45.34 13.32
C ARG A 1176 -19.76 -45.72 11.87
N LEU A 1177 -19.66 -44.77 10.93
CA LEU A 1177 -19.87 -45.03 9.51
C LEU A 1177 -18.88 -46.06 8.95
N LEU A 1178 -17.61 -45.99 9.32
CA LEU A 1178 -16.59 -46.94 8.85
C LEU A 1178 -16.87 -48.36 9.36
N LEU A 1179 -17.25 -48.50 10.64
CA LEU A 1179 -17.61 -49.80 11.23
C LEU A 1179 -18.88 -50.39 10.60
N GLU A 1180 -19.90 -49.57 10.37
CA GLU A 1180 -21.13 -49.97 9.66
C GLU A 1180 -20.85 -50.47 8.24
N ASN A 1181 -19.77 -49.97 7.61
CA ASN A 1181 -19.32 -50.39 6.27
C ASN A 1181 -18.25 -51.49 6.30
N GLY A 1182 -18.10 -52.18 7.44
CA GLY A 1182 -17.28 -53.38 7.54
C GLY A 1182 -15.78 -53.14 7.73
N ALA A 1183 -15.36 -51.96 8.21
CA ALA A 1183 -13.96 -51.71 8.54
C ALA A 1183 -13.44 -52.72 9.58
N ASN A 1184 -12.27 -53.30 9.32
CA ASN A 1184 -11.65 -54.22 10.26
C ASN A 1184 -11.06 -53.47 11.46
N VAL A 1185 -11.67 -53.68 12.63
CA VAL A 1185 -11.35 -53.03 13.91
C VAL A 1185 -9.92 -53.27 14.41
N ASP A 1186 -9.32 -54.41 14.04
CA ASP A 1186 -8.08 -54.91 14.64
C ASP A 1186 -6.85 -54.75 13.73
N ILE A 1187 -6.97 -54.03 12.61
CA ILE A 1187 -5.81 -53.75 11.75
C ILE A 1187 -4.75 -52.98 12.54
N GLN A 1188 -3.54 -53.53 12.58
CA GLN A 1188 -2.37 -52.91 13.18
C GLN A 1188 -1.57 -52.13 12.13
N ASN A 1189 -1.18 -50.90 12.49
CA ASN A 1189 -0.22 -50.13 11.70
C ASN A 1189 1.21 -50.67 11.85
N SER A 1190 2.19 -50.04 11.20
CA SER A 1190 3.61 -50.42 11.24
C SER A 1190 4.25 -50.41 12.63
N TYR A 1191 3.64 -49.69 13.59
CA TYR A 1191 4.06 -49.65 15.00
C TYR A 1191 3.32 -50.68 15.86
N GLY A 1192 2.37 -51.42 15.29
CA GLY A 1192 1.49 -52.35 16.01
C GLY A 1192 0.25 -51.68 16.63
N TRP A 1193 -0.03 -50.40 16.34
CA TRP A 1193 -1.19 -49.71 16.92
C TRP A 1193 -2.46 -50.03 16.14
N THR A 1194 -3.51 -50.38 16.87
CA THR A 1194 -4.89 -50.49 16.38
C THR A 1194 -5.64 -49.17 16.53
N ALA A 1195 -6.81 -49.05 15.90
CA ALA A 1195 -7.72 -47.92 16.12
C ALA A 1195 -8.06 -47.75 17.62
N LEU A 1196 -8.24 -48.85 18.34
CA LEU A 1196 -8.50 -48.84 19.79
C LEU A 1196 -7.32 -48.27 20.58
N ALA A 1197 -6.09 -48.66 20.25
CA ALA A 1197 -4.88 -48.14 20.88
C ALA A 1197 -4.73 -46.62 20.69
N LEU A 1198 -5.01 -46.12 19.48
CA LEU A 1198 -4.98 -44.70 19.14
C LEU A 1198 -6.05 -43.89 19.90
N ALA A 1199 -7.30 -44.36 19.89
CA ALA A 1199 -8.40 -43.72 20.62
C ALA A 1199 -8.15 -43.72 22.13
N ALA A 1200 -7.60 -44.81 22.66
CA ALA A 1200 -7.30 -44.95 24.08
C ALA A 1200 -6.19 -43.99 24.54
N ARG A 1201 -5.15 -43.80 23.73
CA ARG A 1201 -4.10 -42.80 23.95
C ARG A 1201 -4.66 -41.37 23.92
N GLY A 1202 -5.57 -41.08 22.99
CA GLY A 1202 -6.20 -39.77 22.84
C GLY A 1202 -7.25 -39.44 23.90
N GLY A 1203 -7.73 -40.44 24.65
CA GLY A 1203 -8.78 -40.25 25.67
C GLY A 1203 -10.19 -40.17 25.09
N HIS A 1204 -10.40 -40.64 23.87
CA HIS A 1204 -11.67 -40.51 23.14
C HIS A 1204 -12.68 -41.57 23.57
N GLU A 1205 -13.28 -41.39 24.75
CA GLU A 1205 -14.17 -42.37 25.39
C GLU A 1205 -15.28 -42.91 24.48
N ALA A 1206 -15.97 -42.03 23.73
CA ALA A 1206 -17.06 -42.43 22.85
C ALA A 1206 -16.59 -43.33 21.69
N VAL A 1207 -15.41 -43.04 21.13
CA VAL A 1207 -14.79 -43.85 20.08
C VAL A 1207 -14.34 -45.20 20.64
N VAL A 1208 -13.71 -45.21 21.82
CA VAL A 1208 -13.30 -46.47 22.48
C VAL A 1208 -14.52 -47.37 22.71
N ARG A 1209 -15.65 -46.79 23.16
CA ARG A 1209 -16.91 -47.54 23.34
C ARG A 1209 -17.39 -48.16 22.03
N LEU A 1210 -17.46 -47.37 20.96
CA LEU A 1210 -17.88 -47.86 19.64
C LEU A 1210 -16.98 -48.98 19.12
N LEU A 1211 -15.66 -48.86 19.27
CA LEU A 1211 -14.72 -49.89 18.82
C LEU A 1211 -14.90 -51.20 19.59
N LEU A 1212 -15.05 -51.14 20.92
CA LEU A 1212 -15.29 -52.32 21.76
C LEU A 1212 -16.64 -52.98 21.46
N GLU A 1213 -17.70 -52.19 21.28
CA GLU A 1213 -19.04 -52.67 20.86
C GLU A 1213 -19.00 -53.40 19.51
N ASN A 1214 -18.06 -53.03 18.63
CA ASN A 1214 -17.83 -53.67 17.34
C ASN A 1214 -16.76 -54.78 17.38
N GLY A 1215 -16.41 -55.25 18.58
CA GLY A 1215 -15.57 -56.45 18.75
C GLY A 1215 -14.07 -56.19 18.67
N ALA A 1216 -13.60 -54.95 18.84
CA ALA A 1216 -12.17 -54.67 18.92
C ALA A 1216 -11.50 -55.48 20.03
N ASN A 1217 -10.40 -56.16 19.70
CA ASN A 1217 -9.63 -56.92 20.68
C ASN A 1217 -8.85 -55.97 21.60
N VAL A 1218 -9.27 -55.96 22.87
CA VAL A 1218 -8.77 -55.07 23.91
C VAL A 1218 -7.30 -55.29 24.29
N ASP A 1219 -6.78 -56.49 24.03
CA ASP A 1219 -5.46 -56.95 24.50
C ASP A 1219 -4.39 -57.00 23.39
N ILE A 1220 -4.67 -56.47 22.20
CA ILE A 1220 -3.66 -56.37 21.14
C ILE A 1220 -2.47 -55.54 21.61
N GLN A 1221 -1.28 -56.12 21.51
CA GLN A 1221 -0.02 -55.48 21.84
C GLN A 1221 0.63 -54.84 20.61
N ASP A 1222 1.16 -53.63 20.79
CA ASP A 1222 1.97 -52.97 19.79
C ASP A 1222 3.40 -53.55 19.70
N SER A 1223 4.24 -52.98 18.84
CA SER A 1223 5.65 -53.39 18.67
C SER A 1223 6.50 -53.24 19.94
N SER A 1224 6.07 -52.42 20.91
CA SER A 1224 6.70 -52.25 22.22
C SER A 1224 6.03 -53.10 23.32
N GLY A 1225 5.02 -53.90 22.99
CA GLY A 1225 4.25 -54.70 23.93
C GLY A 1225 3.12 -53.92 24.63
N TRP A 1226 2.82 -52.69 24.21
CA TRP A 1226 1.80 -51.86 24.84
C TRP A 1226 0.39 -52.21 24.34
N THR A 1227 -0.53 -52.35 25.29
CA THR A 1227 -1.96 -52.50 25.03
C THR A 1227 -2.68 -51.16 25.05
N ALA A 1228 -3.93 -51.11 24.57
CA ALA A 1228 -4.79 -49.94 24.71
C ALA A 1228 -4.91 -49.48 26.18
N LEU A 1229 -4.92 -50.41 27.14
CA LEU A 1229 -4.94 -50.12 28.58
C LEU A 1229 -3.67 -49.40 29.03
N THR A 1230 -2.50 -49.86 28.57
CA THR A 1230 -1.20 -49.24 28.89
C THR A 1230 -1.13 -47.81 28.35
N LEU A 1231 -1.61 -47.60 27.12
CA LEU A 1231 -1.66 -46.29 26.49
C LEU A 1231 -2.65 -45.32 27.16
N ALA A 1232 -3.84 -45.82 27.55
CA ALA A 1232 -4.82 -45.02 28.28
C ALA A 1232 -4.32 -44.60 29.66
N ALA A 1233 -3.61 -45.49 30.36
CA ALA A 1233 -3.01 -45.20 31.66
C ALA A 1233 -1.89 -44.15 31.53
N LEU A 1234 -0.97 -44.31 30.58
CA LEU A 1234 0.08 -43.33 30.29
C LEU A 1234 -0.47 -41.95 29.90
N GLY A 1235 -1.64 -41.90 29.25
CA GLY A 1235 -2.32 -40.65 28.90
C GLY A 1235 -3.08 -40.00 30.04
N GLY A 1236 -3.25 -40.67 31.19
CA GLY A 1236 -4.08 -40.19 32.29
C GLY A 1236 -5.59 -40.28 32.02
N ASN A 1237 -6.02 -41.10 31.07
CA ASN A 1237 -7.41 -41.15 30.58
C ASN A 1237 -8.28 -42.08 31.43
N GLU A 1238 -8.58 -41.69 32.67
CA GLU A 1238 -9.27 -42.54 33.67
C GLU A 1238 -10.59 -43.16 33.16
N ALA A 1239 -11.42 -42.40 32.45
CA ALA A 1239 -12.70 -42.89 31.92
C ALA A 1239 -12.51 -44.02 30.89
N VAL A 1240 -11.49 -43.88 30.02
CA VAL A 1240 -11.11 -44.91 29.05
C VAL A 1240 -10.55 -46.14 29.75
N VAL A 1241 -9.70 -45.97 30.77
CA VAL A 1241 -9.17 -47.10 31.56
C VAL A 1241 -10.31 -47.91 32.18
N ARG A 1242 -11.30 -47.25 32.79
CA ARG A 1242 -12.50 -47.92 33.33
C ARG A 1242 -13.24 -48.72 32.27
N LEU A 1243 -13.49 -48.09 31.12
CA LEU A 1243 -14.21 -48.71 30.01
C LEU A 1243 -13.47 -49.95 29.46
N LEU A 1244 -12.14 -49.87 29.30
CA LEU A 1244 -11.32 -51.00 28.88
C LEU A 1244 -11.37 -52.15 29.89
N LEU A 1245 -11.29 -51.86 31.19
CA LEU A 1245 -11.36 -52.87 32.25
C LEU A 1245 -12.75 -53.51 32.36
N GLU A 1246 -13.82 -52.73 32.14
CA GLU A 1246 -15.19 -53.25 32.04
C GLU A 1246 -15.37 -54.22 30.87
N ASN A 1247 -14.63 -54.00 29.78
CA ASN A 1247 -14.62 -54.86 28.60
C ASN A 1247 -13.54 -55.96 28.64
N GLY A 1248 -12.97 -56.23 29.83
CA GLY A 1248 -12.11 -57.39 30.05
C GLY A 1248 -10.63 -57.19 29.71
N ALA A 1249 -10.15 -55.95 29.60
CA ALA A 1249 -8.71 -55.68 29.43
C ALA A 1249 -7.87 -56.38 30.49
N ASN A 1250 -6.85 -57.11 30.05
CA ASN A 1250 -5.96 -57.83 30.96
C ASN A 1250 -4.92 -56.87 31.56
N VAL A 1251 -5.03 -56.64 32.87
CA VAL A 1251 -4.15 -55.77 33.65
C VAL A 1251 -2.72 -56.30 33.82
N ASP A 1252 -2.49 -57.59 33.59
CA ASP A 1252 -1.20 -58.27 33.79
C ASP A 1252 -0.37 -58.39 32.50
N ILE A 1253 -0.82 -57.84 31.37
CA ILE A 1253 -0.03 -57.87 30.13
C ILE A 1253 1.23 -57.02 30.31
N GLN A 1254 2.39 -57.65 30.11
CA GLN A 1254 3.69 -57.01 30.19
C GLN A 1254 4.12 -56.46 28.84
N ASP A 1255 4.69 -55.26 28.87
CA ASP A 1255 5.37 -54.68 27.72
C ASP A 1255 6.70 -55.39 27.42
N SER A 1256 7.36 -54.99 26.34
CA SER A 1256 8.68 -55.51 25.94
C SER A 1256 9.79 -55.32 26.98
N SER A 1257 9.58 -54.46 27.98
CA SER A 1257 10.49 -54.21 29.10
C SER A 1257 10.08 -54.98 30.38
N GLY A 1258 8.99 -55.74 30.35
CA GLY A 1258 8.46 -56.51 31.48
C GLY A 1258 7.47 -55.75 32.36
N TRP A 1259 7.14 -54.49 32.03
CA TRP A 1259 6.26 -53.65 32.87
C TRP A 1259 4.79 -53.83 32.51
N ILE A 1260 3.92 -53.85 33.52
CA ILE A 1260 2.46 -53.78 33.35
C ILE A 1260 1.96 -52.32 33.41
N ALA A 1261 0.71 -52.08 32.99
CA ALA A 1261 0.10 -50.74 32.98
C ALA A 1261 0.19 -50.01 34.34
N LEU A 1262 0.02 -50.72 35.46
CA LEU A 1262 0.10 -50.16 36.81
C LEU A 1262 1.48 -49.57 37.11
N ALA A 1263 2.55 -50.26 36.73
CA ALA A 1263 3.92 -49.84 37.02
C ALA A 1263 4.32 -48.59 36.23
N ARG A 1264 3.83 -48.47 34.99
CA ARG A 1264 4.03 -47.28 34.15
C ARG A 1264 3.20 -46.08 34.62
N ASP A 1265 1.97 -46.31 35.07
CA ASP A 1265 1.10 -45.25 35.59
C ASP A 1265 1.62 -44.64 36.91
N ALA A 1266 2.22 -45.49 37.77
CA ALA A 1266 2.91 -45.03 38.97
C ALA A 1266 4.09 -44.08 38.64
N GLU A 1267 4.69 -44.20 37.45
CA GLU A 1267 5.71 -43.27 36.94
C GLU A 1267 5.07 -41.96 36.41
N GLY A 1268 3.89 -42.04 35.80
CA GLY A 1268 3.13 -40.89 35.27
C GLY A 1268 2.42 -40.03 36.32
N GLY A 1269 2.15 -40.58 37.51
CA GLY A 1269 1.58 -39.84 38.64
C GLY A 1269 0.06 -39.74 38.68
N HIS A 1270 -0.68 -40.61 37.99
CA HIS A 1270 -2.15 -40.59 37.97
C HIS A 1270 -2.75 -41.47 39.09
N GLU A 1271 -2.74 -40.97 40.33
CA GLU A 1271 -3.18 -41.75 41.51
C GLU A 1271 -4.54 -42.48 41.38
N ALA A 1272 -5.50 -41.88 40.67
CA ALA A 1272 -6.82 -42.47 40.47
C ALA A 1272 -6.77 -43.75 39.62
N ILE A 1273 -5.93 -43.76 38.57
CA ILE A 1273 -5.74 -44.89 37.67
C ILE A 1273 -4.95 -46.01 38.38
N VAL A 1274 -3.90 -45.66 39.13
CA VAL A 1274 -3.17 -46.61 39.98
C VAL A 1274 -4.11 -47.35 40.94
N ARG A 1275 -5.04 -46.62 41.58
CA ARG A 1275 -6.05 -47.24 42.47
C ARG A 1275 -6.97 -48.16 41.69
N LEU A 1276 -7.47 -47.71 40.54
CA LEU A 1276 -8.38 -48.47 39.69
C LEU A 1276 -7.76 -49.79 39.19
N LEU A 1277 -6.52 -49.75 38.71
CA LEU A 1277 -5.78 -50.92 38.23
C LEU A 1277 -5.51 -51.90 39.38
N ARG A 1278 -5.16 -51.40 40.57
CA ARG A 1278 -4.99 -52.21 41.77
C ARG A 1278 -6.28 -52.90 42.20
N ASP A 1279 -7.40 -52.17 42.20
CA ASP A 1279 -8.72 -52.70 42.57
C ASP A 1279 -9.18 -53.83 41.63
N LYS A 1280 -8.77 -53.78 40.36
CA LYS A 1280 -9.03 -54.84 39.36
C LYS A 1280 -7.99 -55.97 39.38
N GLY A 1281 -7.07 -55.98 40.35
CA GLY A 1281 -6.16 -57.10 40.61
C GLY A 1281 -4.84 -57.05 39.85
N ALA A 1282 -4.41 -55.89 39.34
CA ALA A 1282 -3.09 -55.75 38.74
C ALA A 1282 -1.99 -56.18 39.72
N LYS A 1283 -1.12 -57.12 39.33
CA LYS A 1283 -0.03 -57.59 40.18
C LYS A 1283 0.94 -56.46 40.50
N VAL A 1284 1.10 -56.12 41.78
CA VAL A 1284 2.03 -55.08 42.24
C VAL A 1284 3.48 -55.59 42.26
N ASP A 1285 3.69 -56.91 42.33
CA ASP A 1285 5.01 -57.55 42.50
C ASP A 1285 5.75 -57.83 41.17
N VAL A 1286 5.48 -57.08 40.10
CA VAL A 1286 6.15 -57.26 38.79
C VAL A 1286 7.41 -56.41 38.69
#